data_AF-A0A5B0M9V0-F1
#
_entry.id   AF-A0A5B0M9V0-F1
#
_cell.length_a   1.000
_cell.length_b   1.000
_cell.length_c   1.000
_cell.angle_alpha   90.00
_cell.angle_beta   90.00
_cell.angle_gamma   90.00
#
_symmetry.space_group_name_H-M   'P 1'
#
loop_
_entity.id
_entity.type
_entity.pdbx_description
1 polymer ?
#
loop_
_entity_poly.entity_id
_entity_poly.type
_entity_poly.pdbx_seq_one_letter_code
_entity_poly.pdbx_strand_id
1 'polypeptide(L)'
;MKPLITRPHQITHQPSGARLSLPLPSSEEIISHAESTRDDFTDWLDHQPDSPLLQLSNGQQGILRSQEEGEQEQEEQEEGKEEKQNERNHQEASLILLAHYLHFLSIHPNRPHHKQLIQISLTYFHSEILNNRSIDLHSAAFQLTTSDLARRLVIKAYYLARNAIPELLLNCPSPPVGRLWKEDQPNKKLAGVFGGQGVNETYWQELVNLHSLYPTILHPFLELADRHLHSLCSSPHAQASSLYKPHGIQILKWLNEPGSKPPPTYLASCALSLPLIGLVQLAHYIVLGEAQGLTPNEISSQLKGGVAGHSQGVVVAALVAGELPGPENNWAEFHDKAMHAITVLFHIGLHASLRFPQTSLPPKLIGTTAEHEGLPTPMLAVTGLALDQLQKAIQAIQPYFAPNDANVSLFNGPKAFVVSGHPRTLVGLVAALRTSKAEPGLDQSKIPFSKRRPVFSMRFLPIGVPYHSAHLEGCTARLMGPVEEGGVGEEERAWWEAHKARLSCPVFNTENGVDMRVEHSDLLSSLADLIFTSPIHWTKACAFPDDTTHIIDFGLGTLSGIGSLVARNIEGKGHRLVFVGLPASGQGHKSMNEVYDSRDIIREQKWAEKYKIRLVKTKDGRLQIDTPFSRLLGKPPLMVAGMTPCTVPTDFNAAVMNAGYHIELAGGGHYNAKALRSKISAIQAKLQKPGLGFTLNALYINQKQWAFQFPLWLEMRKEGLPMEGFVVAAGIPSTEKAKEIIEGLREAGIKHVSFKPGSVDGIRQVINIAAANPDFPVICQWTGGRAGGHHSCEDFHQPILATYASIRSQSNLILVVGSGFGSAEDVYPYLTGHWSRDRFGVEVMPFDGVLFASRMMVAKEAATSLSVKELIVQAKGVDDQEWEGTYERETGGIITVTSELGEPIHKIATRGIKLWKEFDQTVFALPREKRAAWLKTHKEYVIKRLNADFQKPWFAEKDGHPAELGEMTYQETVTRLVRLLFVKHQARWIDPTLRNLVGDWLRRIEERLSVVNGPPKVSEIQSYSELDEPFSKLETFFTRYPEASTQILASEDIAYFLALCQRPGQKPVPFIPVLDAQFGIWFKKDSLWQSEDIDAVVDQDPQRVAILQGPVAVRHSKTTEETAGEILGGIEEGLVSRLLRDEYGGDESLVPEQDYLCREEGGMEAEERTAMLAAARIKYRKVTSSDRVLHTYDIHGILPPPSQWLACLVGSSVSWISALFNSISFLQGNAIVDNHLTILLKPRLHQRVQIVTGINGKPLNVKVFAAHLLS
;
A
#
# COMPACT_ATOMS: atom_id res chain seq x y z
N MET A 1 -45.58 12.11 36.72
CA MET A 1 -46.45 11.55 35.67
C MET A 1 -46.78 10.11 36.04
N LYS A 2 -48.05 9.70 36.02
CA LYS A 2 -48.43 8.29 36.16
C LYS A 2 -47.86 7.50 34.95
N PRO A 3 -47.38 6.26 35.10
CA PRO A 3 -46.99 5.45 33.95
C PRO A 3 -48.23 5.25 33.06
N LEU A 4 -48.11 5.59 31.77
CA LEU A 4 -49.11 5.24 30.76
C LEU A 4 -49.21 3.72 30.72
N ILE A 5 -50.40 3.19 30.96
CA ILE A 5 -50.68 1.76 30.78
C ILE A 5 -50.63 1.52 29.26
N THR A 6 -49.75 0.62 28.83
CA THR A 6 -49.56 0.25 27.41
C THR A 6 -49.85 -1.23 27.20
N ARG A 7 -50.40 -1.60 26.04
CA ARG A 7 -50.66 -2.99 25.64
C ARG A 7 -49.76 -3.34 24.44
N PRO A 8 -49.09 -4.52 24.42
CA PRO A 8 -48.27 -4.92 23.29
C PRO A 8 -49.15 -5.26 22.08
N HIS A 9 -48.84 -4.68 20.93
CA HIS A 9 -49.46 -4.97 19.64
C HIS A 9 -48.45 -5.70 18.75
N GLN A 10 -48.75 -6.95 18.43
CA GLN A 10 -47.86 -7.80 17.65
C GLN A 10 -48.23 -7.77 16.17
N ILE A 11 -47.22 -7.49 15.34
CA ILE A 11 -47.25 -7.59 13.89
C ILE A 11 -46.27 -8.70 13.51
N THR A 12 -46.74 -9.69 12.78
CA THR A 12 -45.92 -10.84 12.38
C THR A 12 -46.09 -11.10 10.90
N HIS A 13 -44.99 -11.42 10.22
CA HIS A 13 -45.00 -11.81 8.82
C HIS A 13 -44.58 -13.28 8.74
N GLN A 14 -45.56 -14.16 8.58
CA GLN A 14 -45.37 -15.62 8.63
C GLN A 14 -44.33 -16.14 7.62
N PRO A 15 -44.30 -15.69 6.34
CA PRO A 15 -43.35 -16.20 5.35
C PRO A 15 -41.86 -15.95 5.69
N SER A 16 -41.55 -14.90 6.45
CA SER A 16 -40.17 -14.57 6.85
C SER A 16 -39.85 -14.83 8.32
N GLY A 17 -40.84 -15.18 9.14
CA GLY A 17 -40.70 -15.33 10.59
C GLY A 17 -40.48 -14.01 11.35
N ALA A 18 -40.50 -12.86 10.69
CA ALA A 18 -40.26 -11.56 11.30
C ALA A 18 -41.38 -11.18 12.29
N ARG A 19 -41.00 -10.60 13.44
CA ARG A 19 -41.93 -10.18 14.49
C ARG A 19 -41.60 -8.78 14.98
N LEU A 20 -42.63 -7.96 15.15
CA LEU A 20 -42.56 -6.61 15.68
C LEU A 20 -43.60 -6.47 16.79
N SER A 21 -43.22 -5.91 17.94
CA SER A 21 -44.12 -5.68 19.08
C SER A 21 -44.10 -4.22 19.47
N LEU A 22 -45.16 -3.48 19.13
CA LEU A 22 -45.29 -2.05 19.42
C LEU A 22 -46.07 -1.81 20.72
N PRO A 23 -45.64 -0.89 21.60
CA PRO A 23 -46.38 -0.52 22.80
C PRO A 23 -47.51 0.49 22.48
N LEU A 24 -48.76 0.03 22.41
CA LEU A 24 -49.92 0.91 22.17
C LEU A 24 -50.50 1.47 23.49
N PRO A 25 -51.00 2.72 23.53
CA PRO A 25 -51.80 3.23 24.65
C PRO A 25 -53.08 2.40 24.86
N SER A 26 -53.51 2.19 26.11
CA SER A 26 -54.72 1.40 26.46
C SER A 26 -56.08 2.02 26.06
N SER A 27 -56.14 2.84 25.01
CA SER A 27 -57.41 3.32 24.45
C SER A 27 -58.02 2.24 23.55
N GLU A 28 -59.27 1.84 23.80
CA GLU A 28 -59.99 0.85 22.97
C GLU A 28 -60.06 1.27 21.51
N GLU A 29 -60.19 2.57 21.25
CA GLU A 29 -60.25 3.13 19.90
C GLU A 29 -58.92 2.94 19.14
N ILE A 30 -57.78 3.20 19.78
CA ILE A 30 -56.46 3.05 19.14
C ILE A 30 -56.13 1.58 18.91
N ILE A 31 -56.49 0.70 19.85
CA ILE A 31 -56.24 -0.75 19.74
C ILE A 31 -57.04 -1.35 18.58
N SER A 32 -58.33 -1.05 18.48
CA SER A 32 -59.20 -1.57 17.41
C SER A 32 -58.71 -1.13 16.01
N HIS A 33 -58.29 0.13 15.87
CA HIS A 33 -57.73 0.62 14.62
C HIS A 33 -56.36 0.02 14.30
N ALA A 34 -55.50 -0.21 15.29
CA ALA A 34 -54.21 -0.86 15.08
C ALA A 34 -54.37 -2.30 14.57
N GLU A 35 -55.34 -3.04 15.11
CA GLU A 35 -55.68 -4.40 14.64
C GLU A 35 -56.16 -4.41 13.19
N SER A 36 -57.10 -3.54 12.83
CA SER A 36 -57.54 -3.40 11.43
C SER A 36 -56.40 -2.99 10.49
N THR A 37 -55.53 -2.08 10.95
CA THR A 37 -54.39 -1.59 10.14
C THR A 37 -53.31 -2.68 9.98
N ARG A 38 -53.14 -3.56 10.96
CA ARG A 38 -52.22 -4.70 10.87
C ARG A 38 -52.64 -5.67 9.77
N ASP A 39 -53.94 -5.96 9.69
CA ASP A 39 -54.46 -6.91 8.70
C ASP A 39 -54.29 -6.33 7.29
N ASP A 40 -54.68 -5.06 7.07
CA ASP A 40 -54.43 -4.32 5.83
C ASP A 40 -52.93 -4.28 5.45
N PHE A 41 -52.06 -4.07 6.44
CA PHE A 41 -50.61 -4.03 6.24
C PHE A 41 -50.04 -5.38 5.81
N THR A 42 -50.51 -6.47 6.44
CA THR A 42 -50.03 -7.82 6.15
C THR A 42 -50.39 -8.21 4.72
N ASP A 43 -51.65 -7.95 4.32
CA ASP A 43 -52.09 -8.13 2.94
C ASP A 43 -51.28 -7.28 1.96
N TRP A 44 -50.99 -6.02 2.30
CA TRP A 44 -50.16 -5.15 1.47
C TRP A 44 -48.73 -5.67 1.31
N LEU A 45 -48.14 -6.19 2.40
CA LEU A 45 -46.77 -6.69 2.44
C LEU A 45 -46.61 -7.98 1.63
N ASP A 46 -47.59 -8.87 1.66
CA ASP A 46 -47.62 -10.11 0.87
C ASP A 46 -47.63 -9.83 -0.65
N HIS A 47 -48.06 -8.63 -1.06
CA HIS A 47 -48.03 -8.16 -2.44
C HIS A 47 -46.77 -7.35 -2.79
N GLN A 48 -45.70 -7.38 -1.96
CA GLN A 48 -44.39 -6.77 -2.24
C GLN A 48 -43.35 -7.84 -2.62
N PRO A 49 -43.33 -8.34 -3.87
CA PRO A 49 -42.45 -9.45 -4.28
C PRO A 49 -40.95 -9.11 -4.20
N ASP A 50 -40.61 -7.83 -4.32
CA ASP A 50 -39.22 -7.33 -4.26
C ASP A 50 -38.78 -6.97 -2.83
N SER A 51 -39.52 -7.38 -1.79
CA SER A 51 -39.16 -7.05 -0.42
C SER A 51 -37.82 -7.69 0.00
N PRO A 52 -36.89 -6.93 0.61
CA PRO A 52 -35.67 -7.50 1.20
C PRO A 52 -35.97 -8.49 2.33
N LEU A 53 -37.18 -8.44 2.90
CA LEU A 53 -37.64 -9.34 3.95
C LEU A 53 -37.77 -10.80 3.47
N LEU A 54 -38.16 -11.00 2.21
CA LEU A 54 -38.30 -12.32 1.58
C LEU A 54 -36.97 -12.89 1.07
N GLN A 55 -35.95 -12.05 0.91
CA GLN A 55 -34.61 -12.47 0.49
C GLN A 55 -33.82 -13.09 1.64
N LEU A 56 -34.07 -12.66 2.89
CA LEU A 56 -33.45 -13.21 4.10
C LEU A 56 -33.91 -14.66 4.40
N SER A 57 -35.15 -15.01 4.07
CA SER A 57 -35.71 -16.35 4.30
C SER A 57 -35.23 -17.40 3.30
N ASN A 58 -34.97 -17.03 2.04
CA ASN A 58 -34.41 -17.94 1.04
C ASN A 58 -32.95 -18.35 1.33
N GLY A 59 -32.19 -17.52 2.05
CA GLY A 59 -30.84 -17.86 2.53
C GLY A 59 -30.84 -18.97 3.58
N GLN A 60 -31.86 -19.03 4.44
CA GLN A 60 -32.02 -20.10 5.43
C GLN A 60 -32.33 -21.46 4.78
N GLN A 61 -33.04 -21.50 3.64
CA GLN A 61 -33.27 -22.74 2.88
C GLN A 61 -32.04 -23.22 2.11
N GLY A 62 -31.15 -22.31 1.69
CA GLY A 62 -29.89 -22.66 1.03
C GLY A 62 -28.87 -23.34 1.97
N ILE A 63 -28.83 -22.92 3.24
CA ILE A 63 -27.93 -23.48 4.27
C ILE A 63 -28.40 -24.89 4.69
N LEU A 64 -29.71 -25.14 4.74
CA LEU A 64 -30.28 -26.46 4.99
C LEU A 64 -29.96 -27.47 3.87
N ARG A 65 -29.72 -27.02 2.63
CA ARG A 65 -29.28 -27.89 1.53
C ARG A 65 -27.78 -28.20 1.55
N SER A 66 -26.94 -27.32 2.09
CA SER A 66 -25.50 -27.58 2.25
C SER A 66 -25.18 -28.48 3.45
N GLN A 67 -26.11 -28.66 4.40
CA GLN A 67 -25.95 -29.61 5.52
C GLN A 67 -26.22 -31.08 5.12
N GLU A 68 -26.79 -31.35 3.94
CA GLU A 68 -26.96 -32.72 3.44
C GLU A 68 -25.73 -33.26 2.70
N GLU A 69 -24.70 -32.45 2.46
CA GLU A 69 -23.45 -32.87 1.80
C GLU A 69 -22.20 -32.35 2.53
N GLY A 70 -21.69 -33.14 3.48
CA GLY A 70 -20.23 -33.24 3.72
C GLY A 70 -19.66 -32.72 5.05
N GLU A 71 -19.29 -33.70 5.89
CA GLU A 71 -18.17 -33.75 6.85
C GLU A 71 -18.24 -32.95 8.18
N GLN A 72 -18.44 -33.74 9.25
CA GLN A 72 -18.24 -33.41 10.66
C GLN A 72 -16.75 -33.26 10.97
N GLU A 73 -16.32 -32.10 11.47
CA GLU A 73 -15.26 -31.92 12.50
C GLU A 73 -14.98 -30.42 12.75
N GLN A 74 -15.86 -29.71 13.49
CA GLN A 74 -15.55 -28.44 14.20
C GLN A 74 -16.69 -27.92 15.12
N GLU A 75 -17.35 -28.80 15.89
CA GLU A 75 -18.67 -28.48 16.48
C GLU A 75 -18.72 -27.48 17.67
N GLU A 76 -17.65 -27.11 18.37
CA GLU A 76 -17.80 -26.22 19.56
C GLU A 76 -17.47 -24.72 19.33
N GLN A 77 -16.90 -24.33 18.18
CA GLN A 77 -16.67 -22.91 17.83
C GLN A 77 -17.60 -22.39 16.71
N GLU A 78 -18.24 -23.29 15.96
CA GLU A 78 -19.19 -22.95 14.90
C GLU A 78 -20.60 -22.71 15.46
N GLU A 79 -21.07 -23.48 16.46
CA GLU A 79 -22.39 -23.28 17.09
C GLU A 79 -22.56 -21.85 17.65
N GLY A 80 -21.55 -21.32 18.34
CA GLY A 80 -21.59 -19.95 18.89
C GLY A 80 -21.50 -18.83 17.85
N LYS A 81 -21.05 -19.13 16.61
CA LYS A 81 -21.09 -18.19 15.47
C LYS A 81 -22.43 -18.27 14.75
N GLU A 82 -22.99 -19.47 14.60
CA GLU A 82 -24.31 -19.69 14.00
C GLU A 82 -25.44 -19.08 14.83
N GLU A 83 -25.41 -19.23 16.17
CA GLU A 83 -26.40 -18.60 17.06
C GLU A 83 -26.39 -17.07 16.93
N LYS A 84 -25.21 -16.46 16.94
CA LYS A 84 -25.06 -14.99 16.77
C LYS A 84 -25.51 -14.51 15.39
N GLN A 85 -25.25 -15.29 14.35
CA GLN A 85 -25.71 -14.96 13.01
C GLN A 85 -27.23 -15.07 12.90
N ASN A 86 -27.84 -16.09 13.52
CA ASN A 86 -29.28 -16.26 13.57
C ASN A 86 -29.97 -15.14 14.37
N GLU A 87 -29.43 -14.73 15.52
CA GLU A 87 -29.94 -13.57 16.28
C GLU A 87 -29.88 -12.29 15.45
N ARG A 88 -28.76 -12.05 14.75
CA ARG A 88 -28.58 -10.86 13.89
C ARG A 88 -29.57 -10.85 12.72
N ASN A 89 -29.81 -12.00 12.09
CA ASN A 89 -30.79 -12.14 11.01
C ASN A 89 -32.22 -11.85 11.50
N HIS A 90 -32.58 -12.29 12.72
CA HIS A 90 -33.88 -11.96 13.31
C HIS A 90 -34.03 -10.46 13.61
N GLN A 91 -32.98 -9.82 14.14
CA GLN A 91 -32.98 -8.38 14.39
C GLN A 91 -33.13 -7.58 13.09
N GLU A 92 -32.41 -7.97 12.03
CA GLU A 92 -32.54 -7.36 10.70
C GLU A 92 -33.96 -7.54 10.14
N ALA A 93 -34.52 -8.74 10.23
CA ALA A 93 -35.88 -9.02 9.76
C ALA A 93 -36.95 -8.20 10.50
N SER A 94 -36.83 -8.05 11.82
CA SER A 94 -37.71 -7.18 12.63
C SER A 94 -37.58 -5.71 12.26
N LEU A 95 -36.36 -5.22 11.98
CA LEU A 95 -36.12 -3.85 11.53
C LEU A 95 -36.73 -3.60 10.14
N ILE A 96 -36.57 -4.53 9.20
CA ILE A 96 -37.16 -4.44 7.87
C ILE A 96 -38.69 -4.45 7.94
N LEU A 97 -39.27 -5.29 8.81
CA LEU A 97 -40.72 -5.33 9.04
C LEU A 97 -41.23 -3.98 9.59
N LEU A 98 -40.51 -3.39 10.56
CA LEU A 98 -40.81 -2.05 11.08
C LEU A 98 -40.70 -0.97 9.99
N ALA A 99 -39.68 -1.03 9.13
CA ALA A 99 -39.52 -0.10 8.02
C ALA A 99 -40.67 -0.23 7.00
N HIS A 100 -41.08 -1.45 6.64
CA HIS A 100 -42.26 -1.65 5.79
C HIS A 100 -43.54 -1.12 6.43
N TYR A 101 -43.74 -1.34 7.73
CA TYR A 101 -44.89 -0.83 8.45
C TYR A 101 -44.93 0.70 8.47
N LEU A 102 -43.80 1.34 8.77
CA LEU A 102 -43.65 2.81 8.67
C LEU A 102 -43.91 3.30 7.24
N HIS A 103 -43.39 2.61 6.23
CA HIS A 103 -43.63 2.97 4.83
C HIS A 103 -45.11 2.92 4.46
N PHE A 104 -45.80 1.82 4.79
CA PHE A 104 -47.23 1.61 4.54
C PHE A 104 -48.10 2.68 5.20
N LEU A 105 -47.83 3.01 6.47
CA LEU A 105 -48.57 4.07 7.16
C LEU A 105 -48.38 5.44 6.49
N SER A 106 -47.16 5.69 6.00
CA SER A 106 -46.74 6.99 5.46
C SER A 106 -47.22 7.27 4.03
N ILE A 107 -47.53 6.24 3.24
CA ILE A 107 -48.15 6.40 1.91
C ILE A 107 -49.65 6.70 2.01
N HIS A 108 -50.26 6.48 3.18
CA HIS A 108 -51.68 6.75 3.45
C HIS A 108 -51.89 7.56 4.75
N PRO A 109 -51.22 8.71 4.93
CA PRO A 109 -51.14 9.39 6.23
C PRO A 109 -52.46 10.04 6.67
N ASN A 110 -53.44 10.17 5.77
CA ASN A 110 -54.75 10.77 6.02
C ASN A 110 -55.83 9.74 6.38
N ARG A 111 -55.52 8.43 6.41
CA ARG A 111 -56.44 7.44 6.97
C ARG A 111 -56.60 7.67 8.49
N PRO A 112 -57.78 7.38 9.07
CA PRO A 112 -58.01 7.57 10.50
C PRO A 112 -56.91 6.93 11.35
N HIS A 113 -56.42 7.66 12.35
CA HIS A 113 -55.42 7.21 13.34
C HIS A 113 -54.03 6.80 12.80
N HIS A 114 -53.77 6.82 11.49
CA HIS A 114 -52.43 6.54 10.93
C HIS A 114 -51.35 7.45 11.49
N LYS A 115 -51.63 8.75 11.67
CA LYS A 115 -50.67 9.69 12.30
C LYS A 115 -50.31 9.29 13.74
N GLN A 116 -51.27 8.74 14.49
CA GLN A 116 -51.01 8.24 15.85
C GLN A 116 -50.15 6.96 15.82
N LEU A 117 -50.40 6.05 14.88
CA LEU A 117 -49.60 4.83 14.70
C LEU A 117 -48.19 5.13 14.20
N ILE A 118 -48.02 6.12 13.31
CA ILE A 118 -46.70 6.63 12.89
C ILE A 118 -45.95 7.18 14.09
N GLN A 119 -46.60 8.00 14.92
CA GLN A 119 -45.99 8.57 16.13
C GLN A 119 -45.49 7.48 17.10
N ILE A 120 -46.29 6.44 17.33
CA ILE A 120 -45.92 5.31 18.20
C ILE A 120 -44.76 4.52 17.60
N SER A 121 -44.82 4.23 16.31
CA SER A 121 -43.79 3.46 15.59
C SER A 121 -42.45 4.22 15.52
N LEU A 122 -42.47 5.54 15.30
CA LEU A 122 -41.27 6.38 15.35
C LEU A 122 -40.69 6.45 16.77
N THR A 123 -41.54 6.54 17.80
CA THR A 123 -41.08 6.54 19.20
C THR A 123 -40.37 5.23 19.53
N TYR A 124 -40.94 4.09 19.11
CA TYR A 124 -40.33 2.77 19.22
C TYR A 124 -39.01 2.68 18.42
N PHE A 125 -38.98 3.20 17.19
CA PHE A 125 -37.77 3.24 16.38
C PHE A 125 -36.65 4.01 17.08
N HIS A 126 -36.96 5.14 17.72
CA HIS A 126 -35.99 5.91 18.48
C HIS A 126 -35.49 5.20 19.74
N SER A 127 -36.36 4.47 20.44
CA SER A 127 -35.96 3.76 21.67
C SER A 127 -35.12 2.52 21.36
N GLU A 128 -35.59 1.66 20.45
CA GLU A 128 -35.00 0.34 20.22
C GLU A 128 -33.91 0.33 19.14
N ILE A 129 -34.04 1.16 18.10
CA ILE A 129 -33.10 1.15 16.96
C ILE A 129 -32.05 2.24 17.12
N LEU A 130 -32.48 3.47 17.44
CA LEU A 130 -31.58 4.62 17.61
C LEU A 130 -31.08 4.79 19.05
N ASN A 131 -31.48 3.90 19.97
CA ASN A 131 -31.03 3.88 21.36
C ASN A 131 -31.11 5.27 22.01
N ASN A 132 -32.28 5.92 21.92
CA ASN A 132 -32.58 7.25 22.44
C ASN A 132 -31.56 8.34 22.03
N ARG A 133 -31.23 8.42 20.73
CA ARG A 133 -30.29 9.38 20.10
C ARG A 133 -28.80 9.06 20.28
N SER A 134 -28.44 7.83 20.65
CA SER A 134 -27.01 7.48 20.74
C SER A 134 -26.37 7.19 19.37
N ILE A 135 -27.17 6.81 18.37
CA ILE A 135 -26.73 6.54 17.00
C ILE A 135 -27.67 7.22 16.01
N ASP A 136 -27.14 7.71 14.89
CA ASP A 136 -27.93 8.25 13.80
C ASP A 136 -28.57 7.14 12.95
N LEU A 137 -29.56 7.53 12.14
CA LEU A 137 -30.31 6.61 11.31
C LEU A 137 -29.45 5.90 10.27
N HIS A 138 -28.52 6.60 9.62
CA HIS A 138 -27.70 6.07 8.54
C HIS A 138 -26.70 5.05 9.07
N SER A 139 -26.05 5.36 10.18
CA SER A 139 -25.17 4.42 10.89
C SER A 139 -25.94 3.22 11.42
N ALA A 140 -27.14 3.41 11.98
CA ALA A 140 -27.97 2.30 12.45
C ALA A 140 -28.41 1.39 11.28
N ALA A 141 -28.89 1.97 10.18
CA ALA A 141 -29.26 1.23 8.98
C ALA A 141 -28.04 0.45 8.43
N PHE A 142 -26.86 1.06 8.41
CA PHE A 142 -25.64 0.39 7.95
C PHE A 142 -25.20 -0.76 8.86
N GLN A 143 -25.24 -0.59 10.18
CA GLN A 143 -24.80 -1.60 11.15
C GLN A 143 -25.77 -2.79 11.25
N LEU A 144 -27.07 -2.52 11.16
CA LEU A 144 -28.16 -3.47 11.43
C LEU A 144 -28.71 -4.16 10.17
N THR A 145 -28.26 -3.79 8.97
CA THR A 145 -28.72 -4.44 7.73
C THR A 145 -27.56 -4.91 6.86
N THR A 146 -27.79 -5.98 6.12
CA THR A 146 -26.78 -6.66 5.29
C THR A 146 -26.84 -6.23 3.82
N SER A 147 -28.03 -5.94 3.30
CA SER A 147 -28.25 -5.55 1.89
C SER A 147 -28.47 -4.05 1.67
N ASP A 148 -28.08 -3.55 0.49
CA ASP A 148 -28.35 -2.16 0.09
C ASP A 148 -29.85 -1.85 -0.01
N LEU A 149 -30.64 -2.84 -0.43
CA LEU A 149 -32.08 -2.70 -0.56
C LEU A 149 -32.73 -2.49 0.82
N ALA A 150 -32.31 -3.27 1.82
CA ALA A 150 -32.75 -3.10 3.21
C ALA A 150 -32.34 -1.73 3.77
N ARG A 151 -31.08 -1.31 3.58
CA ARG A 151 -30.60 0.02 3.99
C ARG A 151 -31.47 1.14 3.43
N ARG A 152 -31.73 1.12 2.11
CA ARG A 152 -32.55 2.13 1.43
C ARG A 152 -33.97 2.17 1.97
N LEU A 153 -34.58 1.01 2.18
CA LEU A 153 -35.94 0.92 2.72
C LEU A 153 -36.03 1.53 4.11
N VAL A 154 -35.10 1.20 5.02
CA VAL A 154 -35.08 1.71 6.39
C VAL A 154 -34.98 3.24 6.41
N ILE A 155 -34.01 3.80 5.67
CA ILE A 155 -33.80 5.25 5.60
C ILE A 155 -35.02 5.94 4.99
N LYS A 156 -35.51 5.45 3.84
CA LYS A 156 -36.67 6.01 3.15
C LYS A 156 -37.92 5.99 4.03
N ALA A 157 -38.22 4.86 4.65
CA ALA A 157 -39.40 4.69 5.48
C ALA A 157 -39.40 5.64 6.68
N TYR A 158 -38.24 5.81 7.32
CA TYR A 158 -38.10 6.73 8.44
C TYR A 158 -38.39 8.18 8.05
N TYR A 159 -37.77 8.70 6.98
CA TYR A 159 -38.00 10.10 6.57
C TYR A 159 -39.39 10.33 5.98
N LEU A 160 -39.98 9.35 5.29
CA LEU A 160 -41.38 9.41 4.88
C LEU A 160 -42.31 9.53 6.09
N ALA A 161 -42.10 8.68 7.11
CA ALA A 161 -42.91 8.68 8.33
C ALA A 161 -42.74 9.96 9.14
N ARG A 162 -41.50 10.43 9.30
CA ARG A 162 -41.20 11.66 10.02
C ARG A 162 -41.84 12.87 9.36
N ASN A 163 -41.73 12.99 8.03
CA ASN A 163 -42.25 14.14 7.29
C ASN A 163 -43.77 14.08 7.03
N ALA A 164 -44.41 12.94 7.29
CA ALA A 164 -45.87 12.80 7.22
C ALA A 164 -46.62 13.49 8.39
N ILE A 165 -45.90 13.82 9.47
CA ILE A 165 -46.43 14.53 10.64
C ILE A 165 -45.78 15.92 10.72
N PRO A 166 -46.55 17.02 10.83
CA PRO A 166 -45.99 18.35 11.04
C PRO A 166 -45.11 18.39 12.31
N GLU A 167 -43.96 19.06 12.24
CA GLU A 167 -42.96 19.09 13.33
C GLU A 167 -43.56 19.55 14.68
N LEU A 168 -44.49 20.51 14.67
CA LEU A 168 -45.21 20.99 15.85
C LEU A 168 -46.08 19.92 16.54
N LEU A 169 -46.45 18.87 15.83
CA LEU A 169 -47.29 17.76 16.30
C LEU A 169 -46.47 16.48 16.57
N LEU A 170 -45.19 16.48 16.21
CA LEU A 170 -44.30 15.34 16.32
C LEU A 170 -43.77 15.22 17.76
N ASN A 171 -44.21 14.18 18.46
CA ASN A 171 -43.78 13.89 19.84
C ASN A 171 -42.64 12.85 19.87
N CYS A 172 -41.64 12.99 19.00
CA CYS A 172 -40.45 12.13 19.00
C CYS A 172 -39.17 12.97 18.83
N PRO A 173 -38.04 12.50 19.38
CA PRO A 173 -36.73 13.12 19.18
C PRO A 173 -36.36 13.46 17.73
N SER A 174 -35.60 14.54 17.54
CA SER A 174 -34.81 14.71 16.32
C SER A 174 -33.66 13.69 16.26
N PRO A 175 -33.26 13.23 15.06
CA PRO A 175 -32.04 12.46 14.89
C PRO A 175 -30.84 13.20 15.49
N PRO A 176 -29.85 12.48 16.03
CA PRO A 176 -28.62 13.13 16.47
C PRO A 176 -27.85 13.67 15.27
N VAL A 177 -27.32 14.89 15.40
CA VAL A 177 -26.43 15.51 14.42
C VAL A 177 -25.08 14.79 14.42
N GLY A 178 -24.54 14.57 13.22
CA GLY A 178 -23.20 14.01 13.03
C GLY A 178 -22.12 14.84 13.72
N ARG A 179 -21.12 14.19 14.31
CA ARG A 179 -20.05 14.84 15.08
C ARG A 179 -19.26 15.85 14.24
N LEU A 180 -19.10 15.60 12.95
CA LEU A 180 -18.43 16.53 12.03
C LEU A 180 -19.11 17.90 11.98
N TRP A 181 -20.42 18.01 12.23
CA TRP A 181 -21.15 19.28 12.14
C TRP A 181 -21.28 20.02 13.46
N LYS A 182 -20.87 19.43 14.60
CA LYS A 182 -20.95 20.08 15.92
C LYS A 182 -19.78 21.00 16.18
N GLU A 183 -20.04 22.20 16.72
CA GLU A 183 -19.01 23.20 17.02
C GLU A 183 -18.06 22.80 18.15
N ASP A 184 -18.53 21.94 19.06
CA ASP A 184 -17.84 21.54 20.29
C ASP A 184 -16.66 20.57 20.07
N GLN A 185 -16.34 20.23 18.82
CA GLN A 185 -15.29 19.27 18.49
C GLN A 185 -13.92 19.95 18.42
N PRO A 186 -12.99 19.64 19.35
CA PRO A 186 -11.69 20.30 19.41
C PRO A 186 -10.83 19.94 18.20
N ASN A 187 -10.07 20.90 17.68
CA ASN A 187 -9.12 20.71 16.57
C ASN A 187 -9.78 20.13 15.29
N LYS A 188 -11.05 20.46 15.04
CA LYS A 188 -11.77 20.11 13.81
C LYS A 188 -11.79 21.31 12.86
N LYS A 189 -11.38 21.12 11.61
CA LYS A 189 -11.49 22.11 10.55
C LYS A 189 -11.87 21.43 9.24
N LEU A 190 -13.03 21.82 8.70
CA LEU A 190 -13.60 21.22 7.51
C LEU A 190 -13.35 22.11 6.30
N ALA A 191 -13.03 21.50 5.16
CA ALA A 191 -13.07 22.13 3.84
C ALA A 191 -14.10 21.41 2.97
N GLY A 192 -14.65 22.08 1.97
CA GLY A 192 -15.62 21.51 1.02
C GLY A 192 -15.06 21.45 -0.40
N VAL A 193 -15.36 20.36 -1.12
CA VAL A 193 -15.06 20.26 -2.56
C VAL A 193 -16.31 19.91 -3.35
N PHE A 194 -16.46 20.54 -4.50
CA PHE A 194 -17.55 20.32 -5.43
C PHE A 194 -17.01 19.82 -6.78
N GLY A 195 -17.66 18.82 -7.35
CA GLY A 195 -17.28 18.24 -8.65
C GLY A 195 -17.74 19.05 -9.86
N GLY A 196 -17.42 18.56 -11.05
CA GLY A 196 -17.86 19.13 -12.32
C GLY A 196 -18.27 18.06 -13.33
N GLN A 197 -18.22 18.41 -14.62
CA GLN A 197 -18.47 17.46 -15.70
C GLN A 197 -17.43 16.34 -15.76
N GLY A 198 -17.82 15.19 -16.32
CA GLY A 198 -17.08 13.91 -16.26
C GLY A 198 -17.96 12.75 -15.79
N VAL A 199 -19.11 13.08 -15.20
CA VAL A 199 -20.20 12.17 -14.80
C VAL A 199 -21.47 12.38 -15.66
N ASN A 200 -21.30 12.95 -16.85
CA ASN A 200 -22.40 13.38 -17.74
C ASN A 200 -23.37 12.24 -18.12
N GLU A 201 -22.94 10.99 -18.00
CA GLU A 201 -23.75 9.82 -18.30
C GLU A 201 -24.44 9.23 -17.05
N THR A 202 -24.04 9.64 -15.84
CA THR A 202 -24.45 9.00 -14.57
C THR A 202 -25.13 9.94 -13.57
N TYR A 203 -24.96 11.26 -13.69
CA TYR A 203 -25.53 12.24 -12.74
C TYR A 203 -27.06 12.09 -12.57
N TRP A 204 -27.77 11.75 -13.65
CA TRP A 204 -29.23 11.56 -13.60
C TRP A 204 -29.61 10.37 -12.73
N GLN A 205 -28.85 9.27 -12.81
CA GLN A 205 -29.10 8.10 -11.97
C GLN A 205 -28.84 8.41 -10.50
N GLU A 206 -27.88 9.28 -10.21
CA GLU A 206 -27.62 9.77 -8.86
C GLU A 206 -28.81 10.59 -8.31
N LEU A 207 -29.39 11.47 -9.13
CA LEU A 207 -30.63 12.18 -8.78
C LEU A 207 -31.81 11.23 -8.54
N VAL A 208 -32.02 10.25 -9.43
CA VAL A 208 -33.07 9.23 -9.29
C VAL A 208 -32.89 8.50 -7.96
N ASN A 209 -31.67 8.08 -7.64
CA ASN A 209 -31.38 7.39 -6.40
C ASN A 209 -31.64 8.28 -5.17
N LEU A 210 -31.21 9.54 -5.21
CA LEU A 210 -31.38 10.48 -4.11
C LEU A 210 -32.86 10.80 -3.88
N HIS A 211 -33.60 11.09 -4.95
CA HIS A 211 -35.05 11.29 -4.92
C HIS A 211 -35.80 10.05 -4.42
N SER A 212 -35.37 8.84 -4.83
CA SER A 212 -36.00 7.60 -4.36
C SER A 212 -35.86 7.38 -2.84
N LEU A 213 -34.77 7.89 -2.26
CA LEU A 213 -34.41 7.73 -0.85
C LEU A 213 -34.99 8.84 0.02
N TYR A 214 -34.99 10.09 -0.46
CA TYR A 214 -35.46 11.28 0.26
C TYR A 214 -36.54 12.05 -0.52
N PRO A 215 -37.64 11.40 -0.93
CA PRO A 215 -38.63 12.03 -1.81
C PRO A 215 -39.27 13.26 -1.17
N THR A 216 -39.62 13.21 0.12
CA THR A 216 -40.29 14.31 0.82
C THR A 216 -39.39 15.51 1.09
N ILE A 217 -38.08 15.29 1.30
CA ILE A 217 -37.08 16.36 1.49
C ILE A 217 -36.83 17.08 0.17
N LEU A 218 -36.64 16.32 -0.92
CA LEU A 218 -36.23 16.90 -2.20
C LEU A 218 -37.38 17.48 -3.02
N HIS A 219 -38.62 17.01 -2.85
CA HIS A 219 -39.73 17.41 -3.71
C HIS A 219 -39.93 18.94 -3.81
N PRO A 220 -39.92 19.73 -2.72
CA PRO A 220 -40.10 21.19 -2.81
C PRO A 220 -39.01 21.88 -3.64
N PHE A 221 -37.74 21.49 -3.46
CA PHE A 221 -36.63 22.00 -4.24
C PHE A 221 -36.75 21.61 -5.72
N LEU A 222 -37.09 20.35 -6.01
CA LEU A 222 -37.22 19.85 -7.37
C LEU A 222 -38.40 20.49 -8.11
N GLU A 223 -39.51 20.76 -7.43
CA GLU A 223 -40.65 21.49 -8.02
C GLU A 223 -40.29 22.93 -8.39
N LEU A 224 -39.55 23.62 -7.52
CA LEU A 224 -39.05 24.96 -7.82
C LEU A 224 -38.07 24.94 -8.99
N ALA A 225 -37.10 24.03 -8.96
CA ALA A 225 -36.08 23.89 -10.00
C ALA A 225 -36.67 23.50 -11.36
N ASP A 226 -37.67 22.59 -11.38
CA ASP A 226 -38.37 22.17 -12.59
C ASP A 226 -39.10 23.35 -13.24
N ARG A 227 -39.86 24.14 -12.46
CA ARG A 227 -40.53 25.36 -12.96
C ARG A 227 -39.54 26.39 -13.46
N HIS A 228 -38.45 26.62 -12.72
CA HIS A 228 -37.43 27.61 -13.08
C HIS A 228 -36.69 27.25 -14.37
N LEU A 229 -36.18 26.02 -14.48
CA LEU A 229 -35.52 25.52 -15.68
C LEU A 229 -36.48 25.45 -16.88
N HIS A 230 -37.74 25.11 -16.65
CA HIS A 230 -38.75 25.16 -17.69
C HIS A 230 -38.93 26.59 -18.23
N SER A 231 -38.97 27.60 -17.35
CA SER A 231 -39.01 29.02 -17.73
C SER A 231 -37.79 29.44 -18.55
N LEU A 232 -36.58 29.14 -18.06
CA LEU A 232 -35.32 29.46 -18.75
C LEU A 232 -35.24 28.79 -20.13
N CYS A 233 -35.58 27.50 -20.22
CA CYS A 233 -35.54 26.78 -21.49
C CYS A 233 -36.62 27.25 -22.47
N SER A 234 -37.71 27.85 -21.98
CA SER A 234 -38.80 28.42 -22.79
C SER A 234 -38.54 29.87 -23.25
N SER A 235 -37.45 30.50 -22.80
CA SER A 235 -37.08 31.85 -23.23
C SER A 235 -36.88 31.93 -24.76
N PRO A 236 -37.12 33.09 -25.41
CA PRO A 236 -36.98 33.24 -26.86
C PRO A 236 -35.59 32.84 -27.37
N HIS A 237 -34.52 33.17 -26.64
CA HIS A 237 -33.14 32.84 -27.00
C HIS A 237 -32.85 31.34 -26.87
N ALA A 238 -33.28 30.71 -25.78
CA ALA A 238 -33.13 29.26 -25.59
C ALA A 238 -33.90 28.49 -26.67
N GLN A 239 -35.12 28.91 -27.00
CA GLN A 239 -35.90 28.30 -28.08
C GLN A 239 -35.29 28.56 -29.46
N ALA A 240 -34.72 29.75 -29.73
CA ALA A 240 -34.04 30.03 -30.99
C ALA A 240 -32.81 29.11 -31.22
N SER A 241 -32.09 28.73 -30.15
CA SER A 241 -30.92 27.84 -30.22
C SER A 241 -31.23 26.43 -30.75
N SER A 242 -32.49 25.99 -30.69
CA SER A 242 -32.93 24.62 -30.96
C SER A 242 -32.35 23.53 -30.04
N LEU A 243 -31.48 23.88 -29.07
CA LEU A 243 -30.86 22.94 -28.13
C LEU A 243 -31.89 22.25 -27.23
N TYR A 244 -32.98 22.93 -26.89
CA TYR A 244 -34.01 22.43 -25.97
C TYR A 244 -35.32 22.01 -26.65
N LYS A 245 -35.50 22.27 -27.94
CA LYS A 245 -36.76 21.97 -28.67
C LYS A 245 -37.22 20.50 -28.58
N PRO A 246 -36.32 19.48 -28.62
CA PRO A 246 -36.77 18.08 -28.67
C PRO A 246 -37.47 17.59 -27.40
N HIS A 247 -37.01 18.01 -26.22
CA HIS A 247 -37.51 17.49 -24.94
C HIS A 247 -37.68 18.53 -23.82
N GLY A 248 -37.18 19.76 -24.00
CA GLY A 248 -37.09 20.77 -22.94
C GLY A 248 -36.25 20.30 -21.75
N ILE A 249 -36.53 20.88 -20.59
CA ILE A 249 -36.08 20.39 -19.28
C ILE A 249 -37.34 20.15 -18.44
N GLN A 250 -37.62 18.88 -18.11
CA GLN A 250 -38.84 18.43 -17.41
C GLN A 250 -38.48 17.35 -16.37
N ILE A 251 -37.73 17.74 -15.34
CA ILE A 251 -37.14 16.89 -14.31
C ILE A 251 -38.20 16.04 -13.61
N LEU A 252 -39.29 16.66 -13.12
CA LEU A 252 -40.31 15.94 -12.36
C LEU A 252 -41.04 14.92 -13.23
N LYS A 253 -41.33 15.28 -14.48
CA LYS A 253 -41.91 14.34 -15.46
C LYS A 253 -40.98 13.15 -15.69
N TRP A 254 -39.69 13.39 -15.89
CA TRP A 254 -38.72 12.31 -16.13
C TRP A 254 -38.49 11.42 -14.90
N LEU A 255 -38.65 11.94 -13.68
CA LEU A 255 -38.57 11.17 -12.44
C LEU A 255 -39.83 10.32 -12.20
N ASN A 256 -41.02 10.88 -12.45
CA ASN A 256 -42.30 10.22 -12.18
C ASN A 256 -42.71 9.24 -13.29
N GLU A 257 -42.33 9.53 -14.53
CA GLU A 257 -42.60 8.71 -15.71
C GLU A 257 -41.27 8.29 -16.37
N PRO A 258 -40.60 7.22 -15.91
CA PRO A 258 -39.29 6.81 -16.43
C PRO A 258 -39.24 6.59 -17.95
N GLY A 259 -40.37 6.21 -18.56
CA GLY A 259 -40.50 6.06 -20.01
C GLY A 259 -40.46 7.38 -20.80
N SER A 260 -40.66 8.52 -20.13
CA SER A 260 -40.57 9.86 -20.72
C SER A 260 -39.14 10.43 -20.72
N LYS A 261 -38.19 9.72 -20.09
CA LYS A 261 -36.79 10.15 -19.97
C LYS A 261 -36.16 10.33 -21.35
N PRO A 262 -35.50 11.46 -21.62
CA PRO A 262 -34.83 11.69 -22.90
C PRO A 262 -33.61 10.76 -23.08
N PRO A 263 -33.12 10.61 -24.33
CA PRO A 263 -31.94 9.80 -24.61
C PRO A 263 -30.70 10.26 -23.82
N PRO A 264 -29.78 9.35 -23.43
CA PRO A 264 -28.57 9.71 -22.69
C PRO A 264 -27.73 10.79 -23.37
N THR A 265 -27.67 10.82 -24.70
CA THR A 265 -26.94 11.84 -25.47
C THR A 265 -27.50 13.25 -25.28
N TYR A 266 -28.80 13.38 -25.07
CA TYR A 266 -29.44 14.67 -24.79
C TYR A 266 -29.12 15.15 -23.37
N LEU A 267 -29.20 14.25 -22.39
CA LEU A 267 -28.81 14.53 -21.00
C LEU A 267 -27.32 14.88 -20.88
N ALA A 268 -26.46 14.20 -21.63
CA ALA A 268 -25.02 14.44 -21.62
C ALA A 268 -24.60 15.78 -22.27
N SER A 269 -25.48 16.42 -23.05
CA SER A 269 -25.19 17.71 -23.68
C SER A 269 -24.85 18.78 -22.64
N CYS A 270 -23.87 19.65 -22.90
CA CYS A 270 -23.41 20.65 -21.93
C CYS A 270 -24.52 21.65 -21.57
N ALA A 271 -25.44 21.93 -22.50
CA ALA A 271 -26.62 22.77 -22.28
C ALA A 271 -27.58 22.24 -21.21
N LEU A 272 -27.61 20.91 -20.97
CA LEU A 272 -28.43 20.28 -19.93
C LEU A 272 -27.61 19.81 -18.73
N SER A 273 -26.47 19.16 -18.98
CA SER A 273 -25.65 18.58 -17.92
C SER A 273 -25.09 19.63 -16.96
N LEU A 274 -24.74 20.85 -17.41
CA LEU A 274 -24.26 21.90 -16.48
C LEU A 274 -25.26 22.22 -15.38
N PRO A 275 -26.46 22.74 -15.69
CA PRO A 275 -27.43 23.09 -14.67
C PRO A 275 -27.93 21.87 -13.89
N LEU A 276 -28.07 20.70 -14.54
CA LEU A 276 -28.57 19.51 -13.86
C LEU A 276 -27.53 18.89 -12.92
N ILE A 277 -26.23 18.90 -13.25
CA ILE A 277 -25.18 18.47 -12.31
C ILE A 277 -25.15 19.38 -11.10
N GLY A 278 -25.22 20.70 -11.29
CA GLY A 278 -25.32 21.66 -10.18
C GLY A 278 -26.55 21.41 -9.31
N LEU A 279 -27.70 21.11 -9.92
CA LEU A 279 -28.92 20.72 -9.22
C LEU A 279 -28.72 19.47 -8.35
N VAL A 280 -28.02 18.43 -8.83
CA VAL A 280 -27.77 17.24 -8.00
C VAL A 280 -26.81 17.55 -6.85
N GLN A 281 -25.80 18.40 -7.05
CA GLN A 281 -24.90 18.84 -5.96
C GLN A 281 -25.67 19.59 -4.88
N LEU A 282 -26.56 20.49 -5.28
CA LEU A 282 -27.46 21.21 -4.37
C LEU A 282 -28.41 20.26 -3.65
N ALA A 283 -28.95 19.26 -4.36
CA ALA A 283 -29.80 18.23 -3.78
C ALA A 283 -29.07 17.43 -2.69
N HIS A 284 -27.80 17.08 -2.88
CA HIS A 284 -26.97 16.43 -1.84
C HIS A 284 -26.76 17.35 -0.63
N TYR A 285 -26.47 18.63 -0.85
CA TYR A 285 -26.31 19.62 0.22
C TYR A 285 -27.60 19.79 1.05
N ILE A 286 -28.75 19.89 0.38
CA ILE A 286 -30.08 20.00 1.00
C ILE A 286 -30.40 18.74 1.80
N VAL A 287 -30.24 17.57 1.19
CA VAL A 287 -30.51 16.29 1.86
C VAL A 287 -29.63 16.12 3.09
N LEU A 288 -28.33 16.43 3.02
CA LEU A 288 -27.42 16.34 4.16
C LEU A 288 -27.93 17.15 5.36
N GLY A 289 -28.36 18.38 5.11
CA GLY A 289 -28.81 19.28 6.16
C GLY A 289 -30.18 18.94 6.70
N GLU A 290 -31.19 18.81 5.85
CA GLU A 290 -32.55 18.44 6.29
C GLU A 290 -32.58 17.07 6.99
N ALA A 291 -31.82 16.09 6.48
CA ALA A 291 -31.76 14.77 7.10
C ALA A 291 -31.22 14.81 8.54
N GLN A 292 -30.30 15.74 8.83
CA GLN A 292 -29.70 15.92 10.16
C GLN A 292 -30.38 17.00 11.01
N GLY A 293 -31.36 17.71 10.46
CA GLY A 293 -32.01 18.84 11.13
C GLY A 293 -31.11 20.07 11.26
N LEU A 294 -30.17 20.26 10.33
CA LEU A 294 -29.29 21.42 10.23
C LEU A 294 -29.86 22.45 9.26
N THR A 295 -29.64 23.72 9.54
CA THR A 295 -29.90 24.84 8.62
C THR A 295 -28.76 25.02 7.62
N PRO A 296 -28.98 25.71 6.49
CA PRO A 296 -27.92 26.02 5.53
C PRO A 296 -26.69 26.69 6.16
N ASN A 297 -26.89 27.66 7.07
CA ASN A 297 -25.78 28.37 7.72
C ASN A 297 -25.02 27.50 8.74
N GLU A 298 -25.69 26.57 9.42
CA GLU A 298 -25.02 25.63 10.34
C GLU A 298 -24.07 24.68 9.62
N ILE A 299 -24.26 24.43 8.32
CA ILE A 299 -23.29 23.66 7.52
C ILE A 299 -22.19 24.58 7.00
N SER A 300 -22.53 25.70 6.35
CA SER A 300 -21.54 26.56 5.69
C SER A 300 -20.56 27.19 6.69
N SER A 301 -21.02 27.61 7.87
CA SER A 301 -20.17 28.13 8.95
C SER A 301 -19.13 27.13 9.48
N GLN A 302 -19.32 25.83 9.27
CA GLN A 302 -18.34 24.79 9.68
C GLN A 302 -17.21 24.62 8.67
N LEU A 303 -17.37 25.08 7.42
CA LEU A 303 -16.40 24.94 6.33
C LEU A 303 -15.25 25.96 6.44
N LYS A 304 -14.70 26.14 7.64
CA LYS A 304 -13.67 27.13 7.97
C LYS A 304 -12.33 26.92 7.23
N GLY A 305 -12.10 25.73 6.67
CA GLY A 305 -10.98 25.44 5.76
C GLY A 305 -11.16 26.03 4.36
N GLY A 306 -12.38 26.46 4.02
CA GLY A 306 -12.77 27.00 2.72
C GLY A 306 -13.35 25.95 1.79
N VAL A 307 -13.78 26.40 0.62
CA VAL A 307 -14.39 25.57 -0.41
C VAL A 307 -13.73 25.77 -1.77
N ALA A 308 -13.66 24.70 -2.56
CA ALA A 308 -13.19 24.73 -3.94
C ALA A 308 -14.14 23.93 -4.83
N GLY A 309 -14.33 24.36 -6.08
CA GLY A 309 -15.17 23.65 -7.03
C GLY A 309 -14.44 23.37 -8.33
N HIS A 310 -14.46 22.12 -8.79
CA HIS A 310 -13.82 21.74 -10.04
C HIS A 310 -14.69 22.16 -11.23
N SER A 311 -14.16 23.02 -12.10
CA SER A 311 -14.89 23.58 -13.25
C SER A 311 -16.21 24.20 -12.79
N GLN A 312 -17.34 23.74 -13.33
CA GLN A 312 -18.67 24.25 -12.95
C GLN A 312 -19.01 24.17 -11.45
N GLY A 313 -18.36 23.28 -10.69
CA GLY A 313 -18.59 23.15 -9.25
C GLY A 313 -18.29 24.42 -8.47
N VAL A 314 -17.47 25.33 -9.02
CA VAL A 314 -17.10 26.60 -8.36
C VAL A 314 -18.32 27.50 -8.12
N VAL A 315 -19.35 27.43 -8.98
CA VAL A 315 -20.61 28.18 -8.82
C VAL A 315 -21.38 27.69 -7.60
N VAL A 316 -21.49 26.37 -7.44
CA VAL A 316 -22.16 25.77 -6.28
C VAL A 316 -21.37 26.01 -4.99
N ALA A 317 -20.03 25.92 -5.06
CA ALA A 317 -19.15 26.25 -3.94
C ALA A 317 -19.35 27.70 -3.48
N ALA A 318 -19.39 28.66 -4.42
CA ALA A 318 -19.61 30.07 -4.12
C ALA A 318 -21.01 30.32 -3.51
N LEU A 319 -22.05 29.64 -3.99
CA LEU A 319 -23.38 29.72 -3.38
C LEU A 319 -23.35 29.22 -1.93
N VAL A 320 -22.86 28.00 -1.71
CA VAL A 320 -22.86 27.33 -0.40
C VAL A 320 -21.99 28.05 0.63
N ALA A 321 -20.92 28.71 0.20
CA ALA A 321 -20.05 29.46 1.09
C ALA A 321 -20.71 30.73 1.68
N GLY A 322 -21.84 31.18 1.16
CA GLY A 322 -22.53 32.37 1.68
C GLY A 322 -23.55 32.06 2.75
N GLU A 323 -23.66 32.95 3.74
CA GLU A 323 -24.66 32.87 4.79
C GLU A 323 -25.96 33.59 4.40
N LEU A 324 -27.08 32.94 4.72
CA LEU A 324 -28.42 33.53 4.64
C LEU A 324 -28.66 34.46 5.85
N PRO A 325 -29.38 35.58 5.70
CA PRO A 325 -29.79 36.42 6.83
C PRO A 325 -30.56 35.62 7.89
N GLY A 326 -30.44 35.97 9.17
CA GLY A 326 -31.03 35.20 10.29
C GLY A 326 -32.51 34.79 10.13
N PRO A 327 -33.43 35.69 9.74
CA PRO A 327 -34.83 35.34 9.48
C PRO A 327 -35.04 34.40 8.27
N GLU A 328 -34.08 34.38 7.36
CA GLU A 328 -34.08 33.63 6.10
C GLU A 328 -33.23 32.34 6.19
N ASN A 329 -32.63 32.03 7.33
CA ASN A 329 -31.79 30.83 7.49
C ASN A 329 -32.64 29.55 7.61
N ASN A 330 -33.27 29.17 6.51
CA ASN A 330 -34.10 27.98 6.37
C ASN A 330 -33.98 27.40 4.95
N TRP A 331 -34.39 26.15 4.76
CA TRP A 331 -34.25 25.47 3.48
C TRP A 331 -35.14 26.03 2.38
N ALA A 332 -36.32 26.57 2.70
CA ALA A 332 -37.19 27.17 1.68
C ALA A 332 -36.52 28.39 1.01
N GLU A 333 -35.94 29.29 1.80
CA GLU A 333 -35.18 30.43 1.27
C GLU A 333 -33.91 29.99 0.54
N PHE A 334 -33.23 28.94 1.02
CA PHE A 334 -32.10 28.36 0.31
C PHE A 334 -32.49 27.79 -1.06
N HIS A 335 -33.66 27.13 -1.17
CA HIS A 335 -34.17 26.63 -2.45
C HIS A 335 -34.35 27.77 -3.46
N ASP A 336 -34.86 28.92 -3.02
CA ASP A 336 -34.97 30.10 -3.86
C ASP A 336 -33.59 30.62 -4.28
N LYS A 337 -32.63 30.73 -3.34
CA LYS A 337 -31.28 31.22 -3.68
C LYS A 337 -30.52 30.24 -4.59
N ALA A 338 -30.78 28.95 -4.47
CA ALA A 338 -30.21 27.92 -5.33
C ALA A 338 -30.57 28.11 -6.81
N MET A 339 -31.68 28.82 -7.12
CA MET A 339 -32.05 29.13 -8.50
C MET A 339 -31.04 30.07 -9.17
N HIS A 340 -30.36 30.95 -8.44
CA HIS A 340 -29.29 31.80 -8.99
C HIS A 340 -28.13 30.96 -9.55
N ALA A 341 -27.66 29.96 -8.79
CA ALA A 341 -26.63 29.02 -9.27
C ALA A 341 -27.12 28.23 -10.50
N ILE A 342 -28.37 27.77 -10.51
CA ILE A 342 -28.95 27.06 -11.66
C ILE A 342 -29.07 27.97 -12.88
N THR A 343 -29.46 29.24 -12.72
CA THR A 343 -29.49 30.25 -13.79
C THR A 343 -28.11 30.41 -14.42
N VAL A 344 -27.10 30.67 -13.60
CA VAL A 344 -25.72 30.86 -14.08
C VAL A 344 -25.23 29.62 -14.84
N LEU A 345 -25.40 28.43 -14.27
CA LEU A 345 -25.00 27.17 -14.92
C LEU A 345 -25.76 26.90 -16.22
N PHE A 346 -27.05 27.23 -16.29
CA PHE A 346 -27.85 27.14 -17.50
C PHE A 346 -27.29 28.06 -18.60
N HIS A 347 -27.02 29.33 -18.29
CA HIS A 347 -26.47 30.28 -19.25
C HIS A 347 -25.04 29.93 -19.69
N ILE A 348 -24.19 29.43 -18.78
CA ILE A 348 -22.86 28.93 -19.15
C ILE A 348 -23.00 27.77 -20.15
N GLY A 349 -23.87 26.79 -19.88
CA GLY A 349 -24.14 25.66 -20.78
C GLY A 349 -24.67 26.11 -22.14
N LEU A 350 -25.60 27.07 -22.15
CA LEU A 350 -26.19 27.65 -23.35
C LEU A 350 -25.17 28.38 -24.22
N HIS A 351 -24.47 29.38 -23.66
CA HIS A 351 -23.53 30.19 -24.43
C HIS A 351 -22.31 29.39 -24.90
N ALA A 352 -21.82 28.46 -24.09
CA ALA A 352 -20.76 27.53 -24.50
C ALA A 352 -21.18 26.68 -25.71
N SER A 353 -22.37 26.07 -25.63
CA SER A 353 -22.89 25.18 -26.69
C SER A 353 -23.19 25.95 -27.98
N LEU A 354 -23.62 27.21 -27.88
CA LEU A 354 -23.81 28.10 -29.02
C LEU A 354 -22.48 28.54 -29.65
N ARG A 355 -21.45 28.79 -28.83
CA ARG A 355 -20.14 29.21 -29.29
C ARG A 355 -19.39 28.08 -29.99
N PHE A 356 -19.52 26.86 -29.47
CA PHE A 356 -18.88 25.65 -29.99
C PHE A 356 -19.94 24.56 -30.25
N PRO A 357 -20.69 24.65 -31.37
CA PRO A 357 -21.70 23.66 -31.71
C PRO A 357 -21.05 22.31 -32.07
N GLN A 358 -21.75 21.21 -31.77
CA GLN A 358 -21.25 19.87 -32.06
C GLN A 358 -21.17 19.63 -33.58
N THR A 359 -19.96 19.45 -34.10
CA THR A 359 -19.72 19.12 -35.51
C THR A 359 -19.53 17.62 -35.71
N SER A 360 -20.08 17.05 -36.78
CA SER A 360 -19.85 15.65 -37.13
C SER A 360 -18.41 15.41 -37.60
N LEU A 361 -17.74 14.43 -37.01
CA LEU A 361 -16.45 13.94 -37.50
C LEU A 361 -16.66 12.83 -38.55
N PRO A 362 -15.76 12.70 -39.55
CA PRO A 362 -15.76 11.56 -40.46
C PRO A 362 -15.74 10.22 -39.69
N PRO A 363 -16.56 9.22 -40.07
CA PRO A 363 -16.62 7.92 -39.40
C PRO A 363 -15.26 7.24 -39.25
N LYS A 364 -14.37 7.44 -40.23
CA LYS A 364 -13.00 6.94 -40.20
C LYS A 364 -12.20 7.47 -39.01
N LEU A 365 -12.33 8.76 -38.66
CA LEU A 365 -11.62 9.35 -37.53
C LEU A 365 -12.21 8.87 -36.20
N ILE A 366 -13.54 8.75 -36.12
CA ILE A 366 -14.22 8.20 -34.94
C ILE A 366 -13.72 6.77 -34.67
N GLY A 367 -13.65 5.94 -35.70
CA GLY A 367 -13.17 4.56 -35.60
C GLY A 367 -11.73 4.42 -35.12
N THR A 368 -10.87 5.44 -35.27
CA THR A 368 -9.46 5.35 -34.83
C THR A 368 -9.27 5.39 -33.32
N THR A 369 -10.21 5.96 -32.56
CA THR A 369 -10.09 6.14 -31.10
C THR A 369 -11.22 5.47 -30.32
N ALA A 370 -12.36 5.20 -30.96
CA ALA A 370 -13.58 4.72 -30.30
C ALA A 370 -13.36 3.47 -29.43
N GLU A 371 -12.50 2.54 -29.85
CA GLU A 371 -12.26 1.28 -29.13
C GLU A 371 -11.40 1.44 -27.87
N HIS A 372 -10.41 2.36 -27.87
CA HIS A 372 -9.41 2.43 -26.81
C HIS A 372 -9.50 3.70 -25.94
N GLU A 373 -9.66 4.88 -26.56
CA GLU A 373 -9.73 6.16 -25.86
C GLU A 373 -11.16 6.71 -25.78
N GLY A 374 -12.11 6.10 -26.50
CA GLY A 374 -13.51 6.51 -26.56
C GLY A 374 -13.82 7.43 -27.75
N LEU A 375 -15.08 7.89 -27.79
CA LEU A 375 -15.56 8.77 -28.86
C LEU A 375 -14.84 10.12 -28.79
N PRO A 376 -14.34 10.66 -29.91
CA PRO A 376 -13.66 11.95 -29.89
C PRO A 376 -14.57 13.09 -29.43
N THR A 377 -14.12 13.80 -28.41
CA THR A 377 -14.75 15.00 -27.87
C THR A 377 -13.72 16.14 -27.78
N PRO A 378 -14.13 17.37 -27.47
CA PRO A 378 -13.20 18.49 -27.32
C PRO A 378 -12.32 18.47 -26.06
N MET A 379 -12.39 17.43 -25.22
CA MET A 379 -11.60 17.32 -23.99
C MET A 379 -11.00 15.92 -23.83
N LEU A 380 -9.67 15.84 -23.81
CA LEU A 380 -8.89 14.60 -23.70
C LEU A 380 -8.16 14.53 -22.37
N ALA A 381 -8.51 13.59 -21.50
CA ALA A 381 -7.77 13.30 -20.29
C ALA A 381 -6.51 12.48 -20.58
N VAL A 382 -5.37 12.90 -20.03
CA VAL A 382 -4.07 12.23 -20.14
C VAL A 382 -3.52 12.00 -18.73
N THR A 383 -3.43 10.73 -18.31
CA THR A 383 -3.01 10.35 -16.95
C THR A 383 -1.77 9.45 -16.99
N GLY A 384 -0.74 9.80 -16.22
CA GLY A 384 0.52 9.06 -16.10
C GLY A 384 1.69 9.65 -16.90
N LEU A 385 1.45 10.69 -17.72
CA LEU A 385 2.47 11.37 -18.52
C LEU A 385 2.96 12.64 -17.82
N ALA A 386 4.25 12.97 -17.94
CA ALA A 386 4.79 14.23 -17.42
C ALA A 386 4.35 15.43 -18.29
N LEU A 387 4.20 16.61 -17.68
CA LEU A 387 3.72 17.81 -18.37
C LEU A 387 4.62 18.23 -19.53
N ASP A 388 5.94 18.16 -19.36
CA ASP A 388 6.90 18.55 -20.39
C ASP A 388 6.78 17.65 -21.64
N GLN A 389 6.56 16.35 -21.45
CA GLN A 389 6.35 15.38 -22.53
C GLN A 389 5.02 15.64 -23.24
N LEU A 390 3.94 15.91 -22.49
CA LEU A 390 2.64 16.24 -23.06
C LEU A 390 2.69 17.54 -23.87
N GLN A 391 3.33 18.59 -23.33
CA GLN A 391 3.48 19.87 -24.02
C GLN A 391 4.30 19.73 -25.30
N LYS A 392 5.39 18.95 -25.29
CA LYS A 392 6.16 18.63 -26.50
C LYS A 392 5.31 17.94 -27.57
N ALA A 393 4.42 17.01 -27.17
CA ALA A 393 3.51 16.34 -28.09
C ALA A 393 2.47 17.31 -28.69
N ILE A 394 1.93 18.23 -27.88
CA ILE A 394 1.02 19.29 -28.36
C ILE A 394 1.73 20.22 -29.35
N GLN A 395 2.94 20.66 -29.03
CA GLN A 395 3.75 21.52 -29.92
C GLN A 395 4.09 20.81 -31.23
N ALA A 396 4.36 19.50 -31.20
CA ALA A 396 4.69 18.73 -32.39
C ALA A 396 3.53 18.63 -33.40
N ILE A 397 2.28 18.68 -32.94
CA ILE A 397 1.10 18.65 -33.82
C ILE A 397 0.62 20.05 -34.24
N GLN A 398 1.04 21.10 -33.55
CA GLN A 398 0.58 22.48 -33.77
C GLN A 398 0.72 22.98 -35.22
N PRO A 399 1.79 22.68 -35.99
CA PRO A 399 1.93 23.12 -37.38
C PRO A 399 0.85 22.60 -38.34
N TYR A 400 0.10 21.55 -37.97
CA TYR A 400 -0.92 20.93 -38.81
C TYR A 400 -2.33 21.46 -38.57
N PHE A 401 -2.52 22.33 -37.57
CA PHE A 401 -3.82 22.83 -37.13
C PHE A 401 -3.77 24.35 -36.89
N ALA A 402 -4.92 24.95 -36.53
CA ALA A 402 -4.97 26.37 -36.22
C ALA A 402 -4.10 26.71 -34.98
N PRO A 403 -3.52 27.92 -34.90
CA PRO A 403 -2.80 28.35 -33.71
C PRO A 403 -3.69 28.26 -32.45
N ASN A 404 -3.13 27.79 -31.33
CA ASN A 404 -3.82 27.64 -30.03
C ASN A 404 -5.06 26.72 -30.05
N ASP A 405 -5.19 25.84 -31.04
CA ASP A 405 -6.37 24.98 -31.20
C ASP A 405 -6.47 23.85 -30.15
N ALA A 406 -5.36 23.50 -29.49
CA ALA A 406 -5.33 22.57 -28.37
C ALA A 406 -4.33 23.02 -27.29
N ASN A 407 -4.77 23.07 -26.03
CA ASN A 407 -3.94 23.46 -24.88
C ASN A 407 -4.26 22.60 -23.65
N VAL A 408 -3.29 22.44 -22.76
CA VAL A 408 -3.55 21.85 -21.44
C VAL A 408 -4.42 22.83 -20.66
N SER A 409 -5.59 22.37 -20.26
CA SER A 409 -6.66 23.19 -19.68
C SER A 409 -6.93 22.85 -18.22
N LEU A 410 -6.78 21.57 -17.84
CA LEU A 410 -6.93 21.12 -16.46
C LEU A 410 -5.62 20.49 -15.97
N PHE A 411 -5.05 21.03 -14.91
CA PHE A 411 -3.90 20.53 -14.18
C PHE A 411 -4.39 19.87 -12.89
N ASN A 412 -4.95 18.67 -13.03
CA ASN A 412 -5.60 17.95 -11.93
C ASN A 412 -4.60 17.37 -10.92
N GLY A 413 -3.36 17.13 -11.33
CA GLY A 413 -2.27 16.64 -10.51
C GLY A 413 -0.94 16.67 -11.26
N PRO A 414 0.16 16.17 -10.67
CA PRO A 414 1.51 16.26 -11.25
C PRO A 414 1.70 15.48 -12.56
N LYS A 415 0.87 14.44 -12.78
CA LYS A 415 0.83 13.62 -14.00
C LYS A 415 -0.61 13.35 -14.46
N ALA A 416 -1.54 14.24 -14.14
CA ALA A 416 -2.95 14.09 -14.49
C ALA A 416 -3.45 15.40 -15.11
N PHE A 417 -3.66 15.37 -16.42
CA PHE A 417 -3.96 16.56 -17.21
C PHE A 417 -5.19 16.34 -18.09
N VAL A 418 -5.82 17.43 -18.50
CA VAL A 418 -6.79 17.41 -19.61
C VAL A 418 -6.36 18.44 -20.64
N VAL A 419 -6.47 18.05 -21.91
CA VAL A 419 -6.23 18.92 -23.07
C VAL A 419 -7.58 19.29 -23.67
N SER A 420 -7.89 20.59 -23.73
CA SER A 420 -9.07 21.12 -24.41
C SER A 420 -8.71 21.60 -25.81
N GLY A 421 -9.54 21.30 -26.81
CA GLY A 421 -9.33 21.73 -28.17
C GLY A 421 -10.33 21.14 -29.16
N HIS A 422 -10.19 21.46 -30.45
CA HIS A 422 -11.08 20.88 -31.47
C HIS A 422 -10.93 19.34 -31.53
N PRO A 423 -12.02 18.54 -31.59
CA PRO A 423 -11.93 17.07 -31.57
C PRO A 423 -10.99 16.47 -32.62
N ARG A 424 -10.95 17.04 -33.82
CA ARG A 424 -10.03 16.62 -34.89
C ARG A 424 -8.56 16.76 -34.49
N THR A 425 -8.21 17.81 -33.79
CA THR A 425 -6.85 18.12 -33.34
C THR A 425 -6.43 17.18 -32.22
N LEU A 426 -7.36 16.88 -31.30
CA LEU A 426 -7.12 15.90 -30.22
C LEU A 426 -6.97 14.46 -30.75
N VAL A 427 -7.66 14.08 -31.82
CA VAL A 427 -7.39 12.79 -32.51
C VAL A 427 -5.97 12.75 -33.07
N GLY A 428 -5.48 13.86 -33.63
CA GLY A 428 -4.09 14.00 -34.05
C GLY A 428 -3.10 13.86 -32.89
N LEU A 429 -3.41 14.45 -31.73
CA LEU A 429 -2.63 14.31 -30.50
C LEU A 429 -2.56 12.86 -30.02
N VAL A 430 -3.68 12.14 -30.01
CA VAL A 430 -3.73 10.72 -29.66
C VAL A 430 -2.84 9.90 -30.58
N ALA A 431 -2.91 10.14 -31.90
CA ALA A 431 -2.06 9.45 -32.87
C ALA A 431 -0.56 9.70 -32.61
N ALA A 432 -0.17 10.93 -32.31
CA ALA A 432 1.21 11.27 -31.96
C ALA A 432 1.65 10.57 -30.67
N LEU A 433 0.85 10.66 -29.60
CA LEU A 433 1.16 10.08 -28.29
C LEU A 433 1.25 8.54 -28.31
N ARG A 434 0.42 7.87 -29.12
CA ARG A 434 0.49 6.39 -29.29
C ARG A 434 1.87 5.92 -29.74
N THR A 435 2.58 6.68 -30.57
CA THR A 435 3.92 6.28 -31.06
C THR A 435 4.97 6.20 -29.96
N SER A 436 4.83 7.01 -28.91
CA SER A 436 5.72 7.06 -27.75
C SER A 436 5.24 6.23 -26.55
N LYS A 437 4.02 5.70 -26.59
CA LYS A 437 3.40 4.98 -25.48
C LYS A 437 3.84 3.51 -25.46
N ALA A 438 3.93 2.93 -24.26
CA ALA A 438 4.04 1.49 -24.10
C ALA A 438 2.69 0.79 -24.35
N GLU A 439 2.69 -0.33 -25.08
CA GLU A 439 1.48 -1.14 -25.25
C GLU A 439 0.97 -1.64 -23.87
N PRO A 440 -0.35 -1.70 -23.65
CA PRO A 440 -0.90 -2.25 -22.41
C PRO A 440 -0.38 -3.67 -22.16
N GLY A 441 0.17 -3.92 -20.97
CA GLY A 441 0.73 -5.23 -20.59
C GLY A 441 2.12 -5.53 -21.15
N LEU A 442 2.78 -4.61 -21.85
CA LEU A 442 4.18 -4.78 -22.25
C LEU A 442 5.08 -4.83 -21.01
N ASP A 443 5.70 -5.98 -20.76
CA ASP A 443 6.70 -6.13 -19.70
C ASP A 443 7.98 -5.37 -20.05
N GLN A 444 8.24 -4.30 -19.30
CA GLN A 444 9.45 -3.50 -19.40
C GLN A 444 10.39 -3.71 -18.19
N SER A 445 10.13 -4.70 -17.33
CA SER A 445 10.88 -4.95 -16.09
C SER A 445 12.37 -5.27 -16.34
N LYS A 446 12.69 -5.82 -17.52
CA LYS A 446 14.07 -6.12 -17.96
C LYS A 446 14.72 -5.00 -18.78
N ILE A 447 14.02 -3.89 -19.01
CA ILE A 447 14.54 -2.70 -19.69
C ILE A 447 14.98 -1.69 -18.62
N PRO A 448 16.21 -1.14 -18.70
CA PRO A 448 16.67 -0.06 -17.82
C PRO A 448 15.64 1.07 -17.75
N PHE A 449 15.35 1.57 -16.54
CA PHE A 449 14.25 2.49 -16.28
C PHE A 449 14.24 3.71 -17.21
N SER A 450 15.40 4.34 -17.43
CA SER A 450 15.53 5.51 -18.31
C SER A 450 15.19 5.25 -19.79
N LYS A 451 15.23 3.98 -20.23
CA LYS A 451 14.97 3.56 -21.61
C LYS A 451 13.56 3.01 -21.83
N ARG A 452 12.74 2.95 -20.78
CA ARG A 452 11.36 2.46 -20.88
C ARG A 452 10.50 3.45 -21.63
N ARG A 453 9.53 2.94 -22.38
CA ARG A 453 8.45 3.76 -22.92
C ARG A 453 7.51 4.17 -21.78
N PRO A 454 7.05 5.43 -21.73
CA PRO A 454 6.11 5.87 -20.72
C PRO A 454 4.81 5.07 -20.79
N VAL A 455 4.31 4.69 -19.62
CA VAL A 455 3.01 4.04 -19.43
C VAL A 455 2.02 5.11 -18.98
N PHE A 456 1.04 5.43 -19.82
CA PHE A 456 0.01 6.43 -19.53
C PHE A 456 -1.29 6.08 -20.25
N SER A 457 -2.40 6.58 -19.71
CA SER A 457 -3.73 6.43 -20.31
C SER A 457 -4.18 7.74 -20.96
N MET A 458 -4.99 7.59 -22.00
CA MET A 458 -5.65 8.68 -22.71
C MET A 458 -7.12 8.31 -22.81
N ARG A 459 -8.02 9.24 -22.49
CA ARG A 459 -9.46 9.01 -22.59
C ARG A 459 -10.18 10.30 -22.93
N PHE A 460 -11.01 10.28 -23.96
CA PHE A 460 -11.92 11.39 -24.24
C PHE A 460 -12.99 11.47 -23.15
N LEU A 461 -13.19 12.67 -22.61
CA LEU A 461 -14.22 12.93 -21.63
C LEU A 461 -15.57 13.13 -22.34
N PRO A 462 -16.69 12.64 -21.80
CA PRO A 462 -18.02 12.78 -22.42
C PRO A 462 -18.57 14.22 -22.25
N ILE A 463 -17.82 15.20 -22.74
CA ILE A 463 -18.08 16.64 -22.64
C ILE A 463 -18.05 17.22 -24.05
N GLY A 464 -19.14 17.84 -24.49
CA GLY A 464 -19.31 18.32 -25.87
C GLY A 464 -18.67 19.68 -26.18
N VAL A 465 -18.08 20.35 -25.19
CA VAL A 465 -17.56 21.72 -25.28
C VAL A 465 -16.11 21.76 -24.76
N PRO A 466 -15.19 22.51 -25.41
CA PRO A 466 -13.82 22.71 -24.93
C PRO A 466 -13.75 23.77 -23.82
N TYR A 467 -14.26 23.46 -22.63
CA TYR A 467 -14.12 24.36 -21.47
C TYR A 467 -12.66 24.67 -21.14
N HIS A 468 -12.44 25.81 -20.46
CA HIS A 468 -11.12 26.29 -20.07
C HIS A 468 -10.19 26.49 -21.28
N SER A 469 -10.71 27.11 -22.34
CA SER A 469 -9.94 27.31 -23.57
C SER A 469 -10.31 28.60 -24.32
N ALA A 470 -9.39 29.05 -25.16
CA ALA A 470 -9.57 30.22 -26.02
C ALA A 470 -10.78 30.10 -26.98
N HIS A 471 -11.27 28.88 -27.24
CA HIS A 471 -12.47 28.67 -28.07
C HIS A 471 -13.73 29.33 -27.48
N LEU A 472 -13.76 29.56 -26.17
CA LEU A 472 -14.90 30.15 -25.46
C LEU A 472 -14.70 31.64 -25.12
N GLU A 473 -13.66 32.28 -25.68
CA GLU A 473 -13.48 33.72 -25.55
C GLU A 473 -14.73 34.49 -26.00
N GLY A 474 -15.10 35.50 -25.21
CA GLY A 474 -16.30 36.31 -25.40
C GLY A 474 -17.59 35.72 -24.85
N CYS A 475 -17.61 34.46 -24.38
CA CYS A 475 -18.81 33.89 -23.75
C CYS A 475 -19.18 34.56 -22.43
N THR A 476 -18.20 34.95 -21.60
CA THR A 476 -18.45 35.70 -20.36
C THR A 476 -19.17 37.01 -20.63
N ALA A 477 -18.71 37.80 -21.61
CA ALA A 477 -19.36 39.05 -21.98
C ALA A 477 -20.82 38.86 -22.46
N ARG A 478 -21.10 37.75 -23.16
CA ARG A 478 -22.47 37.39 -23.59
C ARG A 478 -23.35 36.97 -22.41
N LEU A 479 -22.79 36.18 -21.50
CA LEU A 479 -23.49 35.77 -20.28
C LEU A 479 -23.89 36.99 -19.46
N MET A 480 -22.99 37.96 -19.31
CA MET A 480 -23.21 39.20 -18.56
C MET A 480 -24.11 40.21 -19.27
N GLY A 481 -24.59 39.91 -20.49
CA GLY A 481 -25.44 40.80 -21.27
C GLY A 481 -26.86 40.95 -20.71
N PRO A 482 -27.67 41.86 -21.28
CA PRO A 482 -29.08 42.02 -20.93
C PRO A 482 -29.90 40.74 -21.18
N VAL A 483 -30.97 40.54 -20.42
CA VAL A 483 -31.87 39.37 -20.55
C VAL A 483 -32.52 39.33 -21.93
N GLU A 484 -32.82 40.51 -22.50
CA GLU A 484 -33.39 40.67 -23.84
C GLU A 484 -32.43 40.22 -24.94
N GLU A 485 -31.13 40.15 -24.67
CA GLU A 485 -30.09 39.66 -25.59
C GLU A 485 -29.64 38.23 -25.25
N GLY A 486 -30.32 37.58 -24.29
CA GLY A 486 -30.07 36.20 -23.87
C GLY A 486 -29.02 36.04 -22.78
N GLY A 487 -28.56 37.12 -22.16
CA GLY A 487 -27.71 37.08 -20.96
C GLY A 487 -28.51 36.93 -19.66
N VAL A 488 -27.82 37.01 -18.52
CA VAL A 488 -28.43 36.89 -17.18
C VAL A 488 -28.96 38.22 -16.62
N GLY A 489 -28.55 39.35 -17.19
CA GLY A 489 -28.95 40.69 -16.76
C GLY A 489 -28.24 41.23 -15.51
N GLU A 490 -28.49 42.51 -15.22
CA GLU A 490 -27.85 43.23 -14.11
C GLU A 490 -28.39 42.80 -12.73
N GLU A 491 -29.63 42.32 -12.65
CA GLU A 491 -30.21 41.83 -11.39
C GLU A 491 -29.45 40.62 -10.83
N GLU A 492 -29.16 39.64 -11.70
CA GLU A 492 -28.40 38.45 -11.33
C GLU A 492 -26.97 38.82 -10.91
N ARG A 493 -26.33 39.71 -11.68
CA ARG A 493 -25.00 40.24 -11.36
C ARG A 493 -24.96 40.92 -9.99
N ALA A 494 -25.89 41.83 -9.72
CA ALA A 494 -25.98 42.54 -8.45
C ALA A 494 -26.22 41.59 -7.28
N TRP A 495 -27.00 40.51 -7.50
CA TRP A 495 -27.22 39.49 -6.49
C TRP A 495 -25.93 38.75 -6.11
N TRP A 496 -25.16 38.28 -7.09
CA TRP A 496 -23.89 37.59 -6.83
C TRP A 496 -22.86 38.48 -6.15
N GLU A 497 -22.78 39.76 -6.51
CA GLU A 497 -21.88 40.69 -5.85
C GLU A 497 -22.33 40.99 -4.40
N ALA A 498 -23.64 41.10 -4.15
CA ALA A 498 -24.16 41.19 -2.79
C ALA A 498 -23.90 39.90 -1.98
N HIS A 499 -23.96 38.73 -2.62
CA HIS A 499 -23.67 37.43 -2.01
C HIS A 499 -22.18 37.28 -1.66
N LYS A 500 -21.28 37.82 -2.48
CA LYS A 500 -19.83 37.86 -2.20
C LYS A 500 -19.51 38.45 -0.83
N ALA A 501 -20.22 39.49 -0.43
CA ALA A 501 -20.05 40.15 0.87
C ALA A 501 -20.50 39.28 2.06
N ARG A 502 -21.22 38.17 1.82
CA ARG A 502 -21.77 37.25 2.82
C ARG A 502 -21.05 35.91 2.87
N LEU A 503 -19.96 35.73 2.13
CA LEU A 503 -19.17 34.51 2.13
C LEU A 503 -18.51 34.29 3.50
N SER A 504 -18.97 33.28 4.24
CA SER A 504 -18.50 32.95 5.59
C SER A 504 -17.15 32.23 5.59
N CYS A 505 -16.79 31.57 4.48
CA CYS A 505 -15.53 30.88 4.29
C CYS A 505 -14.84 31.25 2.97
N PRO A 506 -13.52 31.01 2.83
CA PRO A 506 -12.82 31.21 1.56
C PRO A 506 -13.45 30.40 0.43
N VAL A 507 -13.63 31.02 -0.73
CA VAL A 507 -13.92 30.32 -1.98
C VAL A 507 -12.66 30.40 -2.82
N PHE A 508 -12.01 29.28 -3.11
CA PHE A 508 -10.73 29.28 -3.79
C PHE A 508 -10.89 29.35 -5.30
N ASN A 509 -10.29 30.38 -5.90
CA ASN A 509 -10.18 30.55 -7.33
C ASN A 509 -9.38 29.38 -7.95
N THR A 510 -9.95 28.73 -8.97
CA THR A 510 -9.43 27.48 -9.52
C THR A 510 -8.17 27.63 -10.36
N GLU A 511 -7.85 28.85 -10.81
CA GLU A 511 -6.65 29.15 -11.60
C GLU A 511 -5.45 29.46 -10.71
N ASN A 512 -5.64 30.28 -9.67
CA ASN A 512 -4.54 30.83 -8.88
C ASN A 512 -4.52 30.35 -7.41
N GLY A 513 -5.61 29.78 -6.89
CA GLY A 513 -5.77 29.35 -5.50
C GLY A 513 -6.04 30.47 -4.49
N VAL A 514 -6.33 31.69 -4.95
CA VAL A 514 -6.61 32.86 -4.09
C VAL A 514 -8.05 32.82 -3.58
N ASP A 515 -8.27 33.34 -2.38
CA ASP A 515 -9.60 33.53 -1.81
C ASP A 515 -10.36 34.63 -2.58
N MET A 516 -11.45 34.26 -3.25
CA MET A 516 -12.26 35.17 -4.06
C MET A 516 -12.92 36.30 -3.25
N ARG A 517 -12.98 36.19 -1.91
CA ARG A 517 -13.49 37.27 -1.03
C ARG A 517 -12.63 38.51 -1.06
N VAL A 518 -11.33 38.36 -1.31
CA VAL A 518 -10.37 39.48 -1.35
C VAL A 518 -10.09 39.97 -2.77
N GLU A 519 -10.61 39.28 -3.79
CA GLU A 519 -10.46 39.72 -5.19
C GLU A 519 -11.37 40.93 -5.48
N HIS A 520 -10.87 41.89 -6.26
CA HIS A 520 -11.64 43.09 -6.63
C HIS A 520 -12.51 42.91 -7.88
N SER A 521 -12.37 41.78 -8.58
CA SER A 521 -13.19 41.45 -9.74
C SER A 521 -14.62 41.12 -9.35
N ASP A 522 -15.54 41.41 -10.27
CA ASP A 522 -16.95 41.02 -10.20
C ASP A 522 -17.08 39.50 -10.04
N LEU A 523 -17.78 39.05 -8.99
CA LEU A 523 -17.81 37.62 -8.63
C LEU A 523 -18.36 36.77 -9.79
N LEU A 524 -19.45 37.20 -10.42
CA LEU A 524 -20.12 36.43 -11.46
C LEU A 524 -19.27 36.33 -12.73
N SER A 525 -18.67 37.44 -13.16
CA SER A 525 -17.71 37.44 -14.28
C SER A 525 -16.53 36.51 -13.98
N SER A 526 -15.97 36.57 -12.77
CA SER A 526 -14.88 35.68 -12.35
C SER A 526 -15.31 34.21 -12.40
N LEU A 527 -16.47 33.84 -11.85
CA LEU A 527 -16.97 32.46 -11.89
C LEU A 527 -17.17 31.96 -13.33
N ALA A 528 -17.68 32.83 -14.22
CA ALA A 528 -17.84 32.50 -15.64
C ALA A 528 -16.49 32.29 -16.34
N ASP A 529 -15.51 33.18 -16.14
CA ASP A 529 -14.16 33.05 -16.72
C ASP A 529 -13.44 31.79 -16.24
N LEU A 530 -13.59 31.44 -14.94
CA LEU A 530 -13.07 30.21 -14.34
C LEU A 530 -13.60 28.92 -14.98
N ILE A 531 -14.69 29.00 -15.75
CA ILE A 531 -15.29 27.87 -16.47
C ILE A 531 -15.04 27.97 -17.98
N PHE A 532 -15.24 29.15 -18.57
CA PHE A 532 -15.09 29.34 -20.01
C PHE A 532 -13.63 29.28 -20.47
N THR A 533 -12.75 30.09 -19.88
CA THR A 533 -11.44 30.39 -20.46
C THR A 533 -10.26 30.05 -19.56
N SER A 534 -10.35 30.31 -18.26
CA SER A 534 -9.22 30.12 -17.34
C SER A 534 -8.90 28.64 -17.12
N PRO A 535 -7.61 28.27 -17.10
CA PRO A 535 -7.19 26.91 -16.79
C PRO A 535 -7.40 26.59 -15.31
N ILE A 536 -7.57 25.30 -14.99
CA ILE A 536 -7.69 24.83 -13.60
C ILE A 536 -6.34 24.31 -13.10
N HIS A 537 -5.84 24.89 -12.02
CA HIS A 537 -4.73 24.38 -11.24
C HIS A 537 -5.26 23.74 -9.95
N TRP A 538 -5.78 22.52 -10.06
CA TRP A 538 -6.54 21.87 -8.99
C TRP A 538 -5.72 21.66 -7.70
N THR A 539 -4.43 21.38 -7.83
CA THR A 539 -3.52 21.27 -6.68
C THR A 539 -3.36 22.58 -5.90
N LYS A 540 -3.46 23.73 -6.57
CA LYS A 540 -3.44 25.06 -5.92
C LYS A 540 -4.79 25.37 -5.29
N ALA A 541 -5.88 25.11 -6.01
CA ALA A 541 -7.24 25.35 -5.52
C ALA A 541 -7.58 24.50 -4.28
N CYS A 542 -7.04 23.29 -4.19
CA CYS A 542 -7.16 22.40 -3.03
C CYS A 542 -5.97 22.49 -2.05
N ALA A 543 -5.15 23.55 -2.13
CA ALA A 543 -4.14 23.84 -1.12
C ALA A 543 -4.78 24.46 0.12
N PHE A 544 -5.70 23.71 0.74
CA PHE A 544 -6.37 24.10 1.97
C PHE A 544 -5.36 24.33 3.10
N PRO A 545 -5.72 25.12 4.13
CA PRO A 545 -4.85 25.37 5.27
C PRO A 545 -4.29 24.08 5.89
N ASP A 546 -3.04 24.10 6.35
CA ASP A 546 -2.35 22.92 6.91
C ASP A 546 -3.04 22.31 8.14
N ASP A 547 -3.87 23.08 8.84
CA ASP A 547 -4.67 22.66 10.00
C ASP A 547 -6.05 22.08 9.60
N THR A 548 -6.34 21.96 8.30
CA THR A 548 -7.54 21.27 7.79
C THR A 548 -7.48 19.80 8.18
N THR A 549 -8.55 19.28 8.78
CA THR A 549 -8.60 17.88 9.20
C THR A 549 -9.44 17.01 8.28
N HIS A 550 -10.52 17.57 7.71
CA HIS A 550 -11.40 16.83 6.81
C HIS A 550 -11.73 17.65 5.57
N ILE A 551 -11.86 16.95 4.45
CA ILE A 551 -12.36 17.50 3.20
C ILE A 551 -13.64 16.76 2.87
N ILE A 552 -14.74 17.52 2.75
CA ILE A 552 -16.07 17.00 2.48
C ILE A 552 -16.34 17.12 0.98
N ASP A 553 -16.50 15.98 0.31
CA ASP A 553 -16.86 15.90 -1.11
C ASP A 553 -18.39 15.94 -1.27
N PHE A 554 -18.87 17.09 -1.74
CA PHE A 554 -20.24 17.34 -2.15
C PHE A 554 -20.47 17.06 -3.65
N GLY A 555 -19.41 16.64 -4.35
CA GLY A 555 -19.45 16.23 -5.75
C GLY A 555 -20.11 14.88 -5.98
N LEU A 556 -20.37 14.61 -7.25
CA LEU A 556 -21.04 13.40 -7.72
C LEU A 556 -20.04 12.26 -7.96
N GLY A 557 -20.50 11.01 -7.84
CA GLY A 557 -19.71 9.83 -8.23
C GLY A 557 -18.56 9.44 -7.29
N THR A 558 -18.39 10.08 -6.14
CA THR A 558 -17.39 9.76 -5.10
C THR A 558 -15.96 9.60 -5.67
N LEU A 559 -15.34 8.41 -5.53
CA LEU A 559 -14.02 8.10 -6.09
C LEU A 559 -14.02 8.05 -7.62
N SER A 560 -15.17 7.82 -8.27
CA SER A 560 -15.30 7.93 -9.73
C SER A 560 -15.47 9.38 -10.19
N GLY A 561 -15.79 10.30 -9.28
CA GLY A 561 -15.82 11.74 -9.49
C GLY A 561 -14.50 12.42 -9.10
N ILE A 562 -14.61 13.63 -8.54
CA ILE A 562 -13.43 14.42 -8.13
C ILE A 562 -12.70 13.85 -6.91
N GLY A 563 -13.33 12.92 -6.17
CA GLY A 563 -12.77 12.33 -4.97
C GLY A 563 -11.43 11.64 -5.20
N SER A 564 -11.25 10.96 -6.33
CA SER A 564 -9.97 10.32 -6.65
C SER A 564 -8.85 11.32 -6.93
N LEU A 565 -9.17 12.49 -7.51
CA LEU A 565 -8.20 13.56 -7.77
C LEU A 565 -7.78 14.22 -6.45
N VAL A 566 -8.75 14.51 -5.59
CA VAL A 566 -8.51 15.08 -4.26
C VAL A 566 -7.70 14.11 -3.40
N ALA A 567 -8.10 12.84 -3.33
CA ALA A 567 -7.41 11.80 -2.56
C ALA A 567 -5.91 11.74 -2.90
N ARG A 568 -5.54 11.75 -4.18
CA ARG A 568 -4.13 11.75 -4.62
C ARG A 568 -3.38 13.03 -4.23
N ASN A 569 -4.05 14.18 -4.27
CA ASN A 569 -3.41 15.47 -3.99
C ASN A 569 -3.21 15.74 -2.48
N ILE A 570 -3.91 14.99 -1.62
CA ILE A 570 -3.85 15.12 -0.15
C ILE A 570 -3.12 13.97 0.53
N GLU A 571 -2.63 13.00 -0.24
CA GLU A 571 -1.83 11.88 0.26
C GLU A 571 -0.70 12.39 1.17
N GLY A 572 -0.71 11.94 2.43
CA GLY A 572 0.29 12.30 3.43
C GLY A 572 0.08 13.61 4.19
N LYS A 573 -0.90 14.43 3.79
CA LYS A 573 -1.21 15.72 4.43
C LYS A 573 -2.07 15.60 5.70
N GLY A 574 -2.49 14.39 6.06
CA GLY A 574 -3.34 14.16 7.23
C GLY A 574 -4.79 14.65 7.07
N HIS A 575 -5.23 14.90 5.84
CA HIS A 575 -6.62 15.25 5.55
C HIS A 575 -7.46 13.99 5.32
N ARG A 576 -8.57 13.86 6.05
CA ARG A 576 -9.56 12.80 5.84
C ARG A 576 -10.54 13.23 4.75
N LEU A 577 -10.63 12.47 3.65
CA LEU A 577 -11.66 12.69 2.62
C LEU A 577 -12.95 11.97 3.03
N VAL A 578 -14.05 12.71 3.09
CA VAL A 578 -15.38 12.21 3.48
C VAL A 578 -16.38 12.54 2.38
N PHE A 579 -17.30 11.64 2.07
CA PHE A 579 -18.24 11.82 0.95
C PHE A 579 -19.67 12.05 1.45
N VAL A 580 -20.37 13.02 0.85
CA VAL A 580 -21.80 13.30 1.14
C VAL A 580 -22.74 12.42 0.32
N GLY A 581 -22.22 11.69 -0.67
CA GLY A 581 -22.99 10.86 -1.59
C GLY A 581 -23.87 9.78 -0.92
N LEU A 582 -24.58 9.01 -1.73
CA LEU A 582 -25.64 8.09 -1.28
C LEU A 582 -25.18 7.09 -0.18
N PRO A 583 -25.71 7.16 1.05
CA PRO A 583 -25.29 6.30 2.17
C PRO A 583 -25.69 4.82 2.03
N ALA A 584 -26.30 4.43 0.90
CA ALA A 584 -26.95 3.13 0.70
C ALA A 584 -26.63 2.46 -0.66
N SER A 585 -25.48 2.75 -1.28
CA SER A 585 -25.01 2.11 -2.54
C SER A 585 -23.67 1.41 -2.37
N GLY A 586 -23.65 0.07 -2.53
CA GLY A 586 -22.52 -0.86 -2.67
C GLY A 586 -21.53 -0.87 -1.50
N GLN A 587 -21.10 -2.05 -1.01
CA GLN A 587 -20.12 -2.27 0.08
C GLN A 587 -19.73 -0.97 0.81
N GLY A 588 -20.66 -0.43 1.59
CA GLY A 588 -20.59 0.96 2.05
C GLY A 588 -19.23 1.23 2.68
N HIS A 589 -18.42 2.02 1.99
CA HIS A 589 -17.19 2.53 2.57
C HIS A 589 -17.62 3.30 3.82
N LYS A 590 -17.07 2.94 4.99
CA LYS A 590 -17.32 3.64 6.27
C LYS A 590 -17.31 5.17 6.12
N SER A 591 -16.52 5.69 5.16
CA SER A 591 -16.39 7.10 4.80
C SER A 591 -17.62 7.81 4.26
N MET A 592 -18.65 7.11 3.78
CA MET A 592 -19.90 7.76 3.33
C MET A 592 -20.88 8.01 4.48
N ASN A 593 -20.79 7.21 5.56
CA ASN A 593 -21.60 7.41 6.76
C ASN A 593 -20.97 8.39 7.74
N GLU A 594 -19.68 8.68 7.60
CA GLU A 594 -18.93 9.59 8.49
C GLU A 594 -19.53 11.00 8.57
N VAL A 595 -20.23 11.49 7.53
CA VAL A 595 -20.95 12.78 7.60
C VAL A 595 -22.19 12.74 8.51
N TYR A 596 -22.75 11.56 8.77
CA TYR A 596 -23.93 11.36 9.62
C TYR A 596 -23.58 10.82 11.02
N ASP A 597 -22.40 10.20 11.19
CA ASP A 597 -22.00 9.51 12.42
C ASP A 597 -22.02 10.44 13.65
N SER A 598 -22.90 10.14 14.59
CA SER A 598 -23.09 10.92 15.81
C SER A 598 -22.13 10.54 16.96
N ARG A 599 -21.33 9.49 16.80
CA ARG A 599 -20.46 8.90 17.84
C ARG A 599 -19.00 9.26 17.63
N ASP A 600 -18.45 8.94 16.47
CA ASP A 600 -17.00 8.92 16.21
C ASP A 600 -16.57 9.92 15.12
N ILE A 601 -15.33 10.40 15.19
CA ILE A 601 -14.65 11.13 14.11
C ILE A 601 -13.35 10.41 13.80
N ILE A 602 -13.20 9.94 12.56
CA ILE A 602 -11.98 9.29 12.09
C ILE A 602 -11.02 10.34 11.55
N ARG A 603 -9.77 10.35 12.03
CA ARG A 603 -8.74 11.31 11.58
C ARG A 603 -7.59 10.59 10.88
N GLU A 604 -7.11 11.21 9.81
CA GLU A 604 -5.85 10.85 9.19
C GLU A 604 -4.69 11.57 9.90
N GLN A 605 -3.52 10.95 9.91
CA GLN A 605 -2.30 11.56 10.45
C GLN A 605 -1.35 11.94 9.32
N LYS A 606 -0.68 13.07 9.47
CA LYS A 606 0.38 13.50 8.55
C LYS A 606 1.52 12.48 8.57
N TRP A 607 2.03 12.09 7.41
CA TRP A 607 3.17 11.16 7.36
C TRP A 607 4.41 11.75 8.05
N ALA A 608 4.61 13.05 7.87
CA ALA A 608 5.69 13.82 8.51
C ALA A 608 5.63 13.82 10.04
N GLU A 609 4.46 13.53 10.64
CA GLU A 609 4.28 13.48 12.09
C GLU A 609 4.26 12.03 12.59
N LYS A 610 3.48 11.16 11.93
CA LYS A 610 3.29 9.75 12.30
C LYS A 610 4.58 8.94 12.18
N TYR A 611 5.34 9.16 11.11
CA TYR A 611 6.59 8.44 10.82
C TYR A 611 7.82 9.31 11.08
N LYS A 612 7.66 10.42 11.82
CA LYS A 612 8.78 11.28 12.20
C LYS A 612 9.79 10.47 13.02
N ILE A 613 11.04 10.46 12.59
CA ILE A 613 12.13 9.89 13.38
C ILE A 613 12.41 10.77 14.59
N ARG A 614 12.65 10.16 15.75
CA ARG A 614 12.89 10.86 17.02
C ARG A 614 14.12 10.32 17.71
N LEU A 615 14.57 10.99 18.76
CA LEU A 615 15.51 10.43 19.73
C LEU A 615 14.75 9.99 20.98
N VAL A 616 15.24 8.90 21.57
CA VAL A 616 14.85 8.44 22.90
C VAL A 616 16.13 8.19 23.70
N LYS A 617 16.13 8.63 24.95
CA LYS A 617 17.22 8.36 25.90
C LYS A 617 16.87 7.11 26.70
N THR A 618 17.63 6.04 26.49
CA THR A 618 17.42 4.80 27.24
C THR A 618 18.04 4.89 28.64
N LYS A 619 17.63 4.00 29.56
CA LYS A 619 18.10 4.00 30.97
C LYS A 619 19.62 3.83 31.14
N ASP A 620 20.28 3.24 30.14
CA ASP A 620 21.75 3.15 30.06
C ASP A 620 22.42 4.48 29.63
N GLY A 621 21.64 5.54 29.40
CA GLY A 621 22.10 6.87 29.04
C GLY A 621 22.29 7.10 27.55
N ARG A 622 22.11 6.08 26.70
CA ARG A 622 22.31 6.19 25.25
C ARG A 622 21.15 6.91 24.56
N LEU A 623 21.47 7.77 23.62
CA LEU A 623 20.50 8.31 22.66
C LEU A 623 20.33 7.31 21.53
N GLN A 624 19.08 6.88 21.30
CA GLN A 624 18.73 5.93 20.25
C GLN A 624 17.74 6.57 19.26
N ILE A 625 17.91 6.24 17.98
CA ILE A 625 16.99 6.69 16.93
C ILE A 625 15.73 5.84 17.00
N ASP A 626 14.60 6.49 17.22
CA ASP A 626 13.30 5.87 17.39
C ASP A 626 12.50 5.84 16.08
N THR A 627 12.31 4.63 15.55
CA THR A 627 11.57 4.33 14.32
C THR A 627 10.78 3.02 14.50
N PRO A 628 9.77 2.73 13.65
CA PRO A 628 9.09 1.43 13.67
C PRO A 628 10.05 0.23 13.57
N PHE A 629 11.15 0.37 12.82
CA PHE A 629 12.16 -0.67 12.65
C PHE A 629 13.05 -0.83 13.88
N SER A 630 13.54 0.26 14.47
CA SER A 630 14.39 0.18 15.68
C SER A 630 13.60 -0.32 16.89
N ARG A 631 12.32 0.05 17.01
CA ARG A 631 11.39 -0.48 18.01
C ARG A 631 11.13 -1.98 17.87
N LEU A 632 11.02 -2.50 16.64
CA LEU A 632 10.81 -3.93 16.39
C LEU A 632 12.04 -4.76 16.80
N LEU A 633 13.24 -4.29 16.46
CA LEU A 633 14.47 -5.05 16.66
C LEU A 633 15.17 -4.77 18.00
N GLY A 634 14.86 -3.65 18.65
CA GLY A 634 15.63 -3.14 19.79
C GLY A 634 17.07 -2.77 19.42
N LYS A 635 17.29 -2.35 18.17
CA LYS A 635 18.61 -2.04 17.58
C LYS A 635 18.51 -0.74 16.76
N PRO A 636 19.62 -0.04 16.50
CA PRO A 636 19.61 1.13 15.62
C PRO A 636 18.98 0.80 14.26
N PRO A 637 18.36 1.79 13.57
CA PRO A 637 17.67 1.56 12.30
C PRO A 637 18.63 1.39 11.10
N LEU A 638 19.79 0.77 11.35
CA LEU A 638 20.86 0.49 10.41
C LEU A 638 21.12 -1.02 10.42
N MET A 639 21.09 -1.66 9.25
CA MET A 639 21.28 -3.10 9.15
C MET A 639 22.26 -3.51 8.05
N VAL A 640 22.89 -4.66 8.21
CA VAL A 640 23.70 -5.30 7.16
C VAL A 640 22.88 -6.39 6.49
N ALA A 641 22.58 -6.22 5.20
CA ALA A 641 21.76 -7.18 4.47
C ALA A 641 22.53 -8.46 4.12
N GLY A 642 21.79 -9.52 3.82
CA GLY A 642 22.31 -10.83 3.46
C GLY A 642 23.00 -10.79 2.10
N MET A 643 24.30 -11.08 2.07
CA MET A 643 25.13 -11.04 0.88
C MET A 643 25.90 -12.35 0.74
N THR A 644 25.74 -13.04 -0.38
CA THR A 644 26.71 -14.09 -0.76
C THR A 644 27.82 -13.44 -1.57
N PRO A 645 29.10 -13.56 -1.17
CA PRO A 645 29.62 -14.39 -0.09
C PRO A 645 29.76 -13.69 1.28
N CYS A 646 29.79 -12.36 1.32
CA CYS A 646 30.25 -11.56 2.47
C CYS A 646 29.57 -11.80 3.84
N THR A 647 28.29 -12.20 3.90
CA THR A 647 27.60 -12.50 5.17
C THR A 647 27.41 -14.00 5.43
N VAL A 648 28.19 -14.87 4.78
CA VAL A 648 28.35 -16.29 5.12
C VAL A 648 29.45 -16.53 6.19
N PRO A 649 30.58 -15.80 6.20
CA PRO A 649 31.64 -15.96 7.19
C PRO A 649 31.18 -15.72 8.62
N THR A 650 31.73 -16.51 9.54
CA THR A 650 31.40 -16.47 10.98
C THR A 650 31.80 -15.15 11.61
N ASP A 651 33.00 -14.67 11.29
CA ASP A 651 33.67 -13.57 11.99
C ASP A 651 32.98 -12.24 11.72
N PHE A 652 32.60 -12.01 10.46
CA PHE A 652 31.86 -10.83 10.07
C PHE A 652 30.46 -10.77 10.72
N ASN A 653 29.73 -11.89 10.74
CA ASN A 653 28.44 -11.95 11.43
C ASN A 653 28.58 -11.65 12.93
N ALA A 654 29.53 -12.31 13.60
CA ALA A 654 29.78 -12.08 15.02
C ALA A 654 30.19 -10.63 15.31
N ALA A 655 31.03 -10.01 14.48
CA ALA A 655 31.49 -8.63 14.64
C ALA A 655 30.32 -7.63 14.58
N VAL A 656 29.44 -7.75 13.56
CA VAL A 656 28.28 -6.86 13.41
C VAL A 656 27.27 -7.04 14.55
N MET A 657 27.02 -8.30 14.95
CA MET A 657 26.12 -8.60 16.08
C MET A 657 26.67 -8.07 17.41
N ASN A 658 27.98 -8.23 17.66
CA ASN A 658 28.63 -7.70 18.87
C ASN A 658 28.66 -6.16 18.90
N ALA A 659 28.76 -5.52 17.73
CA ALA A 659 28.63 -4.07 17.59
C ALA A 659 27.19 -3.56 17.85
N GLY A 660 26.20 -4.45 17.96
CA GLY A 660 24.83 -4.11 18.32
C GLY A 660 23.89 -3.86 17.14
N TYR A 661 24.31 -4.18 15.90
CA TYR A 661 23.50 -3.98 14.70
C TYR A 661 22.83 -5.27 14.22
N HIS A 662 21.80 -5.10 13.39
CA HIS A 662 21.13 -6.24 12.74
C HIS A 662 21.94 -6.69 11.52
N ILE A 663 22.11 -8.00 11.36
CA ILE A 663 22.73 -8.62 10.18
C ILE A 663 21.98 -9.87 9.78
N GLU A 664 21.89 -10.10 8.47
CA GLU A 664 21.30 -11.32 7.91
C GLU A 664 22.39 -12.32 7.50
N LEU A 665 22.31 -13.54 8.03
CA LEU A 665 23.14 -14.66 7.60
C LEU A 665 22.72 -15.08 6.18
N ALA A 666 23.65 -15.06 5.23
CA ALA A 666 23.34 -15.43 3.84
C ALA A 666 23.14 -16.94 3.68
N GLY A 667 21.90 -17.38 3.47
CA GLY A 667 21.53 -18.77 3.24
C GLY A 667 22.16 -19.40 1.99
N GLY A 668 22.54 -18.59 0.99
CA GLY A 668 23.15 -19.06 -0.26
C GLY A 668 24.42 -19.89 -0.06
N GLY A 669 25.18 -19.64 1.01
CA GLY A 669 26.41 -20.37 1.35
C GLY A 669 26.21 -21.70 2.07
N HIS A 670 24.96 -22.10 2.36
CA HIS A 670 24.66 -23.32 3.13
C HIS A 670 23.89 -24.33 2.27
N TYR A 671 24.49 -25.50 2.08
CA TYR A 671 23.99 -26.53 1.14
C TYR A 671 23.26 -27.70 1.82
N ASN A 672 23.33 -27.81 3.15
CA ASN A 672 22.58 -28.79 3.93
C ASN A 672 22.36 -28.31 5.38
N ALA A 673 21.52 -29.03 6.13
CA ALA A 673 21.16 -28.71 7.51
C ALA A 673 22.36 -28.70 8.47
N LYS A 674 23.28 -29.66 8.34
CA LYS A 674 24.48 -29.76 9.18
C LYS A 674 25.36 -28.52 9.05
N ALA A 675 25.61 -28.06 7.82
CA ALA A 675 26.42 -26.88 7.55
C ALA A 675 25.80 -25.61 8.15
N LEU A 676 24.48 -25.44 8.05
CA LEU A 676 23.79 -24.28 8.64
C LEU A 676 23.83 -24.33 10.17
N ARG A 677 23.53 -25.47 10.81
CA ARG A 677 23.64 -25.63 12.27
C ARG A 677 25.05 -25.36 12.76
N SER A 678 26.07 -25.95 12.13
CA SER A 678 27.47 -25.71 12.49
C SER A 678 27.87 -24.25 12.34
N LYS A 679 27.33 -23.54 11.33
CA LYS A 679 27.57 -22.10 11.17
C LYS A 679 26.98 -21.29 12.32
N ILE A 680 25.74 -21.56 12.71
CA ILE A 680 25.09 -20.89 13.85
C ILE A 680 25.87 -21.12 15.14
N SER A 681 26.27 -22.37 15.43
CA SER A 681 27.08 -22.68 16.62
C SER A 681 28.42 -21.95 16.60
N ALA A 682 29.08 -21.85 15.44
CA ALA A 682 30.34 -21.12 15.32
C ALA A 682 30.18 -19.61 15.56
N ILE A 683 29.07 -19.01 15.09
CA ILE A 683 28.80 -17.59 15.36
C ILE A 683 28.51 -17.40 16.85
N GLN A 684 27.63 -18.22 17.43
CA GLN A 684 27.29 -18.16 18.86
C GLN A 684 28.53 -18.25 19.76
N ALA A 685 29.50 -19.10 19.42
CA ALA A 685 30.76 -19.22 20.18
C ALA A 685 31.60 -17.92 20.20
N LYS A 686 31.37 -16.99 19.26
CA LYS A 686 32.06 -15.69 19.16
C LYS A 686 31.22 -14.50 19.66
N LEU A 687 29.98 -14.73 20.08
CA LEU A 687 29.12 -13.65 20.59
C LEU A 687 29.50 -13.29 22.03
N GLN A 688 29.56 -11.99 22.31
CA GLN A 688 29.87 -11.45 23.64
C GLN A 688 28.67 -11.48 24.59
N LYS A 689 27.44 -11.50 24.05
CA LYS A 689 26.19 -11.52 24.82
C LYS A 689 25.31 -12.69 24.37
N PRO A 690 24.75 -13.47 25.31
CA PRO A 690 23.77 -14.49 24.96
C PRO A 690 22.46 -13.86 24.49
N GLY A 691 21.69 -14.61 23.70
CA GLY A 691 20.35 -14.21 23.26
C GLY A 691 20.29 -13.21 22.09
N LEU A 692 21.42 -12.84 21.48
CA LEU A 692 21.38 -12.06 20.24
C LEU A 692 20.71 -12.86 19.11
N GLY A 693 19.69 -12.27 18.51
CA GLY A 693 18.84 -12.90 17.51
C GLY A 693 19.53 -13.11 16.15
N PHE A 694 19.32 -14.28 15.55
CA PHE A 694 19.72 -14.59 14.18
C PHE A 694 18.59 -14.34 13.19
N THR A 695 18.95 -13.87 12.00
CA THR A 695 18.03 -13.74 10.85
C THR A 695 18.65 -14.40 9.63
N LEU A 696 17.91 -15.32 8.98
CA LEU A 696 18.39 -16.03 7.79
C LEU A 696 17.85 -15.39 6.52
N ASN A 697 18.75 -15.08 5.58
CA ASN A 697 18.39 -14.70 4.22
C ASN A 697 18.33 -15.90 3.28
N ALA A 698 17.12 -16.40 3.03
CA ALA A 698 16.87 -17.57 2.19
C ALA A 698 16.38 -17.16 0.78
N LEU A 699 16.92 -17.81 -0.25
CA LEU A 699 16.57 -17.55 -1.64
C LEU A 699 15.33 -18.37 -2.03
N TYR A 700 14.19 -17.72 -2.21
CA TYR A 700 12.93 -18.39 -2.56
C TYR A 700 12.99 -19.07 -3.93
N ILE A 701 13.73 -18.51 -4.90
CA ILE A 701 13.96 -19.15 -6.20
C ILE A 701 14.74 -20.47 -6.11
N ASN A 702 15.56 -20.67 -5.05
CA ASN A 702 16.33 -21.90 -4.86
C ASN A 702 15.58 -22.90 -3.98
N GLN A 703 14.62 -23.60 -4.60
CA GLN A 703 13.73 -24.55 -3.91
C GLN A 703 14.47 -25.68 -3.17
N LYS A 704 15.65 -26.09 -3.65
CA LYS A 704 16.46 -27.12 -2.97
C LYS A 704 16.99 -26.62 -1.62
N GLN A 705 17.44 -25.37 -1.55
CA GLN A 705 17.88 -24.77 -0.28
C GLN A 705 16.68 -24.46 0.61
N TRP A 706 15.62 -23.87 0.04
CA TRP A 706 14.40 -23.54 0.76
C TRP A 706 13.81 -24.74 1.51
N ALA A 707 13.73 -25.90 0.85
CA ALA A 707 13.12 -27.12 1.37
C ALA A 707 13.72 -27.61 2.70
N PHE A 708 14.99 -27.31 2.98
CA PHE A 708 15.61 -27.63 4.27
C PHE A 708 15.79 -26.40 5.16
N GLN A 709 16.06 -25.21 4.59
CA GLN A 709 16.37 -24.02 5.37
C GLN A 709 15.17 -23.52 6.18
N PHE A 710 13.99 -23.45 5.57
CA PHE A 710 12.81 -22.93 6.26
C PHE A 710 12.35 -23.84 7.40
N PRO A 711 12.10 -25.15 7.20
CA PRO A 711 11.71 -26.05 8.30
C PRO A 711 12.76 -26.13 9.41
N LEU A 712 14.05 -26.17 9.04
CA LEU A 712 15.15 -26.20 10.01
C LEU A 712 15.19 -24.94 10.88
N TRP A 713 14.90 -23.76 10.32
CA TRP A 713 14.90 -22.52 11.08
C TRP A 713 13.80 -22.51 12.15
N LEU A 714 12.61 -23.03 11.81
CA LEU A 714 11.51 -23.22 12.76
C LEU A 714 11.88 -24.24 13.85
N GLU A 715 12.48 -25.36 13.47
CA GLU A 715 12.95 -26.41 14.39
C GLU A 715 13.98 -25.85 15.37
N MET A 716 15.01 -25.15 14.87
CA MET A 716 16.04 -24.53 15.69
C MET A 716 15.46 -23.55 16.70
N ARG A 717 14.43 -22.78 16.33
CA ARG A 717 13.74 -21.90 17.29
C ARG A 717 13.04 -22.69 18.40
N LYS A 718 12.36 -23.79 18.05
CA LYS A 718 11.66 -24.68 19.00
C LYS A 718 12.63 -25.41 19.93
N GLU A 719 13.85 -25.68 19.49
CA GLU A 719 14.95 -26.19 20.32
C GLU A 719 15.52 -25.16 21.30
N GLY A 720 15.07 -23.91 21.23
CA GLY A 720 15.51 -22.82 22.09
C GLY A 720 16.69 -22.01 21.54
N LEU A 721 17.08 -22.17 20.27
CA LEU A 721 18.07 -21.28 19.66
C LEU A 721 17.46 -19.89 19.38
N PRO A 722 18.24 -18.80 19.43
CA PRO A 722 17.75 -17.44 19.30
C PRO A 722 17.47 -17.04 17.84
N MET A 723 16.56 -17.75 17.18
CA MET A 723 16.10 -17.43 15.83
C MET A 723 15.08 -16.29 15.91
N GLU A 724 15.44 -15.11 15.40
CA GLU A 724 14.68 -13.88 15.58
C GLU A 724 13.85 -13.49 14.36
N GLY A 725 14.38 -13.72 13.15
CA GLY A 725 13.77 -13.31 11.90
C GLY A 725 14.03 -14.26 10.74
N PHE A 726 13.28 -14.08 9.66
CA PHE A 726 13.46 -14.81 8.41
C PHE A 726 13.23 -13.91 7.21
N VAL A 727 14.06 -14.01 6.18
CA VAL A 727 13.97 -13.18 4.97
C VAL A 727 13.70 -14.07 3.76
N VAL A 728 12.64 -13.73 3.02
CA VAL A 728 12.28 -14.34 1.75
C VAL A 728 12.83 -13.45 0.63
N ALA A 729 13.96 -13.85 0.07
CA ALA A 729 14.69 -13.09 -0.94
C ALA A 729 14.57 -13.73 -2.33
N ALA A 730 14.82 -12.93 -3.38
CA ALA A 730 14.81 -13.38 -4.78
C ALA A 730 13.50 -14.09 -5.18
N GLY A 731 12.36 -13.46 -4.88
CA GLY A 731 11.02 -13.92 -5.20
C GLY A 731 10.03 -13.55 -4.10
N ILE A 732 8.87 -12.98 -4.48
CA ILE A 732 7.78 -12.70 -3.53
C ILE A 732 6.71 -13.80 -3.70
N PRO A 733 6.36 -14.54 -2.64
CA PRO A 733 5.33 -15.57 -2.71
C PRO A 733 3.93 -14.99 -2.97
N SER A 734 2.98 -15.84 -3.37
CA SER A 734 1.57 -15.46 -3.38
C SER A 734 1.07 -15.18 -1.95
N THR A 735 -0.07 -14.52 -1.82
CA THR A 735 -0.62 -14.13 -0.51
C THR A 735 -0.93 -15.36 0.35
N GLU A 736 -1.42 -16.44 -0.28
CA GLU A 736 -1.74 -17.71 0.38
C GLU A 736 -0.47 -18.40 0.89
N LYS A 737 0.56 -18.47 0.05
CA LYS A 737 1.82 -19.11 0.45
C LYS A 737 2.57 -18.29 1.50
N ALA A 738 2.49 -16.96 1.42
CA ALA A 738 3.04 -16.07 2.43
C ALA A 738 2.33 -16.24 3.79
N LYS A 739 1.01 -16.44 3.78
CA LYS A 739 0.22 -16.72 4.99
C LYS A 739 0.71 -18.01 5.67
N GLU A 740 0.92 -19.10 4.92
CA GLU A 740 1.48 -20.35 5.47
C GLU A 740 2.88 -20.13 6.08
N ILE A 741 3.74 -19.37 5.40
CA ILE A 741 5.08 -19.03 5.92
C ILE A 741 4.95 -18.26 7.24
N ILE A 742 4.10 -17.23 7.28
CA ILE A 742 3.91 -16.39 8.46
C ILE A 742 3.29 -17.18 9.62
N GLU A 743 2.34 -18.08 9.35
CA GLU A 743 1.78 -19.00 10.35
C GLU A 743 2.87 -19.87 10.97
N GLY A 744 3.71 -20.51 10.15
CA GLY A 744 4.84 -21.31 10.67
C GLY A 744 5.84 -20.50 11.49
N LEU A 745 6.16 -19.27 11.08
CA LEU A 745 7.03 -18.36 11.84
C LEU A 745 6.39 -17.96 13.18
N ARG A 746 5.10 -17.62 13.17
CA ARG A 746 4.33 -17.24 14.36
C ARG A 746 4.24 -18.39 15.37
N GLU A 747 3.93 -19.60 14.91
CA GLU A 747 3.89 -20.80 15.75
C GLU A 747 5.24 -21.17 16.36
N ALA A 748 6.33 -20.91 15.64
CA ALA A 748 7.68 -21.10 16.17
C ALA A 748 8.09 -19.99 17.15
N GLY A 749 7.36 -18.87 17.24
CA GLY A 749 7.76 -17.72 18.05
C GLY A 749 8.90 -16.89 17.44
N ILE A 750 8.94 -16.81 16.10
CA ILE A 750 9.84 -15.92 15.34
C ILE A 750 9.17 -14.55 15.19
N LYS A 751 9.94 -13.48 15.40
CA LYS A 751 9.37 -12.15 15.62
C LYS A 751 8.89 -11.44 14.36
N HIS A 752 9.52 -11.69 13.21
CA HIS A 752 9.25 -10.95 11.97
C HIS A 752 9.63 -11.74 10.72
N VAL A 753 9.05 -11.32 9.59
CA VAL A 753 9.44 -11.76 8.25
C VAL A 753 9.87 -10.55 7.42
N SER A 754 10.86 -10.72 6.56
CA SER A 754 11.29 -9.70 5.60
C SER A 754 11.10 -10.19 4.17
N PHE A 755 10.69 -9.29 3.28
CA PHE A 755 10.59 -9.52 1.84
C PHE A 755 11.47 -8.51 1.08
N LYS A 756 12.12 -8.96 0.01
CA LYS A 756 12.95 -8.11 -0.88
C LYS A 756 12.29 -7.93 -2.25
N PRO A 757 11.31 -7.02 -2.40
CA PRO A 757 10.70 -6.75 -3.70
C PRO A 757 11.67 -5.97 -4.60
N GLY A 758 11.68 -6.33 -5.89
CA GLY A 758 12.51 -5.67 -6.91
C GLY A 758 11.73 -4.87 -7.95
N SER A 759 10.40 -4.75 -7.79
CA SER A 759 9.50 -4.03 -8.71
C SER A 759 8.29 -3.44 -7.97
N VAL A 760 7.56 -2.53 -8.62
CA VAL A 760 6.30 -1.96 -8.11
C VAL A 760 5.29 -3.05 -7.75
N ASP A 761 5.12 -4.05 -8.61
CA ASP A 761 4.19 -5.14 -8.37
C ASP A 761 4.66 -6.05 -7.22
N GLY A 762 5.98 -6.24 -7.07
CA GLY A 762 6.54 -6.89 -5.89
C GLY A 762 6.20 -6.15 -4.59
N ILE A 763 6.30 -4.81 -4.58
CA ILE A 763 5.91 -4.00 -3.41
C ILE A 763 4.41 -4.16 -3.13
N ARG A 764 3.55 -4.07 -4.16
CA ARG A 764 2.10 -4.28 -4.01
C ARG A 764 1.77 -5.67 -3.47
N GLN A 765 2.50 -6.70 -3.89
CA GLN A 765 2.32 -8.04 -3.35
C GLN A 765 2.70 -8.11 -1.87
N VAL A 766 3.78 -7.43 -1.44
CA VAL A 766 4.13 -7.32 -0.01
C VAL A 766 3.07 -6.56 0.78
N ILE A 767 2.48 -5.50 0.20
CA ILE A 767 1.33 -4.79 0.81
C ILE A 767 0.14 -5.74 1.01
N ASN A 768 -0.20 -6.54 0.00
CA ASN A 768 -1.28 -7.54 0.09
C ASN A 768 -1.00 -8.60 1.15
N ILE A 769 0.25 -9.06 1.26
CA ILE A 769 0.69 -10.00 2.30
C ILE A 769 0.54 -9.37 3.69
N ALA A 770 0.95 -8.11 3.87
CA ALA A 770 0.81 -7.40 5.14
C ALA A 770 -0.66 -7.18 5.52
N ALA A 771 -1.50 -6.80 4.55
CA ALA A 771 -2.95 -6.62 4.73
C ALA A 771 -3.65 -7.93 5.13
N ALA A 772 -3.19 -9.07 4.60
CA ALA A 772 -3.72 -10.39 4.96
C ALA A 772 -3.24 -10.90 6.33
N ASN A 773 -2.22 -10.28 6.93
CA ASN A 773 -1.61 -10.70 8.21
C ASN A 773 -1.39 -9.48 9.15
N PRO A 774 -2.44 -8.71 9.50
CA PRO A 774 -2.32 -7.40 10.15
C PRO A 774 -1.68 -7.44 11.54
N ASP A 775 -1.63 -8.60 12.19
CA ASP A 775 -1.05 -8.83 13.52
C ASP A 775 0.45 -9.17 13.47
N PHE A 776 1.00 -9.54 12.31
CA PHE A 776 2.39 -9.97 12.17
C PHE A 776 3.26 -8.89 11.52
N PRO A 777 4.43 -8.53 12.08
CA PRO A 777 5.29 -7.52 11.47
C PRO A 777 5.98 -8.03 10.21
N VAL A 778 5.86 -7.25 9.14
CA VAL A 778 6.43 -7.50 7.83
C VAL A 778 7.42 -6.39 7.50
N ILE A 779 8.67 -6.73 7.19
CA ILE A 779 9.66 -5.75 6.73
C ILE A 779 9.73 -5.80 5.20
N CYS A 780 9.42 -4.68 4.55
CA CYS A 780 9.64 -4.47 3.13
C CYS A 780 11.03 -3.88 2.91
N GLN A 781 11.96 -4.69 2.43
CA GLN A 781 13.33 -4.27 2.11
C GLN A 781 13.41 -3.86 0.64
N TRP A 782 13.17 -2.58 0.36
CA TRP A 782 13.24 -2.05 -1.00
C TRP A 782 14.68 -1.78 -1.43
N THR A 783 15.05 -2.29 -2.60
CA THR A 783 16.33 -2.00 -3.25
C THR A 783 16.11 -1.71 -4.73
N GLY A 784 16.67 -0.59 -5.21
CA GLY A 784 16.59 -0.18 -6.60
C GLY A 784 17.65 -0.86 -7.48
N GLY A 785 17.64 -0.55 -8.78
CA GLY A 785 18.57 -1.13 -9.75
C GLY A 785 20.05 -0.77 -9.52
N ARG A 786 20.32 0.32 -8.78
CA ARG A 786 21.67 0.73 -8.39
C ARG A 786 22.31 -0.10 -7.26
N ALA A 787 21.69 -1.21 -6.84
CA ALA A 787 22.23 -2.12 -5.83
C ALA A 787 23.45 -2.91 -6.32
N GLY A 788 24.32 -3.35 -5.41
CA GLY A 788 25.41 -4.27 -5.72
C GLY A 788 24.93 -5.73 -5.82
N GLY A 789 25.57 -6.55 -6.64
CA GLY A 789 25.12 -7.91 -6.86
C GLY A 789 23.94 -7.98 -7.84
N HIS A 790 23.04 -8.95 -7.66
CA HIS A 790 21.80 -9.02 -8.44
C HIS A 790 20.96 -7.76 -8.21
N HIS A 791 20.45 -7.16 -9.27
CA HIS A 791 19.68 -5.93 -9.19
C HIS A 791 18.49 -5.93 -10.16
N SER A 792 17.49 -5.09 -9.90
CA SER A 792 16.41 -4.84 -10.85
C SER A 792 16.84 -3.82 -11.91
N CYS A 793 15.97 -3.56 -12.88
CA CYS A 793 16.13 -2.44 -13.81
C CYS A 793 15.35 -1.19 -13.36
N GLU A 794 14.89 -1.16 -12.11
CA GLU A 794 14.07 -0.07 -11.58
C GLU A 794 14.92 1.12 -11.11
N ASP A 795 14.39 2.32 -11.28
CA ASP A 795 14.82 3.48 -10.51
C ASP A 795 14.58 3.25 -9.01
N PHE A 796 15.40 3.87 -8.16
CA PHE A 796 15.27 3.73 -6.71
C PHE A 796 14.06 4.48 -6.13
N HIS A 797 13.70 5.64 -6.68
CA HIS A 797 12.70 6.54 -6.10
C HIS A 797 11.29 6.30 -6.63
N GLN A 798 11.15 6.14 -7.94
CA GLN A 798 9.85 6.09 -8.61
C GLN A 798 8.91 4.98 -8.09
N PRO A 799 9.39 3.75 -7.80
CA PRO A 799 8.53 2.71 -7.23
C PRO A 799 8.00 3.05 -5.85
N ILE A 800 8.80 3.72 -5.01
CA ILE A 800 8.34 4.19 -3.69
C ILE A 800 7.33 5.33 -3.85
N LEU A 801 7.61 6.34 -4.67
CA LEU A 801 6.65 7.43 -4.93
C LEU A 801 5.27 6.92 -5.37
N ALA A 802 5.24 5.82 -6.14
CA ALA A 802 4.01 5.21 -6.63
C ALA A 802 3.26 4.33 -5.61
N THR A 803 3.91 3.94 -4.50
CA THR A 803 3.37 2.94 -3.56
C THR A 803 3.40 3.36 -2.09
N TYR A 804 4.06 4.48 -1.75
CA TYR A 804 4.28 4.90 -0.36
C TYR A 804 2.97 5.05 0.43
N ALA A 805 1.94 5.66 -0.16
CA ALA A 805 0.62 5.77 0.47
C ALA A 805 0.02 4.38 0.81
N SER A 806 0.10 3.44 -0.13
CA SER A 806 -0.36 2.07 0.07
C SER A 806 0.49 1.31 1.10
N ILE A 807 1.81 1.54 1.14
CA ILE A 807 2.69 0.98 2.18
C ILE A 807 2.23 1.49 3.56
N ARG A 808 2.07 2.81 3.72
CA ARG A 808 1.69 3.44 5.00
C ARG A 808 0.24 3.19 5.43
N SER A 809 -0.60 2.67 4.53
CA SER A 809 -1.94 2.17 4.88
C SER A 809 -1.89 0.89 5.74
N GLN A 810 -0.77 0.16 5.75
CA GLN A 810 -0.58 -1.06 6.52
C GLN A 810 0.31 -0.77 7.76
N SER A 811 -0.27 -0.83 8.96
CA SER A 811 0.44 -0.47 10.21
C SER A 811 1.51 -1.48 10.64
N ASN A 812 1.41 -2.73 10.17
CA ASN A 812 2.37 -3.80 10.42
C ASN A 812 3.52 -3.86 9.40
N LEU A 813 3.48 -3.02 8.36
CA LEU A 813 4.47 -3.00 7.29
C LEU A 813 5.57 -1.96 7.58
N ILE A 814 6.79 -2.43 7.78
CA ILE A 814 7.97 -1.62 8.09
C ILE A 814 8.80 -1.45 6.82
N LEU A 815 9.08 -0.21 6.44
CA LEU A 815 9.74 0.12 5.18
C LEU A 815 11.23 0.41 5.41
N VAL A 816 12.08 -0.51 4.94
CA VAL A 816 13.54 -0.39 4.99
C VAL A 816 14.06 -0.24 3.56
N VAL A 817 15.00 0.69 3.36
CA VAL A 817 15.59 0.94 2.05
C VAL A 817 17.07 0.64 1.99
N GLY A 818 17.53 0.22 0.82
CA GLY A 818 18.95 0.13 0.51
C GLY A 818 19.22 0.32 -0.96
N SER A 819 20.50 0.23 -1.35
CA SER A 819 21.09 0.60 -2.65
C SER A 819 21.62 2.03 -2.68
N GLY A 820 22.95 2.15 -2.66
CA GLY A 820 23.65 3.43 -2.83
C GLY A 820 24.09 4.16 -1.55
N PHE A 821 23.77 3.64 -0.37
CA PHE A 821 24.08 4.30 0.91
C PHE A 821 25.45 3.93 1.48
N GLY A 822 26.09 4.86 2.19
CA GLY A 822 27.30 4.57 2.94
C GLY A 822 27.79 5.61 3.96
N SER A 823 27.01 6.66 4.25
CA SER A 823 27.35 7.71 5.23
C SER A 823 26.12 8.18 6.02
N ALA A 824 26.27 9.15 6.93
CA ALA A 824 25.12 9.75 7.62
C ALA A 824 24.41 10.79 6.72
N GLU A 825 25.18 11.50 5.90
CA GLU A 825 24.72 12.61 5.05
C GLU A 825 23.75 12.15 3.97
N ASP A 826 24.01 11.01 3.34
CA ASP A 826 23.16 10.42 2.31
C ASP A 826 21.98 9.64 2.89
N VAL A 827 22.07 9.14 4.12
CA VAL A 827 20.99 8.42 4.81
C VAL A 827 19.95 9.36 5.42
N TYR A 828 20.40 10.47 6.01
CA TYR A 828 19.53 11.37 6.77
C TYR A 828 18.30 11.90 5.99
N PRO A 829 18.40 12.31 4.71
CA PRO A 829 17.23 12.76 3.95
C PRO A 829 16.16 11.68 3.77
N TYR A 830 16.54 10.39 3.80
CA TYR A 830 15.63 9.27 3.64
C TYR A 830 14.94 8.91 4.96
N LEU A 831 15.70 8.85 6.07
CA LEU A 831 15.07 8.64 7.38
C LEU A 831 14.14 9.78 7.78
N THR A 832 14.50 11.04 7.49
CA THR A 832 13.60 12.19 7.75
C THR A 832 12.50 12.38 6.71
N GLY A 833 12.61 11.73 5.54
CA GLY A 833 11.67 11.85 4.43
C GLY A 833 11.80 13.09 3.55
N HIS A 834 12.77 13.97 3.83
CA HIS A 834 13.00 15.21 3.07
C HIS A 834 13.31 14.96 1.58
N TRP A 835 13.86 13.78 1.24
CA TRP A 835 14.18 13.40 -0.13
C TRP A 835 12.99 13.55 -1.10
N SER A 836 11.77 13.25 -0.66
CA SER A 836 10.59 13.25 -1.52
C SER A 836 10.11 14.66 -1.84
N ARG A 837 10.09 15.53 -0.82
CA ARG A 837 9.74 16.94 -0.97
C ARG A 837 10.79 17.69 -1.78
N ASP A 838 12.05 17.58 -1.38
CA ASP A 838 13.11 18.43 -1.91
C ASP A 838 13.50 18.04 -3.34
N ARG A 839 13.35 16.75 -3.73
CA ARG A 839 13.66 16.28 -5.10
C ARG A 839 12.44 16.16 -6.01
N PHE A 840 11.25 15.91 -5.48
CA PHE A 840 10.06 15.59 -6.29
C PHE A 840 8.83 16.47 -6.00
N GLY A 841 8.90 17.39 -5.04
CA GLY A 841 7.81 18.32 -4.75
C GLY A 841 6.54 17.67 -4.19
N VAL A 842 6.68 16.52 -3.52
CA VAL A 842 5.58 15.79 -2.86
C VAL A 842 5.73 15.80 -1.33
N GLU A 843 4.75 15.24 -0.61
CA GLU A 843 4.82 15.17 0.86
C GLU A 843 6.05 14.41 1.37
N VAL A 844 6.48 14.74 2.60
CA VAL A 844 7.63 14.12 3.27
C VAL A 844 7.36 12.62 3.48
N MET A 845 8.28 11.77 3.03
CA MET A 845 8.13 10.30 3.05
C MET A 845 9.25 9.64 3.87
N PRO A 846 9.19 9.64 5.22
CA PRO A 846 10.20 9.03 6.08
C PRO A 846 10.33 7.52 5.84
N PHE A 847 11.55 7.00 5.91
CA PHE A 847 11.82 5.57 5.94
C PHE A 847 12.07 5.08 7.37
N ASP A 848 11.72 3.81 7.64
CA ASP A 848 11.83 3.26 9.00
C ASP A 848 13.25 2.77 9.30
N GLY A 849 14.03 2.41 8.26
CA GLY A 849 15.42 2.00 8.41
C GLY A 849 16.19 1.95 7.10
N VAL A 850 17.51 1.74 7.20
CA VAL A 850 18.41 1.64 6.06
C VAL A 850 19.26 0.38 6.13
N LEU A 851 19.41 -0.30 5.00
CA LEU A 851 20.29 -1.45 4.84
C LEU A 851 21.56 -1.11 4.05
N PHE A 852 22.66 -1.71 4.50
CA PHE A 852 23.99 -1.60 3.90
C PHE A 852 24.45 -2.98 3.42
N ALA A 853 25.09 -2.99 2.26
CA ALA A 853 25.63 -4.19 1.66
C ALA A 853 27.04 -3.90 1.13
N SER A 854 27.13 -3.29 -0.05
CA SER A 854 28.36 -2.85 -0.70
C SER A 854 29.36 -2.12 0.20
N ARG A 855 28.90 -1.17 1.02
CA ARG A 855 29.74 -0.41 1.98
C ARG A 855 30.46 -1.32 2.98
N MET A 856 29.83 -2.43 3.36
CA MET A 856 30.34 -3.31 4.40
C MET A 856 31.38 -4.33 3.91
N MET A 857 31.54 -4.50 2.60
CA MET A 857 32.48 -5.49 2.05
C MET A 857 33.95 -5.14 2.28
N VAL A 858 34.25 -3.86 2.58
CA VAL A 858 35.61 -3.41 2.92
C VAL A 858 35.89 -3.44 4.42
N ALA A 859 34.89 -3.76 5.26
CA ALA A 859 35.07 -3.85 6.70
C ALA A 859 36.18 -4.85 7.04
N LYS A 860 36.97 -4.55 8.07
CA LYS A 860 38.12 -5.35 8.48
C LYS A 860 37.79 -6.84 8.67
N GLU A 861 36.67 -7.12 9.31
CA GLU A 861 36.21 -8.48 9.64
C GLU A 861 35.54 -9.22 8.46
N ALA A 862 35.24 -8.51 7.35
CA ALA A 862 34.75 -9.15 6.14
C ALA A 862 35.85 -10.05 5.55
N ALA A 863 35.48 -11.27 5.15
CA ALA A 863 36.42 -12.27 4.61
C ALA A 863 36.90 -11.96 3.18
N THR A 864 36.45 -10.85 2.59
CA THR A 864 36.99 -10.36 1.31
C THR A 864 38.51 -10.21 1.42
N SER A 865 39.26 -10.79 0.49
CA SER A 865 40.72 -10.77 0.56
C SER A 865 41.26 -9.33 0.49
N LEU A 866 42.38 -9.04 1.12
CA LEU A 866 42.91 -7.67 1.24
C LEU A 866 43.09 -7.00 -0.13
N SER A 867 43.72 -7.69 -1.09
CA SER A 867 43.93 -7.19 -2.46
C SER A 867 42.61 -6.94 -3.21
N VAL A 868 41.54 -7.64 -2.85
CA VAL A 868 40.19 -7.42 -3.38
C VAL A 868 39.55 -6.18 -2.73
N LYS A 869 39.71 -5.99 -1.41
CA LYS A 869 39.26 -4.77 -0.72
C LYS A 869 39.92 -3.52 -1.30
N GLU A 870 41.20 -3.59 -1.65
CA GLU A 870 41.91 -2.49 -2.32
C GLU A 870 41.28 -2.13 -3.67
N LEU A 871 40.87 -3.11 -4.48
CA LEU A 871 40.14 -2.85 -5.73
C LEU A 871 38.78 -2.18 -5.49
N ILE A 872 38.07 -2.56 -4.40
CA ILE A 872 36.82 -1.91 -4.01
C ILE A 872 37.08 -0.44 -3.67
N VAL A 873 38.12 -0.14 -2.88
CA VAL A 873 38.48 1.23 -2.49
C VAL A 873 38.92 2.08 -3.70
N GLN A 874 39.55 1.47 -4.71
CA GLN A 874 39.96 2.16 -5.94
C GLN A 874 38.78 2.53 -6.86
N ALA A 875 37.64 1.85 -6.74
CA ALA A 875 36.46 2.15 -7.55
C ALA A 875 35.83 3.48 -7.12
N LYS A 876 35.81 4.44 -8.05
CA LYS A 876 35.35 5.81 -7.78
C LYS A 876 33.87 5.91 -7.43
N GLY A 877 33.05 5.00 -7.97
CA GLY A 877 31.60 5.07 -7.96
C GLY A 877 31.05 6.21 -8.82
N VAL A 878 29.74 6.40 -8.77
CA VAL A 878 29.00 7.45 -9.49
C VAL A 878 27.82 7.98 -8.67
N ASP A 879 27.23 9.08 -9.13
CA ASP A 879 25.95 9.56 -8.62
C ASP A 879 24.77 8.75 -9.16
N ASP A 880 23.62 8.94 -8.51
CA ASP A 880 22.34 8.28 -8.81
C ASP A 880 21.85 8.49 -10.26
N GLN A 881 22.23 9.56 -10.94
CA GLN A 881 21.77 9.81 -12.31
C GLN A 881 22.56 9.01 -13.37
N GLU A 882 23.73 8.48 -13.00
CA GLU A 882 24.68 7.88 -13.95
C GLU A 882 24.75 6.36 -13.85
N TRP A 883 24.14 5.74 -12.83
CA TRP A 883 24.31 4.31 -12.55
C TRP A 883 23.87 3.42 -13.72
N GLU A 884 22.86 3.80 -14.51
CA GLU A 884 22.42 3.02 -15.67
C GLU A 884 23.48 2.90 -16.78
N GLY A 885 24.55 3.71 -16.73
CA GLY A 885 25.70 3.56 -17.63
C GLY A 885 26.38 2.19 -17.52
N THR A 886 26.24 1.50 -16.38
CA THR A 886 26.83 0.17 -16.13
C THR A 886 26.32 -0.92 -17.08
N TYR A 887 25.11 -0.78 -17.64
CA TYR A 887 24.56 -1.72 -18.61
C TYR A 887 25.37 -1.73 -19.92
N GLU A 888 25.93 -0.59 -20.30
CA GLU A 888 26.64 -0.42 -21.58
C GLU A 888 28.15 -0.50 -21.42
N ARG A 889 28.69 0.14 -20.38
CA ARG A 889 30.14 0.33 -20.21
C ARG A 889 30.55 0.36 -18.74
N GLU A 890 31.86 0.27 -18.50
CA GLU A 890 32.42 0.55 -17.18
C GLU A 890 32.06 1.98 -16.75
N THR A 891 31.43 2.08 -15.57
CA THR A 891 30.89 3.30 -15.00
C THR A 891 31.21 3.31 -13.51
N GLY A 892 32.04 4.26 -13.06
CA GLY A 892 32.51 4.32 -11.66
C GLY A 892 33.39 3.13 -11.22
N GLY A 893 33.95 2.36 -12.16
CA GLY A 893 34.67 1.11 -11.87
C GLY A 893 33.78 -0.13 -11.80
N ILE A 894 32.48 0.00 -12.06
CA ILE A 894 31.48 -1.07 -12.03
C ILE A 894 30.94 -1.32 -13.44
N ILE A 895 30.57 -2.58 -13.75
CA ILE A 895 29.88 -2.96 -14.99
C ILE A 895 28.81 -4.01 -14.70
N THR A 896 27.73 -4.00 -15.49
CA THR A 896 26.65 -5.00 -15.39
C THR A 896 26.92 -6.17 -16.33
N VAL A 897 26.91 -7.38 -15.78
CA VAL A 897 26.98 -8.66 -16.53
C VAL A 897 25.74 -9.51 -16.27
N THR A 898 25.48 -10.49 -17.13
CA THR A 898 24.34 -11.40 -16.98
C THR A 898 24.75 -12.65 -16.19
N SER A 899 23.98 -12.99 -15.16
CA SER A 899 24.19 -14.16 -14.31
C SER A 899 23.95 -15.48 -15.07
N GLU A 900 24.17 -16.61 -14.40
CA GLU A 900 23.78 -17.92 -14.93
C GLU A 900 22.25 -18.09 -15.04
N LEU A 901 21.49 -17.31 -14.25
CA LEU A 901 20.03 -17.32 -14.22
C LEU A 901 19.41 -16.29 -15.20
N GLY A 902 20.23 -15.57 -15.97
CA GLY A 902 19.76 -14.54 -16.89
C GLY A 902 19.51 -13.17 -16.27
N GLU A 903 19.79 -13.01 -14.97
CA GLU A 903 19.56 -11.76 -14.23
C GLU A 903 20.78 -10.82 -14.27
N PRO A 904 20.60 -9.50 -14.30
CA PRO A 904 21.71 -8.56 -14.29
C PRO A 904 22.40 -8.53 -12.91
N ILE A 905 23.73 -8.41 -12.93
CA ILE A 905 24.59 -8.34 -11.74
C ILE A 905 25.59 -7.21 -11.90
N HIS A 906 25.68 -6.32 -10.91
CA HIS A 906 26.75 -5.33 -10.80
C HIS A 906 28.01 -5.94 -10.18
N LYS A 907 29.13 -5.79 -10.89
CA LYS A 907 30.45 -6.24 -10.46
C LYS A 907 31.52 -5.19 -10.73
N ILE A 908 32.60 -5.19 -9.95
CA ILE A 908 33.81 -4.43 -10.29
C ILE A 908 34.29 -4.87 -11.67
N ALA A 909 34.65 -3.90 -12.52
CA ALA A 909 35.09 -4.11 -13.89
C ALA A 909 36.55 -4.61 -13.98
N THR A 910 36.84 -5.72 -13.29
CA THR A 910 38.11 -6.45 -13.39
C THR A 910 38.31 -7.03 -14.79
N ARG A 911 39.53 -7.45 -15.14
CA ARG A 911 39.80 -8.11 -16.43
C ARG A 911 38.90 -9.32 -16.65
N GLY A 912 38.71 -10.15 -15.62
CA GLY A 912 37.83 -11.31 -15.69
C GLY A 912 36.36 -10.96 -15.94
N ILE A 913 35.86 -9.87 -15.33
CA ILE A 913 34.48 -9.41 -15.55
C ILE A 913 34.31 -8.73 -16.90
N LYS A 914 35.32 -8.02 -17.41
CA LYS A 914 35.32 -7.49 -18.77
C LYS A 914 35.25 -8.61 -19.81
N LEU A 915 35.99 -9.71 -19.60
CA LEU A 915 35.86 -10.92 -20.42
C LEU A 915 34.47 -11.55 -20.31
N TRP A 916 33.89 -11.61 -19.09
CA TRP A 916 32.52 -12.08 -18.91
C TRP A 916 31.54 -11.26 -19.74
N LYS A 917 31.60 -9.92 -19.65
CA LYS A 917 30.74 -9.01 -20.43
C LYS A 917 30.87 -9.25 -21.93
N GLU A 918 32.09 -9.42 -22.41
CA GLU A 918 32.37 -9.73 -23.81
C GLU A 918 31.72 -11.05 -24.25
N PHE A 919 31.81 -12.10 -23.41
CA PHE A 919 31.16 -13.38 -23.67
C PHE A 919 29.63 -13.32 -23.59
N ASP A 920 29.07 -12.45 -22.73
CA ASP A 920 27.62 -12.18 -22.72
C ASP A 920 27.14 -11.59 -24.05
N GLN A 921 27.93 -10.71 -24.67
CA GLN A 921 27.62 -10.05 -25.95
C GLN A 921 27.98 -10.89 -27.18
N THR A 922 28.76 -11.96 -27.01
CA THR A 922 29.22 -12.82 -28.10
C THR A 922 28.63 -14.23 -27.95
N VAL A 923 29.33 -15.16 -27.28
CA VAL A 923 28.97 -16.57 -27.24
C VAL A 923 27.67 -16.85 -26.48
N PHE A 924 27.35 -16.12 -25.42
CA PHE A 924 26.12 -16.35 -24.64
C PHE A 924 24.89 -15.66 -25.24
N ALA A 925 25.07 -14.64 -26.09
CA ALA A 925 24.00 -14.05 -26.90
C ALA A 925 23.48 -15.01 -27.99
N LEU A 926 24.29 -16.00 -28.40
CA LEU A 926 23.90 -17.00 -29.38
C LEU A 926 22.92 -18.05 -28.78
N PRO A 927 21.98 -18.57 -29.59
CA PRO A 927 21.19 -19.76 -29.25
C PRO A 927 22.09 -20.93 -28.85
N ARG A 928 21.65 -21.75 -27.88
CA ARG A 928 22.48 -22.78 -27.25
C ARG A 928 23.09 -23.76 -28.25
N GLU A 929 22.37 -24.06 -29.32
CA GLU A 929 22.77 -24.99 -30.38
C GLU A 929 23.94 -24.43 -31.22
N LYS A 930 24.06 -23.10 -31.34
CA LYS A 930 25.12 -22.44 -32.11
C LYS A 930 26.40 -22.19 -31.31
N ARG A 931 26.34 -22.31 -29.98
CA ARG A 931 27.48 -22.00 -29.09
C ARG A 931 28.66 -22.94 -29.33
N ALA A 932 28.42 -24.25 -29.45
CA ALA A 932 29.50 -25.23 -29.66
C ALA A 932 30.25 -24.98 -30.97
N ALA A 933 29.55 -24.63 -32.05
CA ALA A 933 30.17 -24.31 -33.34
C ALA A 933 31.02 -23.02 -33.27
N TRP A 934 30.52 -21.98 -32.58
CA TRP A 934 31.27 -20.75 -32.36
C TRP A 934 32.52 -20.99 -31.49
N LEU A 935 32.39 -21.77 -30.42
CA LEU A 935 33.51 -22.13 -29.55
C LEU A 935 34.59 -22.92 -30.29
N LYS A 936 34.21 -23.82 -31.20
CA LYS A 936 35.16 -24.58 -32.04
C LYS A 936 35.99 -23.66 -32.94
N THR A 937 35.37 -22.62 -33.51
CA THR A 937 36.04 -21.67 -34.42
C THR A 937 36.89 -20.62 -33.71
N HIS A 938 36.56 -20.29 -32.45
CA HIS A 938 37.26 -19.28 -31.65
C HIS A 938 38.04 -19.90 -30.47
N LYS A 939 38.32 -21.20 -30.53
CA LYS A 939 38.89 -21.99 -29.44
C LYS A 939 40.19 -21.40 -28.87
N GLU A 940 41.16 -21.09 -29.73
CA GLU A 940 42.46 -20.53 -29.33
C GLU A 940 42.29 -19.19 -28.60
N TYR A 941 41.40 -18.34 -29.10
CA TYR A 941 41.07 -17.06 -28.50
C TYR A 941 40.46 -17.25 -27.10
N VAL A 942 39.44 -18.10 -26.99
CA VAL A 942 38.74 -18.35 -25.72
C VAL A 942 39.72 -18.89 -24.67
N ILE A 943 40.53 -19.89 -25.04
CA ILE A 943 41.50 -20.49 -24.12
C ILE A 943 42.55 -19.46 -23.66
N LYS A 944 43.09 -18.66 -24.59
CA LYS A 944 44.03 -17.59 -24.27
C LYS A 944 43.44 -16.60 -23.27
N ARG A 945 42.21 -16.14 -23.50
CA ARG A 945 41.53 -15.18 -22.60
C ARG A 945 41.20 -15.79 -21.24
N LEU A 946 40.74 -17.05 -21.18
CA LEU A 946 40.49 -17.75 -19.92
C LEU A 946 41.76 -17.84 -19.06
N ASN A 947 42.87 -18.26 -19.65
CA ASN A 947 44.15 -18.40 -18.94
C ASN A 947 44.75 -17.06 -18.51
N ALA A 948 44.57 -15.99 -19.29
CA ALA A 948 45.14 -14.68 -18.98
C ALA A 948 44.30 -13.87 -17.97
N ASP A 949 42.97 -13.90 -18.09
CA ASP A 949 42.11 -12.90 -17.46
C ASP A 949 41.06 -13.47 -16.50
N PHE A 950 40.74 -14.76 -16.56
CA PHE A 950 39.59 -15.29 -15.81
C PHE A 950 40.01 -16.10 -14.58
N GLN A 951 39.12 -16.13 -13.58
CA GLN A 951 39.30 -16.91 -12.36
C GLN A 951 39.24 -18.43 -12.57
N LYS A 952 38.72 -18.89 -13.72
CA LYS A 952 38.71 -20.30 -14.12
C LYS A 952 39.55 -20.48 -15.38
N PRO A 953 40.80 -20.96 -15.28
CA PRO A 953 41.64 -21.20 -16.44
C PRO A 953 41.13 -22.38 -17.27
N TRP A 954 41.67 -22.53 -18.47
CA TRP A 954 41.56 -23.76 -19.24
C TRP A 954 42.30 -24.88 -18.52
N PHE A 955 41.66 -26.04 -18.39
CA PHE A 955 42.25 -27.16 -17.66
C PHE A 955 43.41 -27.79 -18.43
N ALA A 956 43.19 -28.18 -19.69
CA ALA A 956 44.11 -29.06 -20.39
C ALA A 956 45.40 -28.36 -20.83
N GLU A 957 46.53 -28.86 -20.34
CA GLU A 957 47.86 -28.28 -20.52
C GLU A 957 48.86 -29.41 -20.75
N LYS A 958 49.63 -29.33 -21.83
CA LYS A 958 50.72 -30.24 -22.16
C LYS A 958 52.02 -29.46 -22.27
N ASP A 959 53.04 -29.85 -21.51
CA ASP A 959 54.33 -29.16 -21.47
C ASP A 959 54.22 -27.63 -21.26
N GLY A 960 53.29 -27.17 -20.42
CA GLY A 960 53.07 -25.74 -20.15
C GLY A 960 52.22 -25.00 -21.20
N HIS A 961 51.78 -25.68 -22.26
CA HIS A 961 51.01 -25.09 -23.35
C HIS A 961 49.56 -25.62 -23.37
N PRO A 962 48.57 -24.82 -23.80
CA PRO A 962 47.20 -25.31 -23.93
C PRO A 962 47.07 -26.52 -24.87
N ALA A 963 46.33 -27.53 -24.42
CA ALA A 963 46.10 -28.78 -25.14
C ALA A 963 44.63 -29.23 -25.02
N GLU A 964 44.28 -30.37 -25.60
CA GLU A 964 43.02 -31.09 -25.36
C GLU A 964 43.17 -32.17 -24.28
N LEU A 965 42.06 -32.55 -23.64
CA LEU A 965 42.05 -33.65 -22.66
C LEU A 965 42.60 -34.96 -23.22
N GLY A 966 42.34 -35.26 -24.50
CA GLY A 966 42.84 -36.46 -25.17
C GLY A 966 44.32 -36.40 -25.55
N GLU A 967 44.98 -35.25 -25.43
CA GLU A 967 46.41 -35.08 -25.71
C GLU A 967 47.28 -35.16 -24.45
N MET A 968 46.64 -35.03 -23.28
CA MET A 968 47.26 -35.14 -21.96
C MET A 968 47.47 -36.60 -21.56
N THR A 969 48.54 -36.85 -20.83
CA THR A 969 48.78 -38.10 -20.12
C THR A 969 48.03 -38.17 -18.80
N TYR A 970 47.84 -39.37 -18.26
CA TYR A 970 47.21 -39.53 -16.95
C TYR A 970 47.98 -38.76 -15.85
N GLN A 971 49.31 -38.78 -15.88
CA GLN A 971 50.13 -38.02 -14.94
C GLN A 971 49.92 -36.50 -15.08
N GLU A 972 49.93 -35.97 -16.31
CA GLU A 972 49.70 -34.54 -16.56
C GLU A 972 48.35 -34.07 -16.00
N THR A 973 47.29 -34.87 -16.14
CA THR A 973 45.97 -34.50 -15.59
C THR A 973 45.96 -34.42 -14.07
N VAL A 974 46.64 -35.34 -13.38
CA VAL A 974 46.75 -35.34 -11.92
C VAL A 974 47.60 -34.17 -11.44
N THR A 975 48.75 -33.93 -12.07
CA THR A 975 49.61 -32.77 -11.76
C THR A 975 48.84 -31.46 -11.93
N ARG A 976 48.04 -31.36 -12.99
CA ARG A 976 47.20 -30.19 -13.25
C ARG A 976 46.07 -30.03 -12.24
N LEU A 977 45.39 -31.12 -11.87
CA LEU A 977 44.38 -31.11 -10.80
C LEU A 977 44.97 -30.61 -9.50
N VAL A 978 46.09 -31.17 -9.05
CA VAL A 978 46.71 -30.75 -7.78
C VAL A 978 47.14 -29.28 -7.85
N ARG A 979 47.72 -28.83 -8.97
CA ARG A 979 48.09 -27.41 -9.17
C ARG A 979 46.91 -26.44 -9.03
N LEU A 980 45.70 -26.84 -9.46
CA LEU A 980 44.52 -25.98 -9.46
C LEU A 980 43.60 -26.18 -8.25
N LEU A 981 43.76 -27.28 -7.50
CA LEU A 981 42.86 -27.66 -6.40
C LEU A 981 43.53 -27.63 -5.03
N PHE A 982 44.87 -27.59 -4.97
CA PHE A 982 45.67 -27.56 -3.75
C PHE A 982 46.46 -26.24 -3.63
N VAL A 983 46.24 -25.53 -2.53
CA VAL A 983 46.90 -24.26 -2.19
C VAL A 983 48.24 -24.55 -1.54
N LYS A 984 49.30 -24.60 -2.36
CA LYS A 984 50.63 -25.11 -1.96
C LYS A 984 51.23 -24.39 -0.76
N HIS A 985 51.18 -23.06 -0.70
CA HIS A 985 51.79 -22.28 0.38
C HIS A 985 51.03 -22.37 1.72
N GLN A 986 49.79 -22.84 1.70
CA GLN A 986 48.97 -23.07 2.89
C GLN A 986 48.81 -24.56 3.22
N ALA A 987 49.40 -25.45 2.42
CA ALA A 987 49.28 -26.90 2.55
C ALA A 987 47.83 -27.39 2.75
N ARG A 988 46.88 -26.82 1.98
CA ARG A 988 45.45 -27.19 2.07
C ARG A 988 44.82 -27.40 0.71
N TRP A 989 43.80 -28.25 0.66
CA TRP A 989 42.86 -28.30 -0.45
C TRP A 989 41.87 -27.12 -0.38
N ILE A 990 41.44 -26.63 -1.54
CA ILE A 990 40.39 -25.59 -1.63
C ILE A 990 39.12 -26.08 -0.93
N ASP A 991 38.76 -27.35 -1.15
CA ASP A 991 37.63 -28.01 -0.52
C ASP A 991 37.89 -29.53 -0.39
N PRO A 992 37.48 -30.19 0.71
CA PRO A 992 37.66 -31.64 0.87
C PRO A 992 37.03 -32.48 -0.25
N THR A 993 35.95 -32.00 -0.87
CA THR A 993 35.30 -32.69 -1.99
C THR A 993 36.16 -32.67 -3.26
N LEU A 994 37.02 -31.66 -3.43
CA LEU A 994 37.97 -31.56 -4.54
C LEU A 994 39.18 -32.48 -4.32
N ARG A 995 39.64 -32.67 -3.08
CA ARG A 995 40.60 -33.72 -2.72
C ARG A 995 40.05 -35.11 -3.09
N ASN A 996 38.80 -35.37 -2.72
CA ASN A 996 38.15 -36.65 -3.01
C ASN A 996 38.00 -36.86 -4.53
N LEU A 997 37.75 -35.81 -5.32
CA LEU A 997 37.78 -35.91 -6.79
C LEU A 997 39.14 -36.38 -7.31
N VAL A 998 40.24 -35.84 -6.79
CA VAL A 998 41.59 -36.29 -7.18
C VAL A 998 41.81 -37.75 -6.77
N GLY A 999 41.34 -38.15 -5.59
CA GLY A 999 41.38 -39.54 -5.13
C GLY A 999 40.61 -40.51 -6.03
N ASP A 1000 39.39 -40.15 -6.43
CA ASP A 1000 38.57 -40.94 -7.36
C ASP A 1000 39.25 -41.03 -8.74
N TRP A 1001 39.85 -39.93 -9.22
CA TRP A 1001 40.57 -39.92 -10.49
C TRP A 1001 41.84 -40.80 -10.44
N LEU A 1002 42.59 -40.76 -9.33
CA LEU A 1002 43.72 -41.66 -9.12
C LEU A 1002 43.28 -43.13 -9.14
N ARG A 1003 42.20 -43.49 -8.45
CA ARG A 1003 41.64 -44.86 -8.51
C ARG A 1003 41.26 -45.28 -9.92
N ARG A 1004 40.71 -44.37 -10.73
CA ARG A 1004 40.43 -44.65 -12.15
C ARG A 1004 41.69 -44.96 -12.95
N ILE A 1005 42.79 -44.25 -12.67
CA ILE A 1005 44.10 -44.52 -13.29
C ILE A 1005 44.59 -45.92 -12.90
N GLU A 1006 44.44 -46.32 -11.64
CA GLU A 1006 44.79 -47.66 -11.20
C GLU A 1006 43.97 -48.74 -11.91
N GLU A 1007 42.66 -48.56 -12.03
CA GLU A 1007 41.77 -49.47 -12.76
C GLU A 1007 42.21 -49.63 -14.22
N ARG A 1008 42.63 -48.53 -14.86
CA ARG A 1008 43.03 -48.51 -16.26
C ARG A 1008 44.38 -49.17 -16.52
N LEU A 1009 45.36 -48.87 -15.67
CA LEU A 1009 46.77 -49.27 -15.86
C LEU A 1009 47.11 -50.59 -15.15
N SER A 1010 46.20 -51.13 -14.34
CA SER A 1010 46.38 -52.45 -13.74
C SER A 1010 46.26 -53.58 -14.78
N VAL A 1011 47.17 -54.55 -14.70
CA VAL A 1011 47.20 -55.70 -15.60
C VAL A 1011 46.06 -56.67 -15.26
N VAL A 1012 45.15 -56.90 -16.21
CA VAL A 1012 43.92 -57.72 -16.04
C VAL A 1012 44.19 -59.18 -15.63
N ASN A 1013 45.37 -59.72 -15.94
CA ASN A 1013 45.76 -61.12 -15.67
C ASN A 1013 46.77 -61.29 -14.51
N GLY A 1014 46.94 -60.29 -13.65
CA GLY A 1014 47.83 -60.35 -12.47
C GLY A 1014 47.12 -60.76 -11.17
N PRO A 1015 47.84 -61.01 -10.06
CA PRO A 1015 47.23 -61.21 -8.74
C PRO A 1015 46.43 -59.95 -8.32
N PRO A 1016 45.36 -60.09 -7.50
CA PRO A 1016 44.56 -58.96 -7.03
C PRO A 1016 45.44 -57.90 -6.38
N LYS A 1017 45.43 -56.68 -6.94
CA LYS A 1017 46.18 -55.55 -6.39
C LYS A 1017 45.28 -54.74 -5.46
N VAL A 1018 45.82 -54.40 -4.30
CA VAL A 1018 45.21 -53.43 -3.38
C VAL A 1018 45.50 -52.03 -3.94
N SER A 1019 44.49 -51.16 -3.94
CA SER A 1019 44.65 -49.75 -4.38
C SER A 1019 45.77 -49.07 -3.60
N GLU A 1020 46.62 -48.30 -4.28
CA GLU A 1020 47.63 -47.46 -3.64
C GLU A 1020 46.96 -46.34 -2.82
N ILE A 1021 45.72 -45.95 -3.13
CA ILE A 1021 44.96 -44.96 -2.38
C ILE A 1021 43.91 -45.67 -1.50
N GLN A 1022 44.28 -46.02 -0.27
CA GLN A 1022 43.37 -46.66 0.69
C GLN A 1022 42.39 -45.66 1.30
N SER A 1023 42.88 -44.47 1.66
CA SER A 1023 42.09 -43.36 2.19
C SER A 1023 42.41 -42.05 1.45
N TYR A 1024 41.39 -41.20 1.25
CA TYR A 1024 41.61 -39.87 0.68
C TYR A 1024 42.35 -38.91 1.62
N SER A 1025 42.45 -39.23 2.92
CA SER A 1025 43.33 -38.47 3.84
C SER A 1025 44.81 -38.59 3.48
N GLU A 1026 45.22 -39.63 2.75
CA GLU A 1026 46.60 -39.74 2.26
C GLU A 1026 46.96 -38.65 1.24
N LEU A 1027 45.95 -37.98 0.67
CA LEU A 1027 46.14 -36.84 -0.23
C LEU A 1027 46.22 -35.50 0.52
N ASP A 1028 46.17 -35.47 1.85
CA ASP A 1028 46.43 -34.24 2.61
C ASP A 1028 47.89 -33.77 2.41
N GLU A 1029 48.81 -34.71 2.13
CA GLU A 1029 50.16 -34.45 1.61
C GLU A 1029 50.31 -35.00 0.17
N PRO A 1030 49.75 -34.33 -0.84
CA PRO A 1030 49.59 -34.93 -2.17
C PRO A 1030 50.91 -35.23 -2.86
N PHE A 1031 51.95 -34.40 -2.68
CA PHE A 1031 53.18 -34.53 -3.46
C PHE A 1031 53.95 -35.85 -3.19
N SER A 1032 54.15 -36.22 -1.91
CA SER A 1032 54.85 -37.48 -1.57
C SER A 1032 54.05 -38.71 -1.99
N LYS A 1033 52.72 -38.64 -1.85
CA LYS A 1033 51.84 -39.74 -2.23
C LYS A 1033 51.80 -39.93 -3.74
N LEU A 1034 51.81 -38.85 -4.51
CA LEU A 1034 51.85 -38.90 -5.97
C LEU A 1034 53.17 -39.45 -6.49
N GLU A 1035 54.31 -39.16 -5.88
CA GLU A 1035 55.59 -39.78 -6.23
C GLU A 1035 55.53 -41.31 -6.07
N THR A 1036 54.99 -41.77 -4.94
CA THR A 1036 54.80 -43.21 -4.67
C THR A 1036 53.84 -43.84 -5.70
N PHE A 1037 52.75 -43.15 -6.01
CA PHE A 1037 51.74 -43.59 -6.97
C PHE A 1037 52.31 -43.76 -8.38
N PHE A 1038 53.01 -42.74 -8.91
CA PHE A 1038 53.58 -42.79 -10.26
C PHE A 1038 54.78 -43.72 -10.38
N THR A 1039 55.51 -43.97 -9.29
CA THR A 1039 56.53 -45.03 -9.26
C THR A 1039 55.91 -46.42 -9.46
N ARG A 1040 54.69 -46.64 -8.96
CA ARG A 1040 53.95 -47.91 -9.13
C ARG A 1040 53.29 -48.04 -10.51
N TYR A 1041 52.85 -46.93 -11.11
CA TYR A 1041 52.19 -46.91 -12.41
C TYR A 1041 52.94 -45.98 -13.40
N PRO A 1042 54.16 -46.34 -13.82
CA PRO A 1042 54.99 -45.48 -14.67
C PRO A 1042 54.37 -45.19 -16.05
N GLU A 1043 53.48 -46.06 -16.55
CA GLU A 1043 52.76 -45.88 -17.81
C GLU A 1043 51.88 -44.62 -17.82
N ALA A 1044 51.47 -44.13 -16.65
CA ALA A 1044 50.69 -42.90 -16.52
C ALA A 1044 51.41 -41.66 -17.08
N SER A 1045 52.75 -41.70 -17.17
CA SER A 1045 53.60 -40.62 -17.70
C SER A 1045 53.63 -40.55 -19.23
N THR A 1046 53.23 -41.62 -19.92
CA THR A 1046 53.35 -41.74 -21.39
C THR A 1046 52.01 -42.00 -22.06
N GLN A 1047 51.06 -42.64 -21.37
CA GLN A 1047 49.77 -42.98 -21.92
C GLN A 1047 48.79 -41.79 -21.84
N ILE A 1048 48.26 -41.40 -23.00
CA ILE A 1048 47.20 -40.40 -23.13
C ILE A 1048 45.83 -40.95 -22.67
N LEU A 1049 44.92 -40.04 -22.31
CA LEU A 1049 43.60 -40.42 -21.82
C LEU A 1049 42.79 -41.21 -22.85
N ALA A 1050 42.23 -42.35 -22.42
CA ALA A 1050 41.22 -43.07 -23.19
C ALA A 1050 39.91 -42.27 -23.30
N SER A 1051 39.16 -42.46 -24.38
CA SER A 1051 37.90 -41.73 -24.63
C SER A 1051 36.87 -41.96 -23.51
N GLU A 1052 36.80 -43.17 -22.96
CA GLU A 1052 35.92 -43.50 -21.84
C GLU A 1052 36.33 -42.75 -20.55
N ASP A 1053 37.63 -42.51 -20.37
CA ASP A 1053 38.15 -41.84 -19.17
C ASP A 1053 38.00 -40.32 -19.28
N ILE A 1054 38.03 -39.75 -20.49
CA ILE A 1054 37.62 -38.35 -20.73
C ILE A 1054 36.16 -38.16 -20.32
N ALA A 1055 35.27 -39.05 -20.76
CA ALA A 1055 33.85 -38.99 -20.38
C ALA A 1055 33.67 -39.13 -18.86
N TYR A 1056 34.39 -40.05 -18.22
CA TYR A 1056 34.38 -40.22 -16.77
C TYR A 1056 34.91 -38.98 -16.03
N PHE A 1057 36.01 -38.39 -16.48
CA PHE A 1057 36.58 -37.16 -15.89
C PHE A 1057 35.60 -36.00 -15.96
N LEU A 1058 34.93 -35.80 -17.10
CA LEU A 1058 33.91 -34.76 -17.24
C LEU A 1058 32.70 -35.02 -16.33
N ALA A 1059 32.29 -36.28 -16.17
CA ALA A 1059 31.22 -36.65 -15.23
C ALA A 1059 31.63 -36.38 -13.77
N LEU A 1060 32.87 -36.67 -13.37
CA LEU A 1060 33.41 -36.33 -12.06
C LEU A 1060 33.41 -34.81 -11.81
N CYS A 1061 33.75 -34.01 -12.80
CA CYS A 1061 33.74 -32.55 -12.71
C CYS A 1061 32.32 -31.96 -12.50
N GLN A 1062 31.26 -32.70 -12.86
CA GLN A 1062 29.86 -32.29 -12.71
C GLN A 1062 29.14 -32.91 -11.51
N ARG A 1063 29.82 -33.75 -10.72
CA ARG A 1063 29.21 -34.53 -9.64
C ARG A 1063 28.43 -33.66 -8.63
N PRO A 1064 27.13 -33.93 -8.39
CA PRO A 1064 26.36 -33.22 -7.38
C PRO A 1064 26.92 -33.42 -5.97
N GLY A 1065 26.85 -32.38 -5.13
CA GLY A 1065 27.35 -32.42 -3.75
C GLY A 1065 28.86 -32.17 -3.61
N GLN A 1066 29.56 -32.00 -4.72
CA GLN A 1066 30.96 -31.57 -4.78
C GLN A 1066 31.03 -30.07 -5.08
N LYS A 1067 32.05 -29.39 -4.55
CA LYS A 1067 32.37 -28.02 -4.96
C LYS A 1067 32.66 -28.00 -6.48
N PRO A 1068 32.07 -27.09 -7.26
CA PRO A 1068 32.37 -26.99 -8.69
C PRO A 1068 33.87 -26.76 -8.93
N VAL A 1069 34.40 -27.42 -9.96
CA VAL A 1069 35.82 -27.31 -10.31
C VAL A 1069 36.18 -25.86 -10.69
N PRO A 1070 37.33 -25.32 -10.24
CA PRO A 1070 37.75 -23.95 -10.48
C PRO A 1070 38.44 -23.79 -11.85
N PHE A 1071 38.05 -24.56 -12.86
CA PHE A 1071 38.62 -24.54 -14.21
C PHE A 1071 37.58 -24.92 -15.26
N ILE A 1072 37.91 -24.67 -16.54
CA ILE A 1072 37.09 -25.05 -17.69
C ILE A 1072 37.66 -26.36 -18.29
N PRO A 1073 36.97 -27.51 -18.15
CA PRO A 1073 37.49 -28.78 -18.64
C PRO A 1073 37.22 -29.04 -20.12
N VAL A 1074 36.20 -28.41 -20.71
CA VAL A 1074 35.79 -28.59 -22.10
C VAL A 1074 35.04 -27.36 -22.63
N LEU A 1075 35.13 -27.10 -23.94
CA LEU A 1075 34.31 -26.10 -24.64
C LEU A 1075 33.16 -26.78 -25.39
N ASP A 1076 32.00 -26.88 -24.74
CA ASP A 1076 30.80 -27.54 -25.26
C ASP A 1076 29.55 -26.63 -25.17
N ALA A 1077 28.37 -27.19 -25.43
CA ALA A 1077 27.09 -26.46 -25.31
C ALA A 1077 26.76 -26.05 -23.85
N GLN A 1078 27.51 -26.55 -22.87
CA GLN A 1078 27.39 -26.29 -21.43
C GLN A 1078 28.43 -25.26 -20.95
N PHE A 1079 29.23 -24.68 -21.85
CA PHE A 1079 30.26 -23.67 -21.52
C PHE A 1079 29.76 -22.56 -20.58
N GLY A 1080 28.52 -22.08 -20.74
CA GLY A 1080 27.94 -21.08 -19.84
C GLY A 1080 27.86 -21.53 -18.37
N ILE A 1081 27.56 -22.81 -18.12
CA ILE A 1081 27.54 -23.39 -16.78
C ILE A 1081 28.97 -23.49 -16.24
N TRP A 1082 29.90 -24.03 -17.03
CA TRP A 1082 31.32 -24.14 -16.66
C TRP A 1082 31.91 -22.78 -16.30
N PHE A 1083 31.59 -21.75 -17.07
CA PHE A 1083 32.07 -20.39 -16.89
C PHE A 1083 31.47 -19.73 -15.64
N LYS A 1084 30.13 -19.70 -15.49
CA LYS A 1084 29.44 -18.84 -14.50
C LYS A 1084 29.22 -19.46 -13.12
N LYS A 1085 29.14 -20.79 -13.01
CA LYS A 1085 28.77 -21.51 -11.77
C LYS A 1085 29.77 -21.30 -10.62
N ASP A 1086 29.29 -21.06 -9.40
CA ASP A 1086 30.15 -20.89 -8.20
C ASP A 1086 31.31 -19.90 -8.41
N SER A 1087 30.94 -18.68 -8.82
CA SER A 1087 31.90 -17.65 -9.27
C SER A 1087 32.22 -16.57 -8.24
N LEU A 1088 31.73 -16.67 -7.00
CA LEU A 1088 31.83 -15.59 -6.01
C LEU A 1088 32.84 -15.84 -4.88
N TRP A 1089 33.13 -17.09 -4.53
CA TRP A 1089 33.98 -17.40 -3.38
C TRP A 1089 35.45 -16.99 -3.58
N GLN A 1090 35.89 -16.88 -4.84
CA GLN A 1090 37.24 -16.49 -5.23
C GLN A 1090 37.62 -15.09 -4.73
N SER A 1091 36.64 -14.20 -4.48
CA SER A 1091 36.92 -12.87 -3.91
C SER A 1091 37.27 -12.90 -2.42
N GLU A 1092 36.94 -13.98 -1.72
CA GLU A 1092 37.26 -14.19 -0.30
C GLU A 1092 38.48 -15.10 -0.10
N ASP A 1093 38.81 -15.94 -1.08
CA ASP A 1093 39.96 -16.85 -1.04
C ASP A 1093 40.86 -16.64 -2.27
N ILE A 1094 41.52 -15.48 -2.33
CA ILE A 1094 42.44 -15.14 -3.44
C ILE A 1094 43.65 -16.07 -3.51
N ASP A 1095 44.04 -16.67 -2.39
CA ASP A 1095 45.14 -17.63 -2.30
C ASP A 1095 44.93 -18.87 -3.18
N ALA A 1096 43.67 -19.23 -3.42
CA ALA A 1096 43.26 -20.33 -4.28
C ALA A 1096 43.14 -19.96 -5.77
N VAL A 1097 43.27 -18.68 -6.11
CA VAL A 1097 43.16 -18.19 -7.49
C VAL A 1097 44.53 -18.24 -8.16
N VAL A 1098 44.55 -18.57 -9.45
CA VAL A 1098 45.79 -18.58 -10.25
C VAL A 1098 46.47 -17.22 -10.15
N ASP A 1099 47.77 -17.25 -9.84
CA ASP A 1099 48.64 -16.08 -9.63
C ASP A 1099 48.22 -15.17 -8.46
N GLN A 1100 47.24 -15.58 -7.63
CA GLN A 1100 46.65 -14.77 -6.55
C GLN A 1100 46.15 -13.40 -7.04
N ASP A 1101 45.71 -13.35 -8.29
CA ASP A 1101 45.46 -12.11 -9.01
C ASP A 1101 44.01 -11.61 -8.85
N PRO A 1102 43.77 -10.48 -8.16
CA PRO A 1102 42.43 -9.95 -7.92
C PRO A 1102 41.75 -9.40 -9.19
N GLN A 1103 42.49 -9.18 -10.29
CA GLN A 1103 41.88 -8.77 -11.56
C GLN A 1103 41.18 -9.92 -12.29
N ARG A 1104 41.29 -11.16 -11.81
CA ARG A 1104 40.61 -12.34 -12.39
C ARG A 1104 39.23 -12.59 -11.80
N VAL A 1105 38.97 -12.10 -10.59
CA VAL A 1105 37.84 -12.55 -9.78
C VAL A 1105 36.60 -11.68 -9.94
N ALA A 1106 35.45 -12.27 -9.64
CA ALA A 1106 34.18 -11.55 -9.58
C ALA A 1106 33.98 -10.90 -8.21
N ILE A 1107 33.78 -9.57 -8.20
CA ILE A 1107 33.56 -8.80 -6.96
C ILE A 1107 32.23 -8.08 -7.09
N LEU A 1108 31.24 -8.41 -6.27
CA LEU A 1108 29.93 -7.74 -6.30
C LEU A 1108 30.05 -6.36 -5.67
N GLN A 1109 29.69 -5.30 -6.38
CA GLN A 1109 29.71 -3.95 -5.83
C GLN A 1109 28.66 -3.06 -6.50
N GLY A 1110 28.06 -2.15 -5.73
CA GLY A 1110 27.03 -1.23 -6.21
C GLY A 1110 27.67 0.06 -6.74
N PRO A 1111 27.27 0.56 -7.92
CA PRO A 1111 27.90 1.72 -8.56
C PRO A 1111 27.83 3.01 -7.73
N VAL A 1112 26.76 3.20 -6.95
CA VAL A 1112 26.60 4.40 -6.10
C VAL A 1112 27.25 4.19 -4.73
N ALA A 1113 27.08 3.02 -4.12
CA ALA A 1113 27.53 2.76 -2.75
C ALA A 1113 29.06 2.67 -2.64
N VAL A 1114 29.75 2.21 -3.69
CA VAL A 1114 31.20 1.97 -3.67
C VAL A 1114 32.02 3.24 -3.39
N ARG A 1115 31.49 4.41 -3.74
CA ARG A 1115 32.15 5.69 -3.46
C ARG A 1115 32.38 5.95 -1.97
N HIS A 1116 31.64 5.29 -1.09
CA HIS A 1116 31.77 5.43 0.37
C HIS A 1116 32.84 4.49 0.96
N SER A 1117 33.34 3.51 0.20
CA SER A 1117 34.42 2.61 0.62
C SER A 1117 35.77 3.30 0.44
N LYS A 1118 36.31 3.92 1.50
CA LYS A 1118 37.54 4.73 1.44
C LYS A 1118 38.79 4.07 2.00
N THR A 1119 38.63 3.05 2.84
CA THR A 1119 39.74 2.37 3.53
C THR A 1119 39.38 0.92 3.80
N THR A 1120 40.40 0.08 3.99
CA THR A 1120 40.29 -1.35 4.36
C THR A 1120 40.40 -1.58 5.86
N GLU A 1121 40.74 -0.54 6.63
CA GLU A 1121 41.10 -0.66 8.04
C GLU A 1121 39.93 -0.51 9.01
N GLU A 1122 38.82 0.10 8.57
CA GLU A 1122 37.64 0.29 9.40
C GLU A 1122 36.96 -1.04 9.73
N THR A 1123 36.68 -1.24 11.01
CA THR A 1123 35.83 -2.33 11.49
C THR A 1123 34.37 -2.12 11.10
N ALA A 1124 33.60 -3.20 11.06
CA ALA A 1124 32.16 -3.10 10.81
C ALA A 1124 31.44 -2.23 11.86
N GLY A 1125 31.91 -2.28 13.11
CA GLY A 1125 31.42 -1.46 14.21
C GLY A 1125 31.72 0.02 14.03
N GLU A 1126 32.93 0.39 13.61
CA GLU A 1126 33.30 1.80 13.33
C GLU A 1126 32.48 2.38 12.17
N ILE A 1127 32.26 1.60 11.10
CA ILE A 1127 31.45 2.06 9.96
C ILE A 1127 30.02 2.37 10.40
N LEU A 1128 29.35 1.43 11.05
CA LEU A 1128 27.94 1.59 11.45
C LEU A 1128 27.79 2.59 12.59
N GLY A 1129 28.72 2.57 13.56
CA GLY A 1129 28.80 3.53 14.66
C GLY A 1129 28.97 4.96 14.20
N GLY A 1130 29.90 5.22 13.27
CA GLY A 1130 30.08 6.56 12.72
C GLY A 1130 28.86 7.09 11.97
N ILE A 1131 28.12 6.21 11.27
CA ILE A 1131 26.86 6.59 10.61
C ILE A 1131 25.78 6.88 11.67
N GLU A 1132 25.62 6.02 12.67
CA GLU A 1132 24.64 6.21 13.75
C GLU A 1132 24.91 7.51 14.52
N GLU A 1133 26.15 7.74 14.94
CA GLU A 1133 26.56 8.95 15.66
C GLU A 1133 26.31 10.21 14.83
N GLY A 1134 26.63 10.19 13.53
CA GLY A 1134 26.33 11.29 12.62
C GLY A 1134 24.83 11.59 12.50
N LEU A 1135 24.00 10.54 12.43
CA LEU A 1135 22.55 10.66 12.39
C LEU A 1135 21.98 11.18 13.73
N VAL A 1136 22.42 10.65 14.87
CA VAL A 1136 22.01 11.09 16.22
C VAL A 1136 22.41 12.55 16.44
N SER A 1137 23.65 12.92 16.14
CA SER A 1137 24.16 14.29 16.31
C SER A 1137 23.35 15.29 15.49
N ARG A 1138 23.03 14.92 14.24
CA ARG A 1138 22.21 15.75 13.37
C ARG A 1138 20.77 15.84 13.83
N LEU A 1139 20.17 14.73 14.24
CA LEU A 1139 18.79 14.72 14.75
C LEU A 1139 18.66 15.51 16.06
N LEU A 1140 19.64 15.40 16.96
CA LEU A 1140 19.71 16.18 18.20
C LEU A 1140 19.75 17.68 17.91
N ARG A 1141 20.58 18.09 16.94
CA ARG A 1141 20.67 19.50 16.54
C ARG A 1141 19.38 19.99 15.87
N ASP A 1142 18.88 19.24 14.89
CA ASP A 1142 17.81 19.68 14.01
C ASP A 1142 16.43 19.63 14.73
N GLU A 1143 16.23 18.71 15.69
CA GLU A 1143 14.93 18.52 16.40
C GLU A 1143 14.94 18.95 17.88
N TYR A 1144 16.10 18.98 18.54
CA TYR A 1144 16.22 19.28 19.98
C TYR A 1144 17.19 20.44 20.28
N GLY A 1145 17.60 21.20 19.25
CA GLY A 1145 18.48 22.36 19.42
C GLY A 1145 19.88 22.04 19.99
N GLY A 1146 20.29 20.76 19.96
CA GLY A 1146 21.54 20.31 20.57
C GLY A 1146 21.44 19.99 22.08
N ASP A 1147 20.26 20.08 22.69
CA ASP A 1147 20.06 19.84 24.13
C ASP A 1147 19.50 18.43 24.40
N GLU A 1148 20.35 17.56 24.96
CA GLU A 1148 19.95 16.19 25.32
C GLU A 1148 18.87 16.12 26.40
N SER A 1149 18.69 17.16 27.22
CA SER A 1149 17.69 17.15 28.29
C SER A 1149 16.25 17.22 27.77
N LEU A 1150 16.09 17.64 26.51
CA LEU A 1150 14.80 17.68 25.82
C LEU A 1150 14.41 16.32 25.20
N VAL A 1151 15.34 15.34 25.19
CA VAL A 1151 15.08 14.01 24.66
C VAL A 1151 14.27 13.19 25.68
N PRO A 1152 13.11 12.61 25.28
CA PRO A 1152 12.31 11.78 26.18
C PRO A 1152 13.07 10.57 26.70
N GLU A 1153 12.90 10.27 28.00
CA GLU A 1153 13.48 9.08 28.64
C GLU A 1153 12.54 7.88 28.60
N GLN A 1154 13.08 6.71 28.27
CA GLN A 1154 12.36 5.44 28.28
C GLN A 1154 13.26 4.32 28.82
N ASP A 1155 12.70 3.31 29.48
CA ASP A 1155 13.52 2.21 30.02
C ASP A 1155 14.24 1.44 28.89
N TYR A 1156 13.58 1.23 27.73
CA TYR A 1156 14.08 0.54 26.53
C TYR A 1156 13.22 0.86 25.29
N LEU A 1157 13.74 0.59 24.08
CA LEU A 1157 12.95 0.68 22.84
C LEU A 1157 11.97 -0.50 22.72
N CYS A 1158 10.70 -0.23 22.42
CA CYS A 1158 9.70 -1.27 22.20
C CYS A 1158 8.70 -0.89 21.09
N ARG A 1159 8.21 -1.91 20.38
CA ARG A 1159 7.23 -1.76 19.29
C ARG A 1159 5.87 -1.27 19.75
N GLU A 1160 5.40 -1.81 20.86
CA GLU A 1160 4.11 -1.45 21.39
C GLU A 1160 4.25 -0.08 22.06
N GLU A 1161 3.41 0.87 21.64
CA GLU A 1161 3.07 2.02 22.48
C GLU A 1161 2.44 1.41 23.73
N GLY A 1162 3.32 1.11 24.69
CA GLY A 1162 3.10 0.08 25.68
C GLY A 1162 2.00 0.51 26.62
N GLY A 1163 0.81 -0.03 26.39
CA GLY A 1163 -0.31 -0.03 27.31
C GLY A 1163 -1.52 0.79 26.89
N MET A 1164 -2.61 0.57 27.61
CA MET A 1164 -3.89 1.20 27.35
C MET A 1164 -3.96 2.59 28.01
N GLU A 1165 -4.32 3.60 27.21
CA GLU A 1165 -4.52 4.97 27.67
C GLU A 1165 -5.57 5.05 28.79
N ALA A 1166 -5.50 6.08 29.64
CA ALA A 1166 -6.33 6.15 30.85
C ALA A 1166 -7.83 6.14 30.56
N GLU A 1167 -8.25 6.78 29.46
CA GLU A 1167 -9.65 6.84 29.03
C GLU A 1167 -10.13 5.50 28.47
N GLU A 1168 -9.37 4.91 27.54
CA GLU A 1168 -9.65 3.58 26.98
C GLU A 1168 -9.71 2.51 28.07
N ARG A 1169 -8.80 2.60 29.05
CA ARG A 1169 -8.78 1.70 30.21
C ARG A 1169 -10.03 1.85 31.04
N THR A 1170 -10.44 3.07 31.33
CA THR A 1170 -11.68 3.34 32.06
C THR A 1170 -12.89 2.76 31.33
N ALA A 1171 -12.98 2.97 30.01
CA ALA A 1171 -14.06 2.46 29.18
C ALA A 1171 -14.09 0.92 29.14
N MET A 1172 -12.94 0.28 28.93
CA MET A 1172 -12.77 -1.17 28.91
C MET A 1172 -13.16 -1.80 30.25
N LEU A 1173 -12.67 -1.25 31.37
CA LEU A 1173 -13.01 -1.72 32.71
C LEU A 1173 -14.50 -1.58 33.00
N ALA A 1174 -15.13 -0.48 32.58
CA ALA A 1174 -16.57 -0.27 32.74
C ALA A 1174 -17.39 -1.27 31.92
N ALA A 1175 -17.03 -1.49 30.65
CA ALA A 1175 -17.67 -2.45 29.77
C ALA A 1175 -17.55 -3.89 30.30
N ALA A 1176 -16.36 -4.25 30.79
CA ALA A 1176 -16.09 -5.55 31.40
C ALA A 1176 -16.67 -5.69 32.83
N ARG A 1177 -17.22 -4.62 33.42
CA ARG A 1177 -17.70 -4.56 34.82
C ARG A 1177 -16.62 -5.00 35.82
N ILE A 1178 -15.36 -4.63 35.56
CA ILE A 1178 -14.23 -4.88 36.45
C ILE A 1178 -14.15 -3.76 37.47
N LYS A 1179 -14.15 -4.10 38.76
CA LYS A 1179 -14.08 -3.09 39.83
C LYS A 1179 -12.63 -2.65 40.01
N TYR A 1180 -12.36 -1.39 39.68
CA TYR A 1180 -11.05 -0.75 39.86
C TYR A 1180 -11.03 0.15 41.10
N ARG A 1181 -9.99 0.01 41.92
CA ARG A 1181 -9.75 0.81 43.14
C ARG A 1181 -8.32 1.33 43.16
N LYS A 1182 -8.14 2.63 43.40
CA LYS A 1182 -6.84 3.28 43.55
C LYS A 1182 -6.69 3.79 44.99
N VAL A 1183 -5.63 3.37 45.69
CA VAL A 1183 -5.31 3.82 47.05
C VAL A 1183 -3.90 4.42 47.05
N THR A 1184 -3.78 5.69 47.43
CA THR A 1184 -2.50 6.41 47.48
C THR A 1184 -1.98 6.48 48.91
N SER A 1185 -0.73 6.08 49.12
CA SER A 1185 0.06 6.26 50.35
C SER A 1185 1.13 7.35 50.14
N SER A 1186 1.91 7.70 51.16
CA SER A 1186 2.91 8.78 51.12
C SER A 1186 3.98 8.64 50.03
N ASP A 1187 4.29 7.43 49.54
CA ASP A 1187 5.32 7.15 48.53
C ASP A 1187 4.86 6.25 47.36
N ARG A 1188 3.64 5.68 47.44
CA ARG A 1188 3.17 4.59 46.56
C ARG A 1188 1.70 4.70 46.22
N VAL A 1189 1.33 4.12 45.08
CA VAL A 1189 -0.06 3.99 44.64
C VAL A 1189 -0.38 2.51 44.44
N LEU A 1190 -1.43 2.02 45.08
CA LEU A 1190 -1.97 0.67 44.91
C LEU A 1190 -3.18 0.70 43.98
N HIS A 1191 -3.05 0.03 42.84
CA HIS A 1191 -4.10 -0.23 41.87
C HIS A 1191 -4.66 -1.64 42.10
N THR A 1192 -5.95 -1.78 42.38
CA THR A 1192 -6.61 -3.09 42.57
C THR A 1192 -7.71 -3.27 41.54
N TYR A 1193 -7.69 -4.40 40.83
CA TYR A 1193 -8.68 -4.81 39.85
C TYR A 1193 -9.35 -6.10 40.33
N ASP A 1194 -10.67 -6.09 40.50
CA ASP A 1194 -11.47 -7.28 40.85
C ASP A 1194 -12.35 -7.69 39.67
N ILE A 1195 -12.11 -8.89 39.12
CA ILE A 1195 -12.83 -9.43 37.97
C ILE A 1195 -14.04 -10.24 38.47
N HIS A 1196 -15.22 -9.62 38.40
CA HIS A 1196 -16.50 -10.27 38.70
C HIS A 1196 -17.49 -10.21 37.53
N GLY A 1197 -17.10 -9.56 36.43
CA GLY A 1197 -17.93 -9.30 35.26
C GLY A 1197 -17.53 -10.11 34.04
N ILE A 1198 -17.65 -9.49 32.87
CA ILE A 1198 -17.34 -10.10 31.58
C ILE A 1198 -15.82 -10.16 31.42
N LEU A 1199 -15.29 -11.30 30.94
CA LEU A 1199 -13.85 -11.46 30.74
C LEU A 1199 -13.41 -10.68 29.49
N PRO A 1200 -12.47 -9.72 29.61
CA PRO A 1200 -11.93 -9.04 28.46
C PRO A 1200 -11.03 -9.97 27.62
N PRO A 1201 -10.75 -9.63 26.34
CA PRO A 1201 -9.72 -10.29 25.56
C PRO A 1201 -8.36 -10.27 26.29
N PRO A 1202 -7.57 -11.36 26.27
CA PRO A 1202 -6.31 -11.42 27.00
C PRO A 1202 -5.30 -10.32 26.65
N SER A 1203 -5.20 -9.95 25.37
CA SER A 1203 -4.31 -8.87 24.91
C SER A 1203 -4.71 -7.51 25.49
N GLN A 1204 -5.99 -7.16 25.44
CA GLN A 1204 -6.52 -5.92 26.02
C GLN A 1204 -6.35 -5.89 27.54
N TRP A 1205 -6.52 -7.04 28.20
CA TRP A 1205 -6.32 -7.17 29.64
C TRP A 1205 -4.87 -6.91 30.03
N LEU A 1206 -3.91 -7.54 29.35
CA LEU A 1206 -2.49 -7.32 29.59
C LEU A 1206 -2.11 -5.85 29.34
N ALA A 1207 -2.58 -5.24 28.24
CA ALA A 1207 -2.36 -3.83 27.96
C ALA A 1207 -2.93 -2.89 29.05
N CYS A 1208 -4.09 -3.23 29.62
CA CYS A 1208 -4.67 -2.53 30.77
C CYS A 1208 -3.80 -2.62 32.03
N LEU A 1209 -3.21 -3.79 32.29
CA LEU A 1209 -2.32 -3.99 33.44
C LEU A 1209 -0.97 -3.27 33.27
N VAL A 1210 -0.38 -3.30 32.07
CA VAL A 1210 0.86 -2.58 31.78
C VAL A 1210 0.65 -1.08 31.94
N GLY A 1211 -0.40 -0.55 31.32
CA GLY A 1211 -0.64 0.89 31.23
C GLY A 1211 0.43 1.65 30.46
N SER A 1212 0.30 2.97 30.27
CA SER A 1212 1.09 3.74 29.30
C SER A 1212 2.60 3.87 29.54
N SER A 1213 3.16 3.28 30.62
CA SER A 1213 4.58 3.43 30.96
C SER A 1213 5.42 2.24 30.53
N VAL A 1214 6.35 2.47 29.60
CA VAL A 1214 7.33 1.46 29.18
C VAL A 1214 8.34 1.23 30.29
N SER A 1215 8.29 0.02 30.84
CA SER A 1215 8.98 -0.39 32.07
C SER A 1215 9.16 -1.91 32.13
N TRP A 1216 9.76 -2.43 33.19
CA TRP A 1216 9.98 -3.88 33.34
C TRP A 1216 8.68 -4.72 33.26
N ILE A 1217 7.53 -4.19 33.69
CA ILE A 1217 6.25 -4.91 33.60
C ILE A 1217 5.80 -5.06 32.13
N SER A 1218 5.99 -4.01 31.32
CA SER A 1218 5.69 -4.04 29.89
C SER A 1218 6.55 -5.07 29.17
N ALA A 1219 7.85 -5.10 29.48
CA ALA A 1219 8.78 -6.07 28.91
C ALA A 1219 8.36 -7.50 29.29
N LEU A 1220 7.98 -7.71 30.56
CA LEU A 1220 7.59 -9.01 31.07
C LEU A 1220 6.30 -9.54 30.41
N PHE A 1221 5.31 -8.68 30.17
CA PHE A 1221 4.00 -9.11 29.67
C PHE A 1221 3.94 -9.18 28.15
N ASN A 1222 4.74 -8.38 27.44
CA ASN A 1222 4.66 -8.24 25.99
C ASN A 1222 5.77 -9.02 25.25
N SER A 1223 6.81 -9.49 25.96
CA SER A 1223 7.83 -10.34 25.35
C SER A 1223 7.24 -11.67 24.90
N ILE A 1224 7.56 -12.09 23.67
CA ILE A 1224 7.17 -13.41 23.13
C ILE A 1224 7.92 -14.53 23.87
N SER A 1225 9.14 -14.25 24.35
CA SER A 1225 10.04 -15.24 24.92
C SER A 1225 11.07 -14.63 25.86
N PHE A 1226 11.64 -15.44 26.76
CA PHE A 1226 12.71 -15.07 27.68
C PHE A 1226 14.01 -15.80 27.37
N LEU A 1227 15.12 -15.17 27.74
CA LEU A 1227 16.43 -15.79 27.73
C LEU A 1227 16.67 -16.56 29.03
N GLN A 1228 16.91 -17.87 28.93
CA GLN A 1228 17.26 -18.76 30.03
C GLN A 1228 18.64 -19.38 29.75
N GLY A 1229 19.68 -18.84 30.39
CA GLY A 1229 21.06 -19.17 30.03
C GLY A 1229 21.36 -18.71 28.59
N ASN A 1230 21.57 -19.66 27.68
CA ASN A 1230 21.78 -19.40 26.25
C ASN A 1230 20.55 -19.75 25.39
N ALA A 1231 19.50 -20.31 26.00
CA ALA A 1231 18.31 -20.77 25.30
C ALA A 1231 17.17 -19.74 25.40
N ILE A 1232 16.33 -19.67 24.36
CA ILE A 1232 15.09 -18.89 24.36
C ILE A 1232 13.92 -19.82 24.70
N VAL A 1233 13.14 -19.43 25.72
CA VAL A 1233 11.94 -20.14 26.18
C VAL A 1233 10.72 -19.23 26.05
N ASP A 1234 9.58 -19.79 25.67
CA ASP A 1234 8.37 -18.99 25.43
C ASP A 1234 7.81 -18.36 26.70
N ASN A 1235 7.19 -17.20 26.55
CA ASN A 1235 6.62 -16.47 27.68
C ASN A 1235 5.26 -17.04 28.10
N HIS A 1236 5.29 -18.06 28.97
CA HIS A 1236 4.09 -18.64 29.56
C HIS A 1236 3.40 -17.77 30.63
N LEU A 1237 3.95 -16.61 31.02
CA LEU A 1237 3.30 -15.73 31.99
C LEU A 1237 1.99 -15.15 31.45
N THR A 1238 1.89 -14.94 30.14
CA THR A 1238 0.66 -14.47 29.49
C THR A 1238 -0.51 -15.44 29.70
N ILE A 1239 -0.24 -16.75 29.77
CA ILE A 1239 -1.22 -17.80 30.09
C ILE A 1239 -1.67 -17.70 31.55
N LEU A 1240 -0.73 -17.45 32.47
CA LEU A 1240 -1.03 -17.28 33.90
C LEU A 1240 -1.84 -16.01 34.18
N LEU A 1241 -1.59 -14.95 33.41
CA LEU A 1241 -2.22 -13.64 33.55
C LEU A 1241 -3.52 -13.49 32.75
N LYS A 1242 -3.92 -14.52 31.98
CA LYS A 1242 -5.20 -14.57 31.28
C LYS A 1242 -6.34 -14.22 32.26
N PRO A 1243 -7.26 -13.31 31.91
CA PRO A 1243 -8.32 -12.89 32.82
C PRO A 1243 -9.22 -14.07 33.17
N ARG A 1244 -9.47 -14.30 34.47
CA ARG A 1244 -10.34 -15.36 34.99
C ARG A 1244 -11.41 -14.78 35.91
N LEU A 1245 -12.55 -15.46 36.01
CA LEU A 1245 -13.61 -15.06 36.92
C LEU A 1245 -13.11 -15.17 38.37
N HIS A 1246 -13.44 -14.19 39.21
CA HIS A 1246 -13.00 -14.07 40.61
C HIS A 1246 -11.49 -13.85 40.80
N GLN A 1247 -10.77 -13.49 39.73
CA GLN A 1247 -9.38 -13.07 39.83
C GLN A 1247 -9.29 -11.64 40.39
N ARG A 1248 -8.32 -11.40 41.27
CA ARG A 1248 -7.91 -10.08 41.72
C ARG A 1248 -6.48 -9.82 41.28
N VAL A 1249 -6.23 -8.67 40.65
CA VAL A 1249 -4.88 -8.22 40.31
C VAL A 1249 -4.58 -6.93 41.05
N GLN A 1250 -3.41 -6.85 41.67
CA GLN A 1250 -2.91 -5.67 42.37
C GLN A 1250 -1.59 -5.22 41.76
N ILE A 1251 -1.50 -3.95 41.37
CA ILE A 1251 -0.28 -3.33 40.86
C ILE A 1251 0.10 -2.19 41.80
N VAL A 1252 1.31 -2.23 42.34
CA VAL A 1252 1.88 -1.15 43.14
C VAL A 1252 2.80 -0.33 42.25
N THR A 1253 2.58 0.97 42.17
CA THR A 1253 3.44 1.92 41.47
C THR A 1253 4.02 2.95 42.45
N GLY A 1254 5.13 3.59 42.08
CA GLY A 1254 5.60 4.81 42.75
C GLY A 1254 4.73 6.02 42.41
N ILE A 1255 4.92 7.15 43.08
CA ILE A 1255 4.21 8.41 42.76
C ILE A 1255 4.48 8.84 41.31
N ASN A 1256 5.65 8.52 40.76
CA ASN A 1256 6.02 8.76 39.37
C ASN A 1256 5.39 7.76 38.36
N GLY A 1257 4.50 6.87 38.81
CA GLY A 1257 3.81 5.90 37.97
C GLY A 1257 4.64 4.67 37.59
N LYS A 1258 5.91 4.57 38.01
CA LYS A 1258 6.76 3.40 37.72
C LYS A 1258 6.30 2.18 38.50
N PRO A 1259 6.14 0.99 37.88
CA PRO A 1259 5.69 -0.21 38.57
C PRO A 1259 6.75 -0.74 39.55
N LEU A 1260 6.30 -1.11 40.75
CA LEU A 1260 7.12 -1.65 41.84
C LEU A 1260 6.78 -3.11 42.14
N ASN A 1261 5.52 -3.53 42.00
CA ASN A 1261 5.07 -4.89 42.34
C ASN A 1261 3.77 -5.26 41.62
N VAL A 1262 3.60 -6.54 41.24
CA VAL A 1262 2.35 -7.11 40.73
C VAL A 1262 1.98 -8.34 41.53
N LYS A 1263 0.74 -8.43 42.00
CA LYS A 1263 0.19 -9.59 42.70
C LYS A 1263 -1.09 -10.06 42.03
N VAL A 1264 -1.22 -11.36 41.83
CA VAL A 1264 -2.39 -12.00 41.23
C VAL A 1264 -2.96 -13.00 42.22
N PHE A 1265 -4.25 -12.92 42.46
CA PHE A 1265 -4.99 -13.81 43.35
C PHE A 1265 -6.11 -14.44 42.53
N ALA A 1266 -6.24 -15.77 42.54
CA ALA A 1266 -7.39 -16.46 41.94
C ALA A 1266 -7.73 -17.71 42.75
N ALA A 1267 -9.00 -18.11 42.75
CA ALA A 1267 -9.40 -19.42 43.24
C ALA A 1267 -8.97 -20.47 42.20
N HIS A 1268 -8.10 -21.41 42.59
CA HIS A 1268 -7.50 -22.45 41.73
C HIS A 1268 -6.51 -21.95 40.65
N LEU A 1269 -5.30 -21.55 41.08
CA LEU A 1269 -4.17 -21.22 40.18
C LEU A 1269 -3.43 -22.46 39.62
N LEU A 1270 -3.76 -23.69 40.05
CA LEU A 1270 -2.93 -24.89 39.89
C LEU A 1270 -3.63 -26.11 39.23
N SER A 1271 -4.77 -25.95 38.55
CA SER A 1271 -5.34 -27.02 37.70
C SER A 1271 -4.92 -26.87 36.25
#